data_AF-A0A178CEX5-F1
#
_entry.id   AF-A0A178CEX5-F1
#
_cell.length_a   1.000
_cell.length_b   1.000
_cell.length_c   1.000
_cell.angle_alpha   90.00
_cell.angle_beta   90.00
_cell.angle_gamma   90.00
#
_symmetry.space_group_name_H-M   'P 1'
#
loop_
_entity.id
_entity.type
_entity.pdbx_description
1 polymer ?
#
loop_
_entity_poly.entity_id
_entity_poly.type
_entity_poly.pdbx_seq_one_letter_code
_entity_poly.pdbx_strand_id
1 'polypeptide(L)'
;MNGTPRLRSAFPTTPRTDPRRRTFNNNERSALGSPPSPFPERPSPIIRPVKTAGERAGAPTPLIPTEIVDVPSQRFYVLGFYIALTAWRLYNSYNVENDLDSTWLFLKWIGIDAAFFVALPAFKIPWLEFSFPTAFTLWLLHALANAFLMYKIPIPFLTWLGALVKVAYDRELSISEHRVKPADILHNSSIILGKQIIHILPEGSAILNPEKRAFCIDASRPSVELPIQINQTTPISIELQRYDLETEEVETITISSKQARQLKKQADSGRHKSDTNTPRTLHYPVSKAGLYQLQRVIDTTKLEVRKRSFDTAVVHCPLASISTQSEDRCTGELSNVALRVTGVPPFKVKYSKTVNHKQFSSIVQNVLPHVDLDLVSSDEASAVVLDPRRPHMGWTKSTTESFEINESLHQNGSHSYTIEEVEDGLGNKVVYNGSKSKDLHAPRVQSLTVHNRPRVTLGGLNSDRVLRVREGNAIPLPISIQHVDTLHPSDWPFNVKYSFVSDGEGEAVGSEHHVHEMADRRSMPLINQPGKYSLDSVDSQFCRGEVVEPSSCLLHNPPKPGLSMESEDIFDKCAGNPIGMYVNFDFTGTPPFKVRYTISHRGTAFPKVQEFSGMRGQMELRERAAGSYIYTIHEIEDQVYGSVSLKDQNLVLKQDIKPPASAIFHGDNRAVKACLGSPVSIPVRLAGQGPWDLDYELVHAGKRKKHHIHSEDELCTIELPPLAEGGSYSVVLSGVQDKSRCRTTLQEERKIEVRQEQPRAAFGDIDGKRSILALDGRSVKLPLRLNGFAPWAVRLQNLDDGSDSFEQIFRDANAEISVDRPGTYEIVSIHDSCPGVVDSKANKFQVSWLPRPTLSIKDPAIGTEGSKGFRKAAVCQGDESVLALGLTGSPPFHLKYQQKFEPIKGPAAISNKPVTLAGSSAQVNLDTSKAGEYSYVFSELGDARYSPDKKGFTPIVLWQQVYPLPSAKFSQAGKTYGYCKYDPTFTNSAEAETENIPITFTGTPPFSVEIAIIHHGVSTRPEIIRQKEIATRSYSWPLSRATLDLGTHTVSIRSVKDALGCESILDSDPSAVRIHVSSPPAIIPLESQEHYCVGEHVSFSLSGQAPFDVFYTFQNRERKARVSGNEFRRLAESPGEFVITGVSDSAMGNNKCRARKDIRKVIHPYPTVEIGKGKTVISDIHEGGEVDILFTFTGTPPFEFTYTRTENLRKGTGKARVLETRHDTSDEFSKMIRASDEGIYEVVSIKDRFCSYTKPSHKAAGNGGGLMGGQKKLLTY
;
A
#
# COMPACT_ATOMS: atom_id res chain seq x y z
N MET A 1 -28.25 17.31 -32.80
CA MET A 1 -28.01 17.88 -34.14
C MET A 1 -26.78 17.20 -34.74
N ASN A 2 -26.70 17.13 -36.08
CA ASN A 2 -25.55 16.97 -36.99
C ASN A 2 -24.29 16.18 -36.55
N GLY A 3 -23.75 15.34 -37.45
CA GLY A 3 -22.30 15.08 -37.51
C GLY A 3 -21.78 13.63 -37.49
N THR A 4 -22.08 12.83 -38.51
CA THR A 4 -21.23 11.68 -38.94
C THR A 4 -19.91 12.21 -39.54
N PRO A 5 -18.78 11.44 -39.67
CA PRO A 5 -18.76 10.06 -40.23
C PRO A 5 -17.60 9.05 -39.89
N ARG A 6 -17.92 7.73 -40.03
CA ARG A 6 -17.12 6.61 -40.67
C ARG A 6 -15.70 6.27 -40.14
N LEU A 7 -15.11 5.05 -40.26
CA LEU A 7 -15.45 3.65 -40.67
C LEU A 7 -14.46 2.72 -39.88
N ARG A 8 -14.27 1.38 -39.98
CA ARG A 8 -14.44 0.27 -40.97
C ARG A 8 -15.04 -0.98 -40.25
N SER A 9 -15.51 -2.12 -40.82
CA SER A 9 -15.41 -2.89 -42.09
C SER A 9 -14.31 -4.00 -42.11
N ALA A 10 -14.58 -5.31 -42.36
CA ALA A 10 -15.86 -6.00 -42.65
C ALA A 10 -15.81 -7.56 -42.50
N PHE A 11 -17.00 -8.18 -42.62
CA PHE A 11 -17.37 -9.60 -42.87
C PHE A 11 -17.01 -10.08 -44.32
N PRO A 12 -17.37 -11.29 -44.86
CA PRO A 12 -18.34 -12.36 -44.49
C PRO A 12 -17.71 -13.80 -44.45
N THR A 13 -18.30 -15.01 -44.70
CA THR A 13 -19.53 -15.49 -45.41
C THR A 13 -19.91 -16.96 -45.03
N THR A 14 -21.06 -17.48 -45.52
CA THR A 14 -21.48 -18.91 -45.58
C THR A 14 -22.09 -19.22 -46.98
N PRO A 15 -22.48 -20.47 -47.39
CA PRO A 15 -23.92 -20.86 -47.32
C PRO A 15 -24.38 -22.38 -47.39
N ARG A 16 -25.53 -22.70 -46.72
CA ARG A 16 -26.68 -23.63 -47.07
C ARG A 16 -26.51 -25.19 -47.07
N THR A 17 -27.46 -26.09 -46.67
CA THR A 17 -28.93 -26.19 -46.32
C THR A 17 -29.95 -26.33 -47.49
N ASP A 18 -31.11 -27.05 -47.47
CA ASP A 18 -32.10 -27.49 -46.42
C ASP A 18 -31.98 -28.99 -45.95
N PRO A 19 -32.80 -30.07 -46.22
CA PRO A 19 -34.01 -30.27 -47.04
C PRO A 19 -35.17 -31.23 -46.52
N ARG A 20 -35.53 -31.26 -45.22
CA ARG A 20 -36.92 -31.53 -44.65
C ARG A 20 -37.63 -32.90 -44.52
N ARG A 21 -38.43 -32.97 -43.42
CA ARG A 21 -39.81 -33.54 -43.18
C ARG A 21 -40.39 -32.95 -41.86
N ARG A 22 -41.69 -32.93 -41.49
CA ARG A 22 -43.04 -32.88 -42.16
C ARG A 22 -44.16 -32.71 -41.07
N THR A 23 -45.35 -32.17 -41.41
CA THR A 23 -46.70 -32.24 -40.70
C THR A 23 -46.88 -31.59 -39.29
N PHE A 24 -48.02 -31.00 -38.87
CA PHE A 24 -49.32 -30.67 -39.53
C PHE A 24 -50.18 -29.59 -38.77
N ASN A 25 -51.06 -28.87 -39.51
CA ASN A 25 -52.38 -28.26 -39.19
C ASN A 25 -52.60 -26.97 -38.35
N ASN A 26 -53.31 -26.03 -39.03
CA ASN A 26 -54.42 -25.11 -38.63
C ASN A 26 -54.24 -24.10 -37.46
N ASN A 27 -54.75 -22.85 -37.47
CA ASN A 27 -55.42 -21.90 -38.41
C ASN A 27 -55.27 -20.49 -37.75
N GLU A 28 -55.57 -19.26 -38.24
CA GLU A 28 -56.01 -18.55 -39.47
C GLU A 28 -55.77 -17.02 -39.17
N ARG A 29 -56.06 -15.96 -39.96
CA ARG A 29 -56.68 -15.62 -41.28
C ARG A 29 -55.83 -14.42 -41.84
N SER A 30 -56.16 -13.45 -42.71
CA SER A 30 -57.25 -12.95 -43.59
C SER A 30 -56.56 -12.19 -44.76
N ALA A 31 -57.04 -12.17 -46.01
CA ALA A 31 -58.15 -11.40 -46.61
C ALA A 31 -58.00 -9.85 -46.50
N LEU A 32 -58.04 -9.06 -47.60
CA LEU A 32 -58.59 -9.31 -48.95
C LEU A 32 -57.79 -8.58 -50.08
N GLY A 33 -57.74 -9.16 -51.29
CA GLY A 33 -57.24 -8.50 -52.53
C GLY A 33 -57.00 -9.48 -53.70
N SER A 34 -57.80 -9.38 -54.77
CA SER A 34 -57.83 -10.27 -55.97
C SER A 34 -57.58 -9.44 -57.26
N PRO A 35 -57.72 -9.93 -58.53
CA PRO A 35 -57.94 -11.29 -59.12
C PRO A 35 -56.86 -11.59 -60.23
N PRO A 36 -57.02 -12.44 -61.29
CA PRO A 36 -58.06 -13.41 -61.69
C PRO A 36 -57.55 -14.86 -62.02
N SER A 37 -58.36 -15.65 -62.75
CA SER A 37 -58.35 -17.13 -62.95
C SER A 37 -58.15 -17.51 -64.46
N PRO A 38 -58.41 -18.76 -65.00
CA PRO A 38 -58.77 -20.07 -64.40
C PRO A 38 -58.08 -21.38 -64.97
N PHE A 39 -58.25 -22.50 -64.25
CA PHE A 39 -58.51 -23.95 -64.58
C PHE A 39 -58.54 -24.53 -66.04
N PRO A 40 -58.68 -25.87 -66.27
CA PRO A 40 -58.28 -27.12 -65.54
C PRO A 40 -57.70 -28.27 -66.45
N GLU A 41 -57.33 -29.46 -65.90
CA GLU A 41 -58.05 -30.78 -66.06
C GLU A 41 -57.22 -32.08 -65.75
N ARG A 42 -57.70 -33.27 -66.17
CA ARG A 42 -57.42 -34.68 -65.74
C ARG A 42 -57.16 -35.57 -67.01
N PRO A 43 -57.17 -36.94 -67.05
CA PRO A 43 -56.82 -38.02 -66.09
C PRO A 43 -55.98 -39.23 -66.65
N SER A 44 -55.31 -39.98 -65.77
CA SER A 44 -55.07 -41.47 -65.81
C SER A 44 -54.26 -42.11 -67.02
N PRO A 45 -54.21 -43.45 -67.30
CA PRO A 45 -52.92 -44.16 -67.57
C PRO A 45 -52.89 -45.04 -68.87
N ILE A 46 -51.80 -45.82 -69.13
CA ILE A 46 -51.77 -47.21 -69.72
C ILE A 46 -50.37 -47.71 -70.22
N ILE A 47 -50.02 -48.98 -69.87
CA ILE A 47 -49.25 -50.09 -70.54
C ILE A 47 -47.90 -49.84 -71.34
N ARG A 48 -47.04 -50.88 -71.36
CA ARG A 48 -45.75 -51.01 -72.10
C ARG A 48 -45.90 -51.06 -73.65
N PRO A 49 -44.82 -50.84 -74.42
CA PRO A 49 -44.28 -51.96 -75.22
C PRO A 49 -42.72 -52.05 -75.27
N VAL A 50 -42.15 -52.69 -76.32
CA VAL A 50 -40.76 -53.20 -76.47
C VAL A 50 -40.12 -52.69 -77.79
N LYS A 51 -38.79 -52.85 -77.97
CA LYS A 51 -37.91 -52.68 -79.18
C LYS A 51 -37.11 -51.35 -79.23
N THR A 52 -35.94 -51.21 -79.88
CA THR A 52 -34.86 -52.13 -80.40
C THR A 52 -33.53 -51.35 -80.49
N ALA A 53 -32.41 -51.99 -80.88
CA ALA A 53 -31.08 -51.39 -80.99
C ALA A 53 -30.87 -50.43 -82.19
N GLY A 54 -29.75 -49.69 -82.16
CA GLY A 54 -29.22 -48.84 -83.24
C GLY A 54 -27.66 -48.85 -83.26
N GLU A 55 -27.05 -48.33 -84.33
CA GLU A 55 -25.66 -48.65 -84.71
C GLU A 55 -24.55 -47.65 -84.30
N ARG A 56 -23.32 -48.08 -84.64
CA ARG A 56 -21.97 -47.55 -84.34
C ARG A 56 -21.73 -46.05 -84.60
N ALA A 57 -20.81 -45.49 -83.81
CA ALA A 57 -19.88 -44.43 -84.22
C ALA A 57 -18.43 -44.84 -83.82
N GLY A 58 -17.41 -44.32 -84.51
CA GLY A 58 -16.02 -44.79 -84.39
C GLY A 58 -15.24 -44.24 -83.18
N ALA A 59 -14.24 -45.00 -82.73
CA ALA A 59 -13.32 -44.61 -81.65
C ALA A 59 -12.06 -43.88 -82.18
N PRO A 60 -11.48 -42.93 -81.42
CA PRO A 60 -10.23 -42.25 -81.81
C PRO A 60 -9.01 -43.18 -81.68
N THR A 61 -7.97 -42.90 -82.47
CA THR A 61 -6.70 -43.65 -82.44
C THR A 61 -5.71 -43.11 -81.39
N PRO A 62 -4.87 -43.98 -80.80
CA PRO A 62 -3.82 -43.59 -79.85
C PRO A 62 -2.72 -42.76 -80.52
N LEU A 63 -2.00 -41.97 -79.73
CA LEU A 63 -0.96 -41.06 -80.25
C LEU A 63 0.33 -41.80 -80.65
N ILE A 64 0.54 -43.01 -80.12
CA ILE A 64 1.50 -44.00 -80.64
C ILE A 64 0.71 -45.07 -81.40
N PRO A 65 0.92 -45.27 -82.71
CA PRO A 65 0.20 -46.28 -83.49
C PRO A 65 0.32 -47.69 -82.91
N THR A 66 -0.80 -48.42 -82.86
CA THR A 66 -0.88 -49.80 -82.33
C THR A 66 -0.11 -50.83 -83.15
N GLU A 67 0.35 -50.46 -84.35
CA GLU A 67 1.21 -51.26 -85.22
C GLU A 67 2.68 -51.26 -84.78
N ILE A 68 3.11 -50.25 -84.00
CA ILE A 68 4.50 -50.11 -83.52
C ILE A 68 4.65 -50.68 -82.11
N VAL A 69 3.67 -50.42 -81.24
CA VAL A 69 3.59 -50.97 -79.88
C VAL A 69 2.13 -51.29 -79.57
N ASP A 70 1.83 -52.52 -79.17
CA ASP A 70 0.48 -52.95 -78.81
C ASP A 70 -0.02 -52.26 -77.52
N VAL A 71 -1.34 -52.12 -77.37
CA VAL A 71 -1.95 -51.40 -76.23
C VAL A 71 -1.55 -51.99 -74.86
N PRO A 72 -1.51 -53.32 -74.65
CA PRO A 72 -0.90 -53.91 -73.44
C PRO A 72 0.55 -53.46 -73.18
N SER A 73 1.44 -53.48 -74.17
CA SER A 73 2.83 -53.01 -74.02
C SER A 73 2.92 -51.50 -73.76
N GLN A 74 2.09 -50.67 -74.41
CA GLN A 74 2.02 -49.23 -74.12
C GLN A 74 1.64 -48.98 -72.65
N ARG A 75 0.65 -49.72 -72.11
CA ARG A 75 0.28 -49.68 -70.69
C ARG A 75 1.42 -50.18 -69.79
N PHE A 76 2.14 -51.23 -70.19
CA PHE A 76 3.27 -51.78 -69.43
C PHE A 76 4.42 -50.78 -69.32
N TYR A 77 4.79 -50.07 -70.40
CA TYR A 77 5.84 -49.05 -70.36
C TYR A 77 5.44 -47.86 -69.48
N VAL A 78 4.19 -47.40 -69.55
CA VAL A 78 3.68 -46.33 -68.67
C VAL A 78 3.69 -46.77 -67.20
N LEU A 79 3.29 -48.01 -66.90
CA LEU A 79 3.35 -48.58 -65.56
C LEU A 79 4.80 -48.72 -65.04
N GLY A 80 5.72 -49.18 -65.89
CA GLY A 80 7.14 -49.29 -65.57
C GLY A 80 7.78 -47.95 -65.27
N PHE A 81 7.45 -46.91 -66.05
CA PHE A 81 7.90 -45.53 -65.80
C PHE A 81 7.34 -44.97 -64.48
N TYR A 82 6.07 -45.21 -64.18
CA TYR A 82 5.45 -44.84 -62.90
C TYR A 82 6.09 -45.56 -61.69
N ILE A 83 6.45 -46.85 -61.86
CA ILE A 83 7.21 -47.61 -60.84
C ILE A 83 8.60 -47.01 -60.64
N ALA A 84 9.31 -46.66 -61.72
CA ALA A 84 10.63 -46.01 -61.64
C ALA A 84 10.58 -44.63 -60.94
N LEU A 85 9.59 -43.80 -61.27
CA LEU A 85 9.32 -42.55 -60.56
C LEU A 85 9.03 -42.79 -59.07
N THR A 86 8.22 -43.80 -58.75
CA THR A 86 7.89 -44.13 -57.35
C THR A 86 9.11 -44.66 -56.58
N ALA A 87 10.00 -45.43 -57.21
CA ALA A 87 11.26 -45.85 -56.61
C ALA A 87 12.20 -44.66 -56.35
N TRP A 88 12.32 -43.72 -57.29
CA TRP A 88 13.10 -42.50 -57.09
C TRP A 88 12.50 -41.58 -56.01
N ARG A 89 11.17 -41.51 -55.91
CA ARG A 89 10.46 -40.83 -54.81
C ARG A 89 10.79 -41.44 -53.45
N LEU A 90 10.73 -42.77 -53.33
CA LEU A 90 11.06 -43.49 -52.10
C LEU A 90 12.53 -43.28 -51.70
N TYR A 91 13.47 -43.38 -52.66
CA TYR A 91 14.88 -43.08 -52.43
C TYR A 91 15.10 -41.65 -51.90
N ASN A 92 14.45 -40.65 -52.51
CA ASN A 92 14.57 -39.27 -52.03
C ASN A 92 13.95 -39.09 -50.64
N SER A 93 12.84 -39.77 -50.31
CA SER A 93 12.22 -39.68 -48.98
C SER A 93 13.03 -40.34 -47.85
N TYR A 94 13.82 -41.36 -48.18
CA TYR A 94 14.71 -42.01 -47.20
C TYR A 94 15.85 -41.08 -46.76
N ASN A 95 16.39 -40.29 -47.70
CA ASN A 95 17.52 -39.39 -47.49
C ASN A 95 17.12 -37.97 -47.03
N VAL A 96 15.93 -37.80 -46.42
CA VAL A 96 15.51 -36.50 -45.86
C VAL A 96 16.04 -36.35 -44.44
N GLU A 97 16.91 -35.36 -44.19
CA GLU A 97 17.44 -35.06 -42.86
C GLU A 97 16.82 -33.78 -42.24
N ASN A 98 16.48 -32.75 -43.04
CA ASN A 98 15.97 -31.47 -42.55
C ASN A 98 14.57 -31.11 -43.10
N ASP A 99 13.81 -30.28 -42.36
CA ASP A 99 12.46 -29.83 -42.73
C ASP A 99 12.41 -28.96 -43.99
N LEU A 100 13.45 -28.18 -44.25
CA LEU A 100 13.58 -27.38 -45.48
C LEU A 100 13.72 -28.27 -46.72
N ASP A 101 14.55 -29.32 -46.64
CA ASP A 101 14.69 -30.32 -47.71
C ASP A 101 13.39 -31.10 -47.91
N SER A 102 12.70 -31.46 -46.81
CA SER A 102 11.38 -32.08 -46.86
C SER A 102 10.37 -31.23 -47.63
N THR A 103 10.30 -29.93 -47.33
CA THR A 103 9.40 -28.98 -48.00
C THR A 103 9.72 -28.82 -49.49
N TRP A 104 10.99 -28.74 -49.84
CA TRP A 104 11.44 -28.65 -51.24
C TRP A 104 11.15 -29.95 -52.02
N LEU A 105 11.44 -31.11 -51.45
CA LEU A 105 11.18 -32.42 -52.06
C LEU A 105 9.68 -32.69 -52.20
N PHE A 106 8.87 -32.25 -51.24
CA PHE A 106 7.40 -32.28 -51.31
C PHE A 106 6.88 -31.47 -52.50
N LEU A 107 7.32 -30.22 -52.68
CA LEU A 107 6.96 -29.38 -53.84
C LEU A 107 7.44 -29.98 -55.17
N LYS A 108 8.68 -30.46 -55.22
CA LYS A 108 9.26 -31.15 -56.39
C LYS A 108 8.40 -32.34 -56.83
N TRP A 109 8.03 -33.23 -55.90
CA TRP A 109 7.27 -34.43 -56.23
C TRP A 109 5.81 -34.14 -56.58
N ILE A 110 5.18 -33.13 -55.96
CA ILE A 110 3.86 -32.64 -56.38
C ILE A 110 3.88 -32.11 -57.82
N GLY A 111 4.94 -31.43 -58.23
CA GLY A 111 5.12 -30.95 -59.60
C GLY A 111 5.34 -32.08 -60.61
N ILE A 112 6.14 -33.09 -60.27
CA ILE A 112 6.38 -34.27 -61.12
C ILE A 112 5.10 -35.11 -61.26
N ASP A 113 4.39 -35.37 -60.17
CA ASP A 113 3.11 -36.10 -60.20
C ASP A 113 2.05 -35.32 -61.00
N ALA A 114 2.01 -33.98 -60.90
CA ALA A 114 1.12 -33.14 -61.73
C ALA A 114 1.43 -33.31 -63.22
N ALA A 115 2.69 -33.17 -63.61
CA ALA A 115 3.11 -33.32 -65.00
C ALA A 115 2.78 -34.72 -65.56
N PHE A 116 2.98 -35.78 -64.76
CA PHE A 116 2.67 -37.14 -65.16
C PHE A 116 1.17 -37.36 -65.39
N PHE A 117 0.31 -37.00 -64.44
CA PHE A 117 -1.14 -37.20 -64.57
C PHE A 117 -1.81 -36.26 -65.58
N VAL A 118 -1.22 -35.10 -65.89
CA VAL A 118 -1.68 -34.21 -66.98
C VAL A 118 -1.21 -34.68 -68.36
N ALA A 119 -0.02 -35.27 -68.47
CA ALA A 119 0.47 -35.84 -69.73
C ALA A 119 -0.22 -37.16 -70.11
N LEU A 120 -0.62 -37.98 -69.12
CA LEU A 120 -1.19 -39.32 -69.34
C LEU A 120 -2.31 -39.38 -70.39
N PRO A 121 -3.36 -38.52 -70.35
CA PRO A 121 -4.47 -38.61 -71.29
C PRO A 121 -4.09 -38.15 -72.71
N ALA A 122 -3.02 -37.36 -72.86
CA ALA A 122 -2.57 -36.88 -74.17
C ALA A 122 -2.08 -38.03 -75.08
N PHE A 123 -1.55 -39.11 -74.50
CA PHE A 123 -1.13 -40.30 -75.25
C PHE A 123 -2.30 -41.13 -75.81
N LYS A 124 -3.55 -40.88 -75.36
CA LYS A 124 -4.77 -41.58 -75.81
C LYS A 124 -4.70 -43.11 -75.71
N ILE A 125 -4.07 -43.62 -74.65
CA ILE A 125 -3.93 -45.07 -74.43
C ILE A 125 -5.23 -45.59 -73.80
N PRO A 126 -5.96 -46.53 -74.43
CA PRO A 126 -7.23 -47.02 -73.91
C PRO A 126 -7.12 -47.50 -72.45
N TRP A 127 -8.10 -47.11 -71.62
CA TRP A 127 -8.16 -47.26 -70.14
C TRP A 127 -7.23 -46.34 -69.31
N LEU A 128 -6.34 -45.55 -69.93
CA LEU A 128 -5.54 -44.51 -69.27
C LEU A 128 -5.97 -43.08 -69.67
N GLU A 129 -7.03 -42.97 -70.46
CA GLU A 129 -7.71 -41.71 -70.83
C GLU A 129 -8.52 -41.15 -69.65
N PHE A 130 -7.82 -40.68 -68.61
CA PHE A 130 -8.46 -40.09 -67.45
C PHE A 130 -9.08 -38.73 -67.79
N SER A 131 -10.37 -38.58 -67.47
CA SER A 131 -11.03 -37.27 -67.45
C SER A 131 -10.33 -36.30 -66.49
N PHE A 132 -10.44 -34.99 -66.73
CA PHE A 132 -9.84 -33.96 -65.88
C PHE A 132 -10.09 -34.15 -64.36
N PRO A 133 -11.33 -34.38 -63.86
CA PRO A 133 -11.53 -34.61 -62.42
C PRO A 133 -10.91 -35.91 -61.91
N THR A 134 -10.80 -36.97 -62.73
CA THR A 134 -10.09 -38.20 -62.34
C THR A 134 -8.57 -38.01 -62.29
N ALA A 135 -7.98 -37.26 -63.23
CA ALA A 135 -6.56 -36.91 -63.16
C ALA A 135 -6.26 -36.01 -61.96
N PHE A 136 -7.10 -35.01 -61.70
CA PHE A 136 -6.96 -34.09 -60.56
C PHE A 136 -7.10 -34.81 -59.19
N THR A 137 -8.04 -35.74 -59.06
CA THR A 137 -8.22 -36.51 -57.80
C THR A 137 -7.09 -37.52 -57.57
N LEU A 138 -6.56 -38.17 -58.62
CA LEU A 138 -5.36 -39.00 -58.53
C LEU A 138 -4.13 -38.18 -58.10
N TRP A 139 -3.94 -36.99 -58.69
CA TRP A 139 -2.90 -36.05 -58.27
C TRP A 139 -3.07 -35.58 -56.82
N LEU A 140 -4.28 -35.24 -56.38
CA LEU A 140 -4.54 -34.80 -55.00
C LEU A 140 -4.25 -35.91 -53.97
N LEU A 141 -4.57 -37.17 -54.31
CA LEU A 141 -4.18 -38.35 -53.52
C LEU A 141 -2.66 -38.51 -53.46
N HIS A 142 -1.95 -38.24 -54.55
CA HIS A 142 -0.49 -38.25 -54.58
C HIS A 142 0.12 -37.10 -53.76
N ALA A 143 -0.44 -35.90 -53.82
CA ALA A 143 -0.02 -34.77 -52.98
C ALA A 143 -0.17 -35.08 -51.49
N LEU A 144 -1.28 -35.72 -51.09
CA LEU A 144 -1.46 -36.21 -49.71
C LEU A 144 -0.42 -37.29 -49.36
N ALA A 145 -0.23 -38.31 -50.21
CA ALA A 145 0.75 -39.36 -49.97
C ALA A 145 2.19 -38.81 -49.85
N ASN A 146 2.56 -37.83 -50.68
CA ASN A 146 3.84 -37.14 -50.63
C ASN A 146 4.02 -36.35 -49.33
N ALA A 147 2.95 -35.80 -48.74
CA ALA A 147 3.02 -35.14 -47.43
C ALA A 147 3.36 -36.16 -46.32
N PHE A 148 2.61 -37.28 -46.24
CA PHE A 148 2.91 -38.31 -45.24
C PHE A 148 4.33 -38.87 -45.40
N LEU A 149 4.80 -39.05 -46.64
CA LEU A 149 6.11 -39.62 -46.95
C LEU A 149 7.28 -38.67 -46.61
N MET A 150 7.22 -37.40 -47.02
CA MET A 150 8.34 -36.46 -46.83
C MET A 150 8.42 -35.93 -45.39
N TYR A 151 7.29 -35.71 -44.72
CA TYR A 151 7.24 -35.31 -43.30
C TYR A 151 7.23 -36.52 -42.33
N LYS A 152 7.50 -37.74 -42.83
CA LYS A 152 7.66 -39.00 -42.07
C LYS A 152 6.51 -39.31 -41.09
N ILE A 153 5.27 -38.94 -41.46
CA ILE A 153 4.07 -39.15 -40.63
C ILE A 153 3.66 -40.64 -40.71
N PRO A 154 3.61 -41.39 -39.59
CA PRO A 154 3.43 -42.85 -39.63
C PRO A 154 2.02 -43.27 -40.05
N ILE A 155 1.93 -44.14 -41.08
CA ILE A 155 0.67 -44.68 -41.62
C ILE A 155 0.49 -46.16 -41.20
N PRO A 156 -0.65 -46.57 -40.62
CA PRO A 156 -0.78 -47.89 -39.97
C PRO A 156 -0.88 -49.14 -40.88
N PHE A 157 -0.80 -49.01 -42.22
CA PHE A 157 -1.04 -50.12 -43.17
C PHE A 157 -0.16 -51.36 -42.96
N LEU A 158 1.07 -51.19 -42.47
CA LEU A 158 2.00 -52.31 -42.19
C LEU A 158 1.43 -53.34 -41.19
N THR A 159 0.56 -52.91 -40.27
CA THR A 159 -0.07 -53.80 -39.28
C THR A 159 -1.02 -54.82 -39.92
N TRP A 160 -1.69 -54.45 -41.02
CA TRP A 160 -2.70 -55.27 -41.68
C TRP A 160 -2.06 -56.35 -42.57
N LEU A 161 -0.97 -56.02 -43.27
CA LEU A 161 -0.13 -56.97 -43.99
C LEU A 161 0.51 -58.01 -43.06
N GLY A 162 0.99 -57.59 -41.89
CA GLY A 162 1.53 -58.51 -40.88
C GLY A 162 0.53 -59.55 -40.39
N ALA A 163 -0.76 -59.19 -40.29
CA ALA A 163 -1.82 -60.13 -39.89
C ALA A 163 -2.03 -61.25 -40.93
N LEU A 164 -2.06 -60.92 -42.23
CA LEU A 164 -2.21 -61.90 -43.31
C LEU A 164 -1.03 -62.88 -43.38
N VAL A 165 0.20 -62.37 -43.25
CA VAL A 165 1.41 -63.23 -43.23
C VAL A 165 1.41 -64.19 -42.04
N LYS A 166 0.94 -63.74 -40.86
CA LYS A 166 0.87 -64.59 -39.66
C LYS A 166 -0.10 -65.76 -39.83
N VAL A 167 -1.27 -65.55 -40.45
CA VAL A 167 -2.26 -66.61 -40.72
C VAL A 167 -1.72 -67.68 -41.70
N ALA A 168 -0.86 -67.29 -42.64
CA ALA A 168 -0.28 -68.21 -43.62
C ALA A 168 0.92 -69.04 -43.10
N TYR A 169 1.51 -68.66 -41.96
CA TYR A 169 2.82 -69.18 -41.52
C TYR A 169 2.90 -69.49 -40.01
N ASP A 170 1.78 -69.92 -39.43
CA ASP A 170 1.71 -70.26 -38.00
C ASP A 170 2.53 -71.52 -37.70
N ARG A 171 3.66 -71.32 -37.00
CA ARG A 171 4.75 -72.30 -36.85
C ARG A 171 5.52 -72.02 -35.56
N GLU A 172 5.13 -72.71 -34.49
CA GLU A 172 5.63 -72.48 -33.13
C GLU A 172 6.92 -73.26 -32.82
N LEU A 173 7.75 -72.74 -31.91
CA LEU A 173 8.96 -73.43 -31.45
C LEU A 173 8.60 -74.56 -30.46
N SER A 174 8.90 -75.80 -30.86
CA SER A 174 8.83 -76.95 -29.97
C SER A 174 10.02 -76.99 -29.01
N ILE A 175 9.96 -77.86 -27.99
CA ILE A 175 11.03 -78.05 -26.99
C ILE A 175 12.40 -78.33 -27.67
N SER A 176 12.35 -78.96 -28.83
CA SER A 176 13.49 -79.28 -29.69
C SER A 176 14.07 -78.09 -30.47
N GLU A 177 13.58 -76.86 -30.28
CA GLU A 177 13.97 -75.61 -30.96
C GLU A 177 13.82 -75.64 -32.50
N HIS A 178 12.82 -76.37 -33.01
CA HIS A 178 12.39 -76.29 -34.40
C HIS A 178 10.90 -75.94 -34.50
N ARG A 179 10.40 -75.64 -35.72
CA ARG A 179 9.06 -75.06 -35.91
C ARG A 179 8.00 -76.05 -36.39
N VAL A 180 6.94 -76.22 -35.61
CA VAL A 180 5.85 -77.20 -35.78
C VAL A 180 4.49 -76.50 -35.92
N LYS A 181 3.49 -77.16 -36.52
CA LYS A 181 2.10 -76.67 -36.61
C LYS A 181 1.23 -77.25 -35.47
N PRO A 182 0.57 -76.43 -34.63
CA PRO A 182 -0.26 -76.95 -33.53
C PRO A 182 -1.63 -77.51 -33.96
N ALA A 183 -2.24 -76.95 -35.01
CA ALA A 183 -3.63 -77.24 -35.36
C ALA A 183 -3.91 -78.71 -35.72
N ASP A 184 -2.94 -79.36 -36.39
CA ASP A 184 -3.03 -80.75 -36.86
C ASP A 184 -3.07 -81.77 -35.69
N ILE A 185 -2.70 -81.35 -34.47
CA ILE A 185 -2.69 -82.17 -33.24
C ILE A 185 -3.99 -82.00 -32.42
N LEU A 186 -4.66 -80.85 -32.53
CA LEU A 186 -5.69 -80.40 -31.59
C LEU A 186 -7.16 -80.53 -32.08
N HIS A 187 -7.39 -80.95 -33.32
CA HIS A 187 -8.71 -80.83 -33.99
C HIS A 187 -9.29 -82.14 -34.55
N ASN A 188 -9.16 -83.24 -33.80
CA ASN A 188 -10.00 -84.43 -34.04
C ASN A 188 -11.48 -84.11 -33.67
N SER A 189 -12.45 -84.62 -34.44
CA SER A 189 -13.83 -84.10 -34.49
C SER A 189 -14.92 -85.03 -33.93
N SER A 190 -14.60 -86.24 -33.50
CA SER A 190 -15.56 -87.33 -33.26
C SER A 190 -16.47 -87.21 -31.99
N ILE A 191 -17.27 -86.10 -31.78
CA ILE A 191 -18.19 -85.83 -30.59
C ILE A 191 -19.32 -84.65 -30.56
N ILE A 192 -20.46 -84.74 -29.78
CA ILE A 192 -21.41 -83.76 -29.02
C ILE A 192 -22.37 -82.58 -29.56
N LEU A 193 -23.49 -82.19 -28.84
CA LEU A 193 -24.74 -81.37 -29.24
C LEU A 193 -25.66 -80.70 -28.08
N GLY A 194 -26.72 -79.83 -28.35
CA GLY A 194 -27.88 -79.39 -27.42
C GLY A 194 -28.70 -78.02 -27.66
N LYS A 195 -29.60 -77.47 -26.73
CA LYS A 195 -30.19 -76.02 -26.60
C LYS A 195 -31.29 -75.54 -25.52
N GLN A 196 -31.63 -74.19 -25.31
CA GLN A 196 -32.50 -73.40 -24.22
C GLN A 196 -32.56 -71.80 -23.62
N ILE A 197 -31.70 -70.65 -23.52
CA ILE A 197 -31.91 -69.02 -23.38
C ILE A 197 -31.67 -67.77 -22.18
N ILE A 198 -31.14 -66.38 -22.30
CA ILE A 198 -31.11 -64.87 -21.52
C ILE A 198 -29.90 -63.65 -21.13
N HIS A 199 -29.94 -62.38 -20.36
CA HIS A 199 -28.92 -61.05 -20.12
C HIS A 199 -29.02 -59.58 -19.15
N ILE A 200 -27.98 -58.61 -18.69
CA ILE A 200 -27.96 -57.18 -17.79
C ILE A 200 -26.78 -55.87 -17.65
N LEU A 201 -26.75 -54.64 -16.82
CA LEU A 201 -25.82 -53.23 -16.72
C LEU A 201 -25.59 -52.01 -15.47
N PRO A 202 -24.74 -50.78 -15.41
CA PRO A 202 -24.20 -49.68 -14.28
C PRO A 202 -23.96 -47.93 -14.26
N GLU A 203 -23.22 -47.05 -13.34
CA GLU A 203 -23.14 -45.39 -13.00
C GLU A 203 -21.88 -44.34 -12.34
N GLY A 204 -21.88 -42.94 -11.88
CA GLY A 204 -20.73 -41.81 -11.39
C GLY A 204 -20.77 -40.28 -10.53
N SER A 205 -19.72 -39.25 -10.30
CA SER A 205 -19.65 -37.81 -9.44
C SER A 205 -18.45 -36.54 -9.33
N ALA A 206 -18.38 -35.28 -8.54
CA ALA A 206 -17.32 -33.98 -8.47
C ALA A 206 -16.95 -32.73 -7.28
N ILE A 207 -16.53 -31.33 -7.41
CA ILE A 207 -15.65 -30.24 -6.48
C ILE A 207 -15.72 -28.50 -6.24
N LEU A 208 -14.73 -27.53 -5.72
CA LEU A 208 -14.80 -26.01 -5.06
C LEU A 208 -13.62 -24.73 -4.82
N ASN A 209 -13.88 -23.30 -4.55
CA ASN A 209 -13.37 -21.88 -3.81
C ASN A 209 -12.21 -20.59 -3.98
N PRO A 210 -12.26 -19.15 -3.62
CA PRO A 210 -11.17 -18.01 -3.88
C PRO A 210 -10.63 -16.62 -3.11
N GLU A 211 -11.27 -15.38 -2.99
CA GLU A 211 -10.63 -13.99 -3.24
C GLU A 211 -10.09 -12.95 -2.15
N LYS A 212 -10.26 -13.10 -0.82
CA LYS A 212 -9.76 -12.16 0.26
C LYS A 212 -10.18 -10.66 0.25
N ARG A 213 -11.42 -10.32 -0.10
CA ARG A 213 -11.94 -8.93 0.05
C ARG A 213 -12.27 -8.59 1.51
N ALA A 214 -12.12 -7.32 1.90
CA ALA A 214 -12.60 -6.79 3.18
C ALA A 214 -14.12 -6.53 3.15
N PHE A 215 -14.78 -6.70 4.29
CA PHE A 215 -16.22 -6.52 4.43
C PHE A 215 -16.57 -5.82 5.76
N CYS A 216 -17.39 -4.77 5.68
CA CYS A 216 -18.01 -4.16 6.84
C CYS A 216 -19.49 -3.84 6.59
N ILE A 217 -20.26 -3.81 7.68
CA ILE A 217 -21.68 -3.43 7.71
C ILE A 217 -21.90 -2.19 8.59
N ASP A 218 -22.90 -1.39 8.22
CA ASP A 218 -23.39 -0.25 9.01
C ASP A 218 -24.85 0.06 8.62
N ALA A 219 -25.43 1.14 9.17
CA ALA A 219 -26.82 1.52 8.86
C ALA A 219 -27.05 1.96 7.39
N SER A 220 -26.00 2.26 6.62
CA SER A 220 -26.05 2.52 5.18
C SER A 220 -25.76 1.28 4.32
N ARG A 221 -25.03 0.31 4.88
CA ARG A 221 -24.67 -0.99 4.28
C ARG A 221 -25.13 -2.13 5.20
N PRO A 222 -26.45 -2.40 5.29
CA PRO A 222 -26.98 -3.42 6.20
C PRO A 222 -26.69 -4.86 5.75
N SER A 223 -26.12 -5.08 4.56
CA SER A 223 -25.70 -6.40 4.10
C SER A 223 -24.54 -6.35 3.10
N VAL A 224 -23.79 -7.46 3.03
CA VAL A 224 -22.64 -7.69 2.14
C VAL A 224 -22.71 -9.08 1.51
N GLU A 225 -22.17 -9.27 0.31
CA GLU A 225 -22.22 -10.56 -0.40
C GLU A 225 -20.90 -11.35 -0.29
N LEU A 226 -20.98 -12.56 0.28
CA LEU A 226 -19.87 -13.50 0.39
C LEU A 226 -19.76 -14.40 -0.86
N PRO A 227 -18.62 -14.46 -1.55
CA PRO A 227 -18.44 -15.27 -2.77
C PRO A 227 -18.02 -16.73 -2.48
N ILE A 228 -18.74 -17.70 -3.05
CA ILE A 228 -18.51 -19.16 -2.89
C ILE A 228 -18.32 -19.79 -4.28
N GLN A 229 -17.23 -20.52 -4.54
CA GLN A 229 -16.94 -21.03 -5.89
C GLN A 229 -17.14 -22.55 -6.02
N ILE A 230 -17.79 -23.05 -7.09
CA ILE A 230 -18.10 -24.49 -7.31
C ILE A 230 -17.58 -25.01 -8.66
N ASN A 231 -17.32 -26.33 -8.77
CA ASN A 231 -16.79 -26.98 -9.97
C ASN A 231 -17.38 -28.41 -10.19
N GLN A 232 -17.84 -28.69 -11.41
CA GLN A 232 -18.36 -29.98 -11.89
C GLN A 232 -19.57 -30.63 -11.14
N THR A 233 -20.28 -29.91 -10.25
CA THR A 233 -21.52 -30.40 -9.59
C THR A 233 -22.71 -29.44 -9.67
N THR A 234 -23.86 -29.91 -9.21
CA THR A 234 -25.13 -29.20 -9.01
C THR A 234 -25.54 -29.26 -7.53
N PRO A 235 -24.91 -28.45 -6.66
CA PRO A 235 -25.09 -28.56 -5.21
C PRO A 235 -26.55 -28.44 -4.77
N ILE A 236 -26.98 -29.36 -3.91
CA ILE A 236 -28.30 -29.42 -3.28
C ILE A 236 -28.29 -28.93 -1.83
N SER A 237 -27.12 -28.78 -1.21
CA SER A 237 -26.94 -28.03 0.03
C SER A 237 -25.53 -27.46 0.10
N ILE A 238 -25.40 -26.32 0.78
CA ILE A 238 -24.12 -25.71 1.16
C ILE A 238 -24.27 -25.23 2.60
N GLU A 239 -23.29 -25.53 3.47
CA GLU A 239 -23.30 -25.15 4.89
C GLU A 239 -22.15 -24.19 5.19
N LEU A 240 -22.46 -23.09 5.87
CA LEU A 240 -21.53 -22.09 6.38
C LEU A 240 -21.60 -22.05 7.92
N GLN A 241 -20.58 -21.49 8.56
CA GLN A 241 -20.60 -21.14 9.99
C GLN A 241 -20.20 -19.68 10.19
N ARG A 242 -20.79 -19.01 11.17
CA ARG A 242 -20.47 -17.66 11.65
C ARG A 242 -20.08 -17.73 13.13
N TYR A 243 -18.95 -17.13 13.49
CA TYR A 243 -18.59 -16.84 14.89
C TYR A 243 -18.92 -15.38 15.18
N ASP A 244 -19.61 -15.10 16.29
CA ASP A 244 -19.98 -13.75 16.70
C ASP A 244 -18.79 -12.97 17.28
N LEU A 245 -18.59 -11.71 16.87
CA LEU A 245 -17.43 -10.91 17.30
C LEU A 245 -17.56 -10.33 18.71
N GLU A 246 -18.76 -10.30 19.26
CA GLU A 246 -19.05 -9.70 20.57
C GLU A 246 -19.40 -10.77 21.63
N THR A 247 -20.00 -11.90 21.22
CA THR A 247 -20.42 -12.98 22.13
C THR A 247 -19.70 -14.32 21.94
N GLU A 248 -18.82 -14.46 20.94
CA GLU A 248 -18.16 -15.71 20.53
C GLU A 248 -19.10 -16.88 20.18
N GLU A 249 -20.41 -16.63 20.03
CA GLU A 249 -21.40 -17.67 19.69
C GLU A 249 -21.24 -18.19 18.25
N VAL A 250 -21.54 -19.48 18.04
CA VAL A 250 -21.37 -20.16 16.74
C VAL A 250 -22.73 -20.46 16.08
N GLU A 251 -23.00 -19.79 14.97
CA GLU A 251 -24.24 -19.92 14.19
C GLU A 251 -23.97 -20.69 12.89
N THR A 252 -24.73 -21.77 12.63
CA THR A 252 -24.60 -22.57 11.40
C THR A 252 -25.68 -22.19 10.39
N ILE A 253 -25.27 -21.81 9.18
CA ILE A 253 -26.13 -21.25 8.13
C ILE A 253 -26.26 -22.26 6.98
N THR A 254 -27.48 -22.70 6.70
CA THR A 254 -27.79 -23.70 5.66
C THR A 254 -28.37 -23.05 4.40
N ILE A 255 -27.64 -23.14 3.29
CA ILE A 255 -28.12 -22.74 1.96
C ILE A 255 -28.83 -23.94 1.33
N SER A 256 -30.16 -23.84 1.20
CA SER A 256 -31.01 -24.91 0.68
C SER A 256 -30.81 -25.18 -0.83
N SER A 257 -31.25 -26.36 -1.31
CA SER A 257 -31.21 -26.74 -2.73
C SER A 257 -31.86 -25.70 -3.66
N LYS A 258 -32.93 -25.04 -3.20
CA LYS A 258 -33.63 -23.99 -3.94
C LYS A 258 -32.77 -22.73 -4.07
N GLN A 259 -32.12 -22.30 -2.98
CA GLN A 259 -31.20 -21.17 -2.97
C GLN A 259 -29.92 -21.47 -3.75
N ALA A 260 -29.28 -22.61 -3.53
CA ALA A 260 -28.06 -23.01 -4.24
C ALA A 260 -28.28 -23.07 -5.78
N ARG A 261 -29.44 -23.57 -6.24
CA ARG A 261 -29.83 -23.53 -7.66
C ARG A 261 -30.10 -22.12 -8.18
N GLN A 262 -30.69 -21.24 -7.36
CA GLN A 262 -30.92 -19.83 -7.71
C GLN A 262 -29.59 -19.07 -7.85
N LEU A 263 -28.70 -19.21 -6.88
CA LEU A 263 -27.36 -18.62 -6.91
C LEU A 263 -26.54 -19.15 -8.09
N LYS A 264 -26.61 -20.46 -8.39
CA LYS A 264 -25.93 -21.03 -9.57
C LYS A 264 -26.51 -20.45 -10.86
N LYS A 265 -27.83 -20.30 -10.96
CA LYS A 265 -28.50 -19.65 -12.11
C LYS A 265 -28.10 -18.18 -12.28
N GLN A 266 -27.84 -17.45 -11.20
CA GLN A 266 -27.27 -16.09 -11.25
C GLN A 266 -25.81 -16.12 -11.73
N ALA A 267 -24.99 -17.05 -11.21
CA ALA A 267 -23.60 -17.24 -11.65
C ALA A 267 -23.45 -17.71 -13.11
N ASP A 268 -24.44 -18.43 -13.64
CA ASP A 268 -24.56 -18.80 -15.05
C ASP A 268 -25.09 -17.65 -15.93
N SER A 269 -25.76 -16.65 -15.36
CA SER A 269 -26.35 -15.55 -16.15
C SER A 269 -25.26 -14.59 -16.66
N GLY A 270 -25.05 -14.61 -17.97
CA GLY A 270 -23.98 -13.87 -18.66
C GLY A 270 -22.88 -14.74 -19.27
N ARG A 271 -22.86 -16.06 -19.03
CA ARG A 271 -21.90 -16.99 -19.68
C ARG A 271 -22.52 -17.83 -20.79
N HIS A 272 -21.68 -18.32 -21.70
CA HIS A 272 -22.09 -19.12 -22.85
C HIS A 272 -22.35 -20.59 -22.47
N LYS A 273 -23.35 -21.24 -23.09
CA LYS A 273 -23.75 -22.63 -22.79
C LYS A 273 -22.68 -23.70 -23.07
N SER A 274 -21.62 -23.38 -23.81
CA SER A 274 -20.47 -24.25 -24.07
C SER A 274 -19.50 -24.35 -22.89
N ASP A 275 -19.63 -23.48 -21.89
CA ASP A 275 -18.63 -23.27 -20.84
C ASP A 275 -18.91 -24.15 -19.59
N THR A 276 -18.99 -25.46 -19.80
CA THR A 276 -19.45 -26.44 -18.79
C THR A 276 -18.42 -26.77 -17.71
N ASN A 277 -17.13 -26.53 -17.98
CA ASN A 277 -16.01 -26.92 -17.11
C ASN A 277 -15.36 -25.75 -16.33
N THR A 278 -15.79 -24.50 -16.50
CA THR A 278 -15.24 -23.38 -15.72
C THR A 278 -15.95 -23.22 -14.37
N PRO A 279 -15.21 -22.83 -13.31
CA PRO A 279 -15.80 -22.64 -11.99
C PRO A 279 -16.83 -21.50 -11.97
N ARG A 280 -17.84 -21.66 -11.11
CA ARG A 280 -18.95 -20.69 -10.92
C ARG A 280 -18.87 -20.06 -9.53
N THR A 281 -19.02 -18.75 -9.44
CA THR A 281 -19.03 -18.01 -8.16
C THR A 281 -20.46 -17.64 -7.79
N LEU A 282 -20.92 -18.16 -6.65
CA LEU A 282 -22.21 -17.91 -6.01
C LEU A 282 -22.05 -16.73 -5.04
N HIS A 283 -22.98 -15.78 -5.03
CA HIS A 283 -22.92 -14.61 -4.15
C HIS A 283 -23.99 -14.72 -3.05
N TYR A 284 -23.58 -14.88 -1.79
CA TYR A 284 -24.50 -15.11 -0.68
C TYR A 284 -24.56 -13.89 0.26
N PRO A 285 -25.71 -13.19 0.37
CA PRO A 285 -25.83 -12.00 1.21
C PRO A 285 -25.90 -12.34 2.70
N VAL A 286 -25.13 -11.61 3.52
CA VAL A 286 -25.14 -11.68 4.99
C VAL A 286 -25.29 -10.29 5.61
N SER A 287 -25.89 -10.21 6.80
CA SER A 287 -26.26 -8.95 7.48
C SER A 287 -25.91 -8.93 8.98
N LYS A 288 -25.07 -9.86 9.45
CA LYS A 288 -24.55 -9.91 10.82
C LYS A 288 -23.04 -9.70 10.77
N ALA A 289 -22.48 -9.02 11.76
CA ALA A 289 -21.05 -9.05 11.99
C ALA A 289 -20.62 -10.48 12.38
N GLY A 290 -19.38 -10.88 12.10
CA GLY A 290 -18.89 -12.22 12.43
C GLY A 290 -17.77 -12.71 11.53
N LEU A 291 -17.12 -13.78 11.97
CA LEU A 291 -16.13 -14.50 11.18
C LEU A 291 -16.80 -15.69 10.48
N TYR A 292 -16.73 -15.75 9.15
CA TYR A 292 -17.44 -16.74 8.33
C TYR A 292 -16.51 -17.83 7.77
N GLN A 293 -16.96 -19.09 7.82
CA GLN A 293 -16.29 -20.30 7.32
C GLN A 293 -17.26 -21.19 6.51
N LEU A 294 -16.74 -22.13 5.70
CA LEU A 294 -17.55 -23.13 4.96
C LEU A 294 -17.38 -24.54 5.52
N GLN A 295 -18.51 -25.15 5.86
CA GLN A 295 -18.58 -26.45 6.52
C GLN A 295 -18.87 -27.63 5.58
N ARG A 296 -19.81 -27.57 4.63
CA ARG A 296 -20.17 -28.74 3.80
C ARG A 296 -20.83 -28.40 2.46
N VAL A 297 -20.79 -29.34 1.50
CA VAL A 297 -21.50 -29.29 0.20
C VAL A 297 -21.96 -30.70 -0.20
N ILE A 298 -23.16 -30.86 -0.77
CA ILE A 298 -23.70 -32.15 -1.28
C ILE A 298 -24.24 -31.96 -2.71
N ASP A 299 -24.07 -32.94 -3.60
CA ASP A 299 -24.55 -32.90 -5.00
C ASP A 299 -25.90 -33.62 -5.22
N THR A 300 -26.51 -33.45 -6.40
CA THR A 300 -27.74 -34.12 -6.85
C THR A 300 -27.77 -35.64 -6.71
N THR A 301 -26.63 -36.32 -6.77
CA THR A 301 -26.50 -37.77 -6.52
C THR A 301 -26.60 -38.15 -5.03
N LYS A 302 -26.78 -37.17 -4.13
CA LYS A 302 -26.74 -37.26 -2.67
C LYS A 302 -25.37 -37.60 -2.07
N LEU A 303 -24.31 -37.61 -2.89
CA LEU A 303 -22.93 -37.78 -2.42
C LEU A 303 -22.33 -36.45 -1.96
N GLU A 304 -21.45 -36.51 -0.96
CA GLU A 304 -20.74 -35.35 -0.41
C GLU A 304 -19.61 -34.86 -1.34
N VAL A 305 -19.37 -33.55 -1.33
CA VAL A 305 -18.54 -32.82 -2.29
C VAL A 305 -17.31 -32.21 -1.60
N ARG A 306 -16.13 -32.43 -2.19
CA ARG A 306 -14.83 -32.08 -1.58
C ARG A 306 -14.63 -30.55 -1.44
N LYS A 307 -14.28 -30.09 -0.23
CA LYS A 307 -14.17 -28.66 0.15
C LYS A 307 -12.73 -28.13 0.35
N ARG A 308 -12.59 -26.79 0.38
CA ARG A 308 -11.45 -25.96 0.83
C ARG A 308 -11.98 -24.61 1.35
N SER A 309 -11.42 -24.04 2.42
CA SER A 309 -11.96 -22.81 3.05
C SER A 309 -10.89 -21.88 3.63
N PHE A 310 -11.23 -20.60 3.74
CA PHE A 310 -10.52 -19.54 4.45
C PHE A 310 -11.50 -18.77 5.34
N ASP A 311 -11.03 -18.18 6.42
CA ASP A 311 -11.83 -17.35 7.33
C ASP A 311 -12.11 -15.98 6.70
N THR A 312 -13.34 -15.48 6.82
CA THR A 312 -13.78 -14.21 6.21
C THR A 312 -14.49 -13.34 7.26
N ALA A 313 -13.86 -12.26 7.69
CA ALA A 313 -14.44 -11.34 8.69
C ALA A 313 -15.43 -10.36 8.04
N VAL A 314 -16.56 -10.13 8.72
CA VAL A 314 -17.50 -9.04 8.48
C VAL A 314 -17.59 -8.24 9.78
N VAL A 315 -17.12 -6.98 9.77
CA VAL A 315 -17.06 -6.13 10.98
C VAL A 315 -18.04 -4.96 10.89
N HIS A 316 -18.18 -4.18 11.96
CA HIS A 316 -18.83 -2.87 11.87
C HIS A 316 -17.91 -1.87 11.14
N CYS A 317 -18.44 -1.06 10.21
CA CYS A 317 -17.62 -0.09 9.48
C CYS A 317 -17.03 0.98 10.41
N PRO A 318 -15.78 1.44 10.17
CA PRO A 318 -15.12 2.40 11.05
C PRO A 318 -15.82 3.76 11.06
N LEU A 319 -15.90 4.36 12.24
CA LEU A 319 -16.55 5.65 12.49
C LEU A 319 -15.55 6.64 13.08
N ALA A 320 -15.66 7.92 12.72
CA ALA A 320 -14.99 8.99 13.43
C ALA A 320 -15.90 10.19 13.69
N SER A 321 -15.52 10.94 14.71
CA SER A 321 -16.21 12.13 15.23
C SER A 321 -15.18 13.17 15.65
N ILE A 322 -15.57 14.44 15.62
CA ILE A 322 -14.73 15.59 15.94
C ILE A 322 -15.50 16.53 16.86
N SER A 323 -14.82 17.15 17.82
CA SER A 323 -15.41 18.00 18.85
C SER A 323 -14.38 19.00 19.41
N THR A 324 -14.84 20.11 19.97
CA THR A 324 -14.01 21.07 20.73
C THR A 324 -14.55 21.24 22.15
N GLN A 325 -13.69 21.64 23.09
CA GLN A 325 -14.10 22.01 24.45
C GLN A 325 -14.79 23.39 24.52
N SER A 326 -14.48 24.30 23.59
CA SER A 326 -15.26 25.52 23.35
C SER A 326 -15.00 26.09 21.96
N GLU A 327 -15.96 26.85 21.43
CA GLU A 327 -15.97 27.29 20.03
C GLU A 327 -15.24 28.62 19.82
N ASP A 328 -15.01 29.42 20.86
CA ASP A 328 -14.26 30.68 20.79
C ASP A 328 -12.82 30.53 21.27
N ARG A 329 -11.89 31.16 20.56
CA ARG A 329 -10.44 31.20 20.84
C ARG A 329 -9.89 32.59 20.55
N CYS A 330 -8.79 32.97 21.19
CA CYS A 330 -8.04 34.17 20.81
C CYS A 330 -6.86 33.84 19.91
N THR A 331 -6.36 34.84 19.17
CA THR A 331 -5.07 34.72 18.51
C THR A 331 -3.94 34.42 19.52
N GLY A 332 -3.03 33.52 19.12
CA GLY A 332 -1.96 32.97 19.95
C GLY A 332 -2.31 31.69 20.73
N GLU A 333 -3.59 31.31 20.83
CA GLU A 333 -4.02 30.11 21.57
C GLU A 333 -3.99 28.82 20.73
N LEU A 334 -4.21 27.67 21.37
CA LEU A 334 -4.24 26.36 20.74
C LEU A 334 -5.68 25.95 20.37
N SER A 335 -5.84 25.22 19.26
CA SER A 335 -7.15 24.77 18.77
C SER A 335 -7.90 23.85 19.74
N ASN A 336 -7.22 22.90 20.38
CA ASN A 336 -7.79 21.94 21.34
C ASN A 336 -9.03 21.21 20.77
N VAL A 337 -8.91 20.72 19.53
CA VAL A 337 -9.96 19.97 18.82
C VAL A 337 -9.68 18.48 18.93
N ALA A 338 -10.56 17.75 19.61
CA ALA A 338 -10.43 16.31 19.81
C ALA A 338 -11.11 15.53 18.67
N LEU A 339 -10.38 14.57 18.09
CA LEU A 339 -10.87 13.63 17.08
C LEU A 339 -10.91 12.22 17.70
N ARG A 340 -12.08 11.59 17.68
CA ARG A 340 -12.34 10.24 18.21
C ARG A 340 -12.70 9.28 17.09
N VAL A 341 -12.03 8.13 17.03
CA VAL A 341 -12.19 7.07 16.02
C VAL A 341 -12.63 5.78 16.70
N THR A 342 -13.49 4.99 16.04
CA THR A 342 -13.96 3.68 16.50
C THR A 342 -13.93 2.66 15.35
N GLY A 343 -13.41 1.46 15.59
CA GLY A 343 -13.31 0.37 14.61
C GLY A 343 -12.19 -0.60 14.95
N VAL A 344 -11.75 -1.43 13.99
CA VAL A 344 -10.60 -2.33 14.18
C VAL A 344 -9.27 -1.56 13.99
N PRO A 345 -8.38 -1.48 15.00
CA PRO A 345 -7.12 -0.77 14.87
C PRO A 345 -6.09 -1.54 14.02
N PRO A 346 -5.03 -0.90 13.50
CA PRO A 346 -4.73 0.54 13.56
C PRO A 346 -5.55 1.36 12.55
N PHE A 347 -5.75 2.64 12.81
CA PHE A 347 -6.53 3.52 11.95
C PHE A 347 -5.67 4.43 11.08
N LYS A 348 -6.24 4.87 9.96
CA LYS A 348 -5.76 6.04 9.20
C LYS A 348 -6.92 7.02 9.09
N VAL A 349 -6.71 8.24 9.56
CA VAL A 349 -7.70 9.33 9.48
C VAL A 349 -7.22 10.38 8.50
N LYS A 350 -8.10 10.82 7.61
CA LYS A 350 -7.88 11.93 6.70
C LYS A 350 -8.83 13.07 7.05
N TYR A 351 -8.27 14.23 7.37
CA TYR A 351 -9.05 15.44 7.66
C TYR A 351 -8.46 16.64 6.90
N SER A 352 -9.26 17.68 6.68
CA SER A 352 -8.77 18.96 6.14
C SER A 352 -9.22 20.14 7.00
N LYS A 353 -8.42 21.20 6.95
CA LYS A 353 -8.65 22.45 7.67
C LYS A 353 -9.04 23.55 6.69
N THR A 354 -10.10 24.28 7.01
CA THR A 354 -10.58 25.46 6.26
C THR A 354 -10.47 26.69 7.14
N VAL A 355 -9.71 27.70 6.71
CA VAL A 355 -9.59 28.98 7.43
C VAL A 355 -10.14 30.08 6.54
N ASN A 356 -11.15 30.82 7.02
CA ASN A 356 -11.84 31.88 6.26
C ASN A 356 -12.21 31.43 4.83
N HIS A 357 -12.88 30.28 4.74
CA HIS A 357 -13.28 29.57 3.52
C HIS A 357 -12.15 29.09 2.59
N LYS A 358 -10.88 29.29 2.94
CA LYS A 358 -9.72 28.76 2.21
C LYS A 358 -9.33 27.38 2.76
N GLN A 359 -9.46 26.34 1.94
CA GLN A 359 -9.08 24.97 2.30
C GLN A 359 -7.55 24.80 2.23
N PHE A 360 -6.99 24.20 3.27
CA PHE A 360 -5.61 23.73 3.35
C PHE A 360 -5.58 22.22 3.07
N SER A 361 -4.41 21.71 2.63
CA SER A 361 -4.23 20.32 2.19
C SER A 361 -4.69 19.30 3.24
N SER A 362 -5.38 18.24 2.79
CA SER A 362 -5.81 17.15 3.66
C SER A 362 -4.62 16.45 4.35
N ILE A 363 -4.65 16.42 5.67
CA ILE A 363 -3.66 15.75 6.52
C ILE A 363 -4.09 14.28 6.69
N VAL A 364 -3.14 13.36 6.59
CA VAL A 364 -3.34 11.92 6.86
C VAL A 364 -2.57 11.56 8.12
N GLN A 365 -3.29 11.08 9.13
CA GLN A 365 -2.74 10.73 10.44
C GLN A 365 -2.99 9.25 10.73
N ASN A 366 -1.91 8.51 10.94
CA ASN A 366 -1.97 7.12 11.39
C ASN A 366 -2.18 7.11 12.91
N VAL A 367 -3.20 6.40 13.38
CA VAL A 367 -3.53 6.28 14.82
C VAL A 367 -3.31 4.83 15.23
N LEU A 368 -2.29 4.63 16.05
CA LEU A 368 -2.03 3.37 16.75
C LEU A 368 -2.71 3.45 18.12
N PRO A 369 -3.35 2.36 18.61
CA PRO A 369 -3.97 2.35 19.92
C PRO A 369 -2.91 2.51 21.02
N HIS A 370 -3.28 3.12 22.14
CA HIS A 370 -2.41 3.14 23.32
C HIS A 370 -2.34 1.73 23.93
N VAL A 371 -1.19 1.07 23.78
CA VAL A 371 -0.89 -0.17 24.50
C VAL A 371 -0.27 0.22 25.83
N ASP A 372 -1.04 0.13 26.92
CA ASP A 372 -0.51 0.22 28.27
C ASP A 372 0.43 -0.96 28.52
N LEU A 373 1.74 -0.69 28.41
CA LEU A 373 2.81 -1.69 28.52
C LEU A 373 2.91 -2.31 29.93
N ASP A 374 2.28 -1.70 30.93
CA ASP A 374 2.29 -2.15 32.33
C ASP A 374 1.26 -3.26 32.63
N LEU A 375 0.36 -3.62 31.69
CA LEU A 375 -0.67 -4.66 31.91
C LEU A 375 -0.44 -5.99 31.20
N VAL A 376 0.54 -6.10 30.29
CA VAL A 376 0.84 -7.38 29.61
C VAL A 376 1.89 -8.16 30.40
N SER A 377 1.44 -8.97 31.35
CA SER A 377 2.32 -9.92 32.05
C SER A 377 2.90 -10.96 31.07
N SER A 378 4.16 -11.35 31.27
CA SER A 378 4.82 -12.35 30.41
C SER A 378 4.21 -13.76 30.50
N ASP A 379 3.39 -14.01 31.52
CA ASP A 379 2.79 -15.32 31.79
C ASP A 379 1.53 -15.55 30.92
N GLU A 380 0.72 -14.53 30.65
CA GLU A 380 -0.49 -14.69 29.82
C GLU A 380 -0.16 -14.91 28.34
N ALA A 381 0.90 -14.28 27.82
CA ALA A 381 1.41 -14.54 26.47
C ALA A 381 1.85 -16.00 26.25
N SER A 382 2.14 -16.73 27.34
CA SER A 382 2.56 -18.13 27.34
C SER A 382 1.38 -19.12 27.51
N ALA A 383 0.18 -18.63 27.82
CA ALA A 383 -0.97 -19.45 28.22
C ALA A 383 -1.96 -19.78 27.10
N VAL A 384 -1.82 -19.19 25.90
CA VAL A 384 -2.74 -19.42 24.77
C VAL A 384 -2.50 -20.78 24.12
N VAL A 385 -3.08 -21.82 24.72
CA VAL A 385 -3.17 -23.15 24.09
C VAL A 385 -4.08 -23.05 22.86
N LEU A 386 -3.47 -23.02 21.68
CA LEU A 386 -4.15 -22.97 20.39
C LEU A 386 -5.04 -24.21 20.19
N ASP A 387 -6.36 -24.07 20.39
CA ASP A 387 -7.33 -25.09 19.95
C ASP A 387 -7.47 -25.04 18.41
N PRO A 388 -7.01 -26.06 17.67
CA PRO A 388 -7.11 -26.08 16.20
C PRO A 388 -8.55 -26.16 15.68
N ARG A 389 -9.57 -26.17 16.56
CA ARG A 389 -10.99 -26.13 16.22
C ARG A 389 -11.61 -24.73 16.33
N ARG A 390 -10.93 -23.74 16.91
CA ARG A 390 -11.43 -22.37 17.06
C ARG A 390 -10.52 -21.36 16.35
N PRO A 391 -11.05 -20.48 15.49
CA PRO A 391 -10.25 -19.41 14.90
C PRO A 391 -9.89 -18.35 15.95
N HIS A 392 -8.70 -17.75 15.85
CA HIS A 392 -8.26 -16.70 16.78
C HIS A 392 -8.94 -15.36 16.41
N MET A 393 -9.72 -14.77 17.32
CA MET A 393 -10.60 -13.64 17.00
C MET A 393 -10.03 -12.25 17.37
N GLY A 394 -8.95 -12.17 18.14
CA GLY A 394 -8.42 -10.91 18.69
C GLY A 394 -8.08 -9.82 17.64
N TRP A 395 -7.74 -10.19 16.40
CA TRP A 395 -7.47 -9.25 15.30
C TRP A 395 -8.73 -8.63 14.67
N THR A 396 -9.93 -9.03 15.10
CA THR A 396 -11.22 -8.48 14.64
C THR A 396 -11.91 -7.58 15.68
N LYS A 397 -11.27 -7.36 16.85
CA LYS A 397 -11.86 -6.59 17.95
C LYS A 397 -11.86 -5.09 17.65
N SER A 398 -13.01 -4.46 17.87
CA SER A 398 -13.16 -3.01 17.74
C SER A 398 -12.65 -2.29 19.00
N THR A 399 -11.99 -1.14 18.81
CA THR A 399 -11.52 -0.23 19.87
C THR A 399 -11.99 1.19 19.58
N THR A 400 -11.87 2.10 20.56
CA THR A 400 -12.13 3.53 20.38
C THR A 400 -10.96 4.34 20.89
N GLU A 401 -10.35 5.14 20.01
CA GLU A 401 -9.16 5.94 20.28
C GLU A 401 -9.49 7.43 20.11
N SER A 402 -8.80 8.31 20.83
CA SER A 402 -8.97 9.76 20.69
C SER A 402 -7.67 10.53 20.82
N PHE A 403 -7.47 11.52 19.95
CA PHE A 403 -6.29 12.39 19.94
C PHE A 403 -6.68 13.85 19.74
N GLU A 404 -5.83 14.76 20.23
CA GLU A 404 -6.06 16.21 20.15
C GLU A 404 -5.26 16.85 19.00
N ILE A 405 -5.91 17.76 18.28
CA ILE A 405 -5.30 18.65 17.29
C ILE A 405 -5.04 19.98 18.00
N ASN A 406 -3.78 20.18 18.41
CA ASN A 406 -3.32 21.32 19.21
C ASN A 406 -2.39 22.22 18.37
N GLU A 407 -2.97 22.90 17.38
CA GLU A 407 -2.31 23.86 16.48
C GLU A 407 -2.45 25.29 17.01
N SER A 408 -1.43 26.14 16.79
CA SER A 408 -1.45 27.55 17.19
C SER A 408 -2.25 28.43 16.21
N LEU A 409 -3.15 29.25 16.77
CA LEU A 409 -4.14 30.03 16.03
C LEU A 409 -3.61 31.44 15.72
N HIS A 410 -2.96 31.56 14.55
CA HIS A 410 -2.31 32.80 14.10
C HIS A 410 -3.16 33.73 13.22
N GLN A 411 -4.39 33.32 12.85
CA GLN A 411 -5.27 34.08 11.95
C GLN A 411 -6.65 34.18 12.59
N ASN A 412 -7.24 35.38 12.58
CA ASN A 412 -8.60 35.62 13.06
C ASN A 412 -9.67 35.11 12.08
N GLY A 413 -10.92 35.02 12.53
CA GLY A 413 -12.07 34.55 11.77
C GLY A 413 -12.34 33.05 11.98
N SER A 414 -13.04 32.43 11.03
CA SER A 414 -13.55 31.06 11.19
C SER A 414 -12.54 30.01 10.75
N HIS A 415 -12.20 29.09 11.65
CA HIS A 415 -11.45 27.87 11.37
C HIS A 415 -12.39 26.68 11.48
N SER A 416 -12.38 25.78 10.52
CA SER A 416 -13.20 24.56 10.51
C SER A 416 -12.35 23.34 10.17
N TYR A 417 -12.60 22.24 10.86
CA TYR A 417 -11.90 20.97 10.72
C TYR A 417 -12.90 19.92 10.25
N THR A 418 -12.66 19.34 9.08
CA THR A 418 -13.56 18.40 8.42
C THR A 418 -12.92 17.02 8.33
N ILE A 419 -13.57 15.99 8.87
CA ILE A 419 -13.19 14.60 8.59
C ILE A 419 -13.63 14.24 7.17
N GLU A 420 -12.70 13.74 6.36
CA GLU A 420 -12.95 13.34 4.97
C GLU A 420 -13.06 11.82 4.82
N GLU A 421 -12.20 11.06 5.50
CA GLU A 421 -12.07 9.62 5.31
C GLU A 421 -11.44 8.92 6.53
N VAL A 422 -11.85 7.68 6.78
CA VAL A 422 -11.27 6.77 7.79
C VAL A 422 -11.04 5.40 7.18
N GLU A 423 -9.88 4.80 7.44
CA GLU A 423 -9.53 3.42 7.09
C GLU A 423 -9.17 2.64 8.36
N ASP A 424 -9.62 1.38 8.45
CA ASP A 424 -9.35 0.48 9.59
C ASP A 424 -8.23 -0.53 9.30
N GLY A 425 -7.83 -1.30 10.32
CA GLY A 425 -6.76 -2.29 10.25
C GLY A 425 -7.04 -3.48 9.32
N LEU A 426 -8.29 -3.65 8.87
CA LEU A 426 -8.71 -4.69 7.92
C LEU A 426 -8.85 -4.15 6.48
N GLY A 427 -8.63 -2.85 6.27
CA GLY A 427 -8.79 -2.17 4.98
C GLY A 427 -10.23 -1.77 4.66
N ASN A 428 -11.14 -1.77 5.64
CA ASN A 428 -12.46 -1.16 5.45
C ASN A 428 -12.30 0.37 5.45
N LYS A 429 -12.91 1.01 4.46
CA LYS A 429 -12.75 2.44 4.19
C LYS A 429 -14.09 3.14 4.10
N VAL A 430 -14.24 4.19 4.91
CA VAL A 430 -15.41 5.06 5.00
C VAL A 430 -15.02 6.47 4.56
N VAL A 431 -15.87 7.11 3.74
CA VAL A 431 -15.66 8.45 3.18
C VAL A 431 -16.87 9.32 3.52
N TYR A 432 -16.62 10.47 4.14
CA TYR A 432 -17.63 11.34 4.72
C TYR A 432 -18.14 12.38 3.71
N ASN A 433 -18.85 11.90 2.67
CA ASN A 433 -19.36 12.72 1.56
C ASN A 433 -20.90 12.79 1.48
N GLY A 434 -21.62 12.37 2.53
CA GLY A 434 -23.09 12.41 2.59
C GLY A 434 -23.65 13.82 2.48
N SER A 435 -24.69 14.02 1.66
CA SER A 435 -25.22 15.36 1.35
C SER A 435 -26.29 15.86 2.33
N LYS A 436 -26.72 15.04 3.30
CA LYS A 436 -27.68 15.42 4.34
C LYS A 436 -27.07 15.22 5.72
N SER A 437 -27.29 16.16 6.62
CA SER A 437 -26.76 16.13 8.00
C SER A 437 -27.27 14.98 8.89
N LYS A 438 -28.24 14.19 8.41
CA LYS A 438 -28.73 12.96 9.07
C LYS A 438 -28.11 11.66 8.51
N ASP A 439 -27.33 11.74 7.44
CA ASP A 439 -26.63 10.57 6.89
C ASP A 439 -25.50 10.16 7.85
N LEU A 440 -25.29 8.85 8.08
CA LEU A 440 -24.23 8.37 8.97
C LEU A 440 -22.84 8.89 8.53
N HIS A 441 -22.65 8.96 7.21
CA HIS A 441 -21.45 9.40 6.50
C HIS A 441 -21.53 10.87 6.03
N ALA A 442 -22.33 11.70 6.69
CA ALA A 442 -22.30 13.16 6.49
C ALA A 442 -20.93 13.74 6.91
N PRO A 443 -20.41 14.78 6.24
CA PRO A 443 -19.15 15.43 6.58
C PRO A 443 -19.18 15.91 8.03
N ARG A 444 -18.24 15.40 8.84
CA ARG A 444 -18.12 15.76 10.26
C ARG A 444 -17.23 16.99 10.36
N VAL A 445 -17.85 18.15 10.51
CA VAL A 445 -17.21 19.46 10.61
C VAL A 445 -17.34 19.98 12.04
N GLN A 446 -16.22 20.34 12.69
CA GLN A 446 -16.23 21.22 13.85
C GLN A 446 -15.68 22.58 13.43
N SER A 447 -16.41 23.65 13.77
CA SER A 447 -15.95 25.03 13.59
C SER A 447 -15.47 25.62 14.92
N LEU A 448 -14.58 26.60 14.85
CA LEU A 448 -14.23 27.51 15.93
C LEU A 448 -13.99 28.92 15.36
N THR A 449 -14.21 29.94 16.20
CA THR A 449 -14.02 31.35 15.87
C THR A 449 -12.78 31.86 16.59
N VAL A 450 -11.86 32.46 15.83
CA VAL A 450 -10.63 33.05 16.37
C VAL A 450 -10.77 34.57 16.40
N HIS A 451 -10.88 35.11 17.59
CA HIS A 451 -11.01 36.53 17.86
C HIS A 451 -9.64 37.20 18.00
N ASN A 452 -9.58 38.51 17.72
CA ASN A 452 -8.33 39.28 17.83
C ASN A 452 -8.20 39.92 19.21
N ARG A 453 -6.97 39.99 19.74
CA ARG A 453 -6.68 40.74 20.96
C ARG A 453 -6.72 42.25 20.65
N PRO A 454 -7.61 43.05 21.27
CA PRO A 454 -7.71 44.47 20.96
C PRO A 454 -6.46 45.24 21.41
N ARG A 455 -5.98 46.17 20.58
CA ARG A 455 -4.81 47.02 20.86
C ARG A 455 -5.23 48.47 21.08
N VAL A 456 -4.79 49.09 22.17
CA VAL A 456 -5.24 50.41 22.60
C VAL A 456 -4.10 51.37 22.95
N THR A 457 -4.29 52.63 22.57
CA THR A 457 -3.42 53.80 22.85
C THR A 457 -4.26 54.95 23.40
N LEU A 458 -3.63 55.93 24.04
CA LEU A 458 -4.23 57.26 24.20
C LEU A 458 -3.85 58.20 23.05
N GLY A 459 -4.82 58.99 22.60
CA GLY A 459 -4.71 59.94 21.49
C GLY A 459 -4.31 61.33 21.95
N GLY A 460 -2.99 61.58 22.01
CA GLY A 460 -2.42 62.89 22.28
C GLY A 460 -0.99 62.94 21.74
N LEU A 461 -0.61 64.00 21.02
CA LEU A 461 0.70 64.11 20.40
C LEU A 461 1.79 64.43 21.45
N ASN A 462 2.38 63.37 22.00
CA ASN A 462 3.51 63.30 22.93
C ASN A 462 3.24 63.87 24.34
N SER A 463 4.11 63.53 25.31
CA SER A 463 4.00 63.96 26.73
C SER A 463 4.00 65.49 26.90
N ASP A 464 4.49 66.26 25.91
CA ASP A 464 4.40 67.73 25.85
C ASP A 464 2.96 68.29 25.80
N ARG A 465 1.92 67.47 25.50
CA ARG A 465 0.54 67.95 25.30
C ARG A 465 -0.43 67.54 26.40
N VAL A 466 -0.47 68.37 27.44
CA VAL A 466 -1.51 68.38 28.46
C VAL A 466 -2.90 68.66 27.85
N LEU A 467 -3.90 67.86 28.22
CA LEU A 467 -5.31 68.08 27.87
C LEU A 467 -5.85 69.25 28.70
N ARG A 468 -6.22 70.36 28.05
CA ARG A 468 -6.75 71.56 28.71
C ARG A 468 -8.27 71.57 28.62
N VAL A 469 -8.96 71.53 29.75
CA VAL A 469 -10.42 71.53 29.83
C VAL A 469 -10.88 72.71 30.69
N ARG A 470 -11.97 73.38 30.30
CA ARG A 470 -12.57 74.43 31.13
C ARG A 470 -13.07 73.82 32.44
N GLU A 471 -12.72 74.43 33.56
CA GLU A 471 -13.26 74.13 34.89
C GLU A 471 -14.79 73.91 34.82
N GLY A 472 -15.25 72.74 35.27
CA GLY A 472 -16.66 72.33 35.28
C GLY A 472 -17.15 71.56 34.04
N ASN A 473 -16.41 71.57 32.92
CA ASN A 473 -16.71 70.77 31.74
C ASN A 473 -16.01 69.41 31.79
N ALA A 474 -16.55 68.41 31.09
CA ALA A 474 -15.92 67.12 30.85
C ALA A 474 -15.53 66.93 29.38
N ILE A 475 -14.48 66.14 29.14
CA ILE A 475 -14.01 65.73 27.81
C ILE A 475 -13.95 64.19 27.75
N PRO A 476 -14.20 63.53 26.62
CA PRO A 476 -13.88 62.10 26.48
C PRO A 476 -12.37 61.88 26.64
N LEU A 477 -11.98 60.89 27.45
CA LEU A 477 -10.62 60.34 27.44
C LEU A 477 -10.33 59.87 26.00
N PRO A 478 -9.23 60.30 25.35
CA PRO A 478 -9.05 60.15 23.92
C PRO A 478 -8.55 58.75 23.53
N ILE A 479 -9.26 57.69 23.93
CA ILE A 479 -8.86 56.31 23.66
C ILE A 479 -8.87 56.04 22.14
N SER A 480 -7.79 55.47 21.63
CA SER A 480 -7.62 55.08 20.23
C SER A 480 -7.32 53.59 20.16
N ILE A 481 -8.34 52.81 19.75
CA ILE A 481 -8.21 51.39 19.42
C ILE A 481 -7.55 51.30 18.03
N GLN A 482 -6.48 50.53 17.92
CA GLN A 482 -5.77 50.29 16.66
C GLN A 482 -6.43 49.13 15.88
N HIS A 483 -6.37 49.19 14.55
CA HIS A 483 -6.85 48.12 13.65
C HIS A 483 -8.31 47.66 13.91
N VAL A 484 -9.20 48.60 14.21
CA VAL A 484 -10.63 48.33 14.52
C VAL A 484 -11.31 47.45 13.47
N ASP A 485 -11.00 47.66 12.18
CA ASP A 485 -11.57 46.92 11.06
C ASP A 485 -11.15 45.43 11.00
N THR A 486 -10.27 44.99 11.92
CA THR A 486 -9.81 43.59 12.06
C THR A 486 -10.39 42.87 13.26
N LEU A 487 -11.18 43.55 14.09
CA LEU A 487 -11.93 42.99 15.21
C LEU A 487 -13.33 42.58 14.71
N HIS A 488 -13.85 41.48 15.24
CA HIS A 488 -15.16 40.96 14.83
C HIS A 488 -16.27 41.78 15.51
N PRO A 489 -17.46 41.98 14.90
CA PRO A 489 -18.53 42.74 15.54
C PRO A 489 -19.02 42.17 16.88
N SER A 490 -18.79 40.87 17.15
CA SER A 490 -19.08 40.23 18.44
C SER A 490 -18.02 40.46 19.52
N ASP A 491 -16.87 41.06 19.20
CA ASP A 491 -15.83 41.35 20.20
C ASP A 491 -16.28 42.47 21.17
N TRP A 492 -17.21 43.33 20.73
CA TRP A 492 -17.81 44.39 21.54
C TRP A 492 -18.88 43.83 22.50
N PRO A 493 -19.00 44.33 23.75
CA PRO A 493 -18.36 45.52 24.30
C PRO A 493 -16.92 45.30 24.81
N PHE A 494 -16.14 46.38 24.90
CA PHE A 494 -14.80 46.38 25.49
C PHE A 494 -14.80 46.98 26.90
N ASN A 495 -14.30 46.23 27.87
CA ASN A 495 -14.06 46.72 29.22
C ASN A 495 -12.68 47.38 29.28
N VAL A 496 -12.64 48.71 29.32
CA VAL A 496 -11.39 49.46 29.53
C VAL A 496 -11.23 49.78 31.00
N LYS A 497 -10.06 49.45 31.56
CA LYS A 497 -9.66 49.81 32.92
C LYS A 497 -8.65 50.94 32.85
N TYR A 498 -8.83 51.98 33.65
CA TYR A 498 -7.93 53.13 33.70
C TYR A 498 -7.75 53.64 35.14
N SER A 499 -6.56 54.10 35.45
CA SER A 499 -6.18 54.68 36.74
C SER A 499 -6.08 56.20 36.67
N PHE A 500 -6.46 56.87 37.75
CA PHE A 500 -6.36 58.31 37.94
C PHE A 500 -5.51 58.64 39.18
N VAL A 501 -4.67 59.67 39.07
CA VAL A 501 -3.85 60.22 40.16
C VAL A 501 -3.97 61.75 40.11
N SER A 502 -4.34 62.37 41.23
CA SER A 502 -4.58 63.81 41.34
C SER A 502 -3.29 64.60 41.64
N ASP A 503 -3.15 65.81 41.07
CA ASP A 503 -1.96 66.67 41.18
C ASP A 503 -1.88 67.46 42.51
N GLY A 504 -2.29 66.88 43.64
CA GLY A 504 -2.37 67.57 44.93
C GLY A 504 -1.03 67.66 45.68
N GLU A 505 -0.65 68.87 46.13
CA GLU A 505 0.49 69.08 47.06
C GLU A 505 0.13 68.60 48.50
N GLY A 506 0.00 67.28 48.72
CA GLY A 506 -0.22 66.74 50.06
C GLY A 506 -0.50 65.23 50.13
N GLU A 507 0.44 64.49 50.73
CA GLU A 507 0.40 63.03 50.97
C GLU A 507 0.26 62.13 49.73
N ALA A 508 0.56 60.84 49.89
CA ALA A 508 0.57 59.87 48.80
C ALA A 508 -0.85 59.34 48.50
N VAL A 509 -1.66 60.16 47.84
CA VAL A 509 -3.01 59.80 47.38
C VAL A 509 -2.93 58.55 46.49
N GLY A 510 -3.72 57.52 46.82
CA GLY A 510 -3.76 56.28 46.06
C GLY A 510 -4.38 56.45 44.67
N SER A 511 -3.98 55.61 43.72
CA SER A 511 -4.56 55.62 42.37
C SER A 511 -6.01 55.13 42.39
N GLU A 512 -6.94 55.98 41.95
CA GLU A 512 -8.33 55.56 41.75
C GLU A 512 -8.42 54.74 40.47
N HIS A 513 -8.92 53.50 40.57
CA HIS A 513 -9.09 52.62 39.41
C HIS A 513 -10.56 52.59 38.97
N HIS A 514 -10.80 52.93 37.71
CA HIS A 514 -12.13 52.93 37.10
C HIS A 514 -12.21 51.85 36.01
N VAL A 515 -13.41 51.31 35.81
CA VAL A 515 -13.73 50.39 34.72
C VAL A 515 -14.88 50.98 33.93
N HIS A 516 -14.75 51.06 32.61
CA HIS A 516 -15.77 51.62 31.73
C HIS A 516 -16.04 50.65 30.56
N GLU A 517 -17.32 50.35 30.36
CA GLU A 517 -17.81 49.47 29.30
C GLU A 517 -18.05 50.28 28.01
N MET A 518 -17.19 50.07 27.01
CA MET A 518 -17.35 50.65 25.69
C MET A 518 -18.20 49.75 24.80
N ALA A 519 -19.46 50.12 24.59
CA ALA A 519 -20.35 49.45 23.65
C ALA A 519 -19.96 49.70 22.17
N ASP A 520 -19.36 50.85 21.88
CA ASP A 520 -18.83 51.21 20.55
C ASP A 520 -17.65 52.19 20.63
N ARG A 521 -17.07 52.56 19.48
CA ARG A 521 -15.97 53.55 19.37
C ARG A 521 -16.37 54.99 19.77
N ARG A 522 -17.64 55.29 20.04
CA ARG A 522 -18.12 56.62 20.47
C ARG A 522 -18.33 56.70 21.99
N SER A 523 -18.63 55.57 22.62
CA SER A 523 -18.89 55.40 24.06
C SER A 523 -17.65 55.56 24.97
N MET A 524 -16.86 56.62 24.77
CA MET A 524 -15.66 56.93 25.56
C MET A 524 -16.01 57.38 27.00
N PRO A 525 -15.19 57.03 28.02
CA PRO A 525 -15.36 57.56 29.37
C PRO A 525 -15.08 59.08 29.40
N LEU A 526 -15.87 59.81 30.19
CA LEU A 526 -15.75 61.26 30.34
C LEU A 526 -14.89 61.61 31.57
N ILE A 527 -13.93 62.51 31.40
CA ILE A 527 -12.99 62.96 32.43
C ILE A 527 -13.02 64.49 32.58
N ASN A 528 -12.82 64.98 33.82
CA ASN A 528 -12.93 66.40 34.18
C ASN A 528 -12.05 66.85 35.36
N GLN A 529 -11.41 65.93 36.09
CA GLN A 529 -10.57 66.25 37.24
C GLN A 529 -9.11 66.48 36.79
N PRO A 530 -8.42 67.50 37.33
CA PRO A 530 -7.01 67.72 37.01
C PRO A 530 -6.15 66.61 37.63
N GLY A 531 -5.21 66.08 36.86
CA GLY A 531 -4.37 64.95 37.23
C GLY A 531 -3.99 64.05 36.06
N LYS A 532 -3.26 62.98 36.37
CA LYS A 532 -2.78 61.99 35.41
C LYS A 532 -3.75 60.82 35.26
N TYR A 533 -4.15 60.56 34.02
CA TYR A 533 -4.95 59.38 33.63
C TYR A 533 -4.05 58.37 32.90
N SER A 534 -4.12 57.09 33.25
CA SER A 534 -3.33 56.00 32.65
C SER A 534 -4.21 54.80 32.32
N LEU A 535 -3.92 54.07 31.24
CA LEU A 535 -4.65 52.86 30.85
C LEU A 535 -4.04 51.60 31.50
N ASP A 536 -4.87 50.83 32.21
CA ASP A 536 -4.44 49.64 32.95
C ASP A 536 -4.66 48.34 32.14
N SER A 537 -5.84 48.18 31.51
CA SER A 537 -6.14 47.07 30.61
C SER A 537 -7.28 47.37 29.64
N VAL A 538 -7.39 46.55 28.59
CA VAL A 538 -8.57 46.44 27.73
C VAL A 538 -8.90 44.97 27.55
N ASP A 539 -10.15 44.60 27.78
CA ASP A 539 -10.63 43.21 27.73
C ASP A 539 -11.92 43.14 26.89
N SER A 540 -11.93 42.32 25.83
CA SER A 540 -13.16 42.00 25.07
C SER A 540 -13.96 40.87 25.75
N GLN A 541 -15.14 40.55 25.24
CA GLN A 541 -15.93 39.40 25.74
C GLN A 541 -15.14 38.07 25.72
N PHE A 542 -14.23 37.91 24.76
CA PHE A 542 -13.45 36.68 24.55
C PHE A 542 -11.98 36.84 24.93
N CYS A 543 -11.38 38.01 24.69
CA CYS A 543 -9.94 38.17 24.62
C CYS A 543 -9.42 39.38 25.39
N ARG A 544 -8.53 39.12 26.35
CA ARG A 544 -7.66 40.14 26.93
C ARG A 544 -6.75 40.74 25.84
N GLY A 545 -6.77 42.06 25.76
CA GLY A 545 -6.00 42.87 24.82
C GLY A 545 -4.71 43.45 25.39
N GLU A 546 -4.15 44.42 24.67
CA GLU A 546 -2.83 45.00 24.90
C GLU A 546 -2.90 46.54 24.90
N VAL A 547 -2.31 47.16 25.92
CA VAL A 547 -2.05 48.61 25.97
C VAL A 547 -0.67 48.87 25.39
N VAL A 548 -0.57 49.84 24.47
CA VAL A 548 0.70 50.24 23.84
C VAL A 548 0.88 51.75 23.97
N GLU A 549 2.12 52.25 23.87
CA GLU A 549 2.45 53.64 24.22
C GLU A 549 1.96 54.65 23.16
N PRO A 550 1.47 55.84 23.55
CA PRO A 550 1.40 56.36 24.92
C PRO A 550 0.24 55.78 25.74
N SER A 551 0.54 55.30 26.94
CA SER A 551 -0.40 54.67 27.88
C SER A 551 -1.02 55.65 28.89
N SER A 552 -0.50 56.88 29.00
CA SER A 552 -0.99 57.90 29.95
C SER A 552 -1.04 59.31 29.37
N CYS A 553 -1.90 60.17 29.93
CA CYS A 553 -2.00 61.59 29.60
C CYS A 553 -2.32 62.43 30.85
N LEU A 554 -1.93 63.71 30.83
CA LEU A 554 -2.23 64.68 31.89
C LEU A 554 -3.43 65.56 31.49
N LEU A 555 -4.38 65.76 32.41
CA LEU A 555 -5.48 66.73 32.26
C LEU A 555 -5.27 67.89 33.23
N HIS A 556 -5.43 69.13 32.75
CA HIS A 556 -5.27 70.34 33.56
C HIS A 556 -6.43 71.32 33.30
N ASN A 557 -6.98 71.86 34.39
CA ASN A 557 -8.05 72.85 34.35
C ASN A 557 -7.46 74.26 34.58
N PRO A 558 -7.14 75.04 33.52
CA PRO A 558 -6.62 76.38 33.69
C PRO A 558 -7.65 77.33 34.31
N PRO A 559 -7.21 78.35 35.07
CA PRO A 559 -8.11 79.36 35.62
C PRO A 559 -8.77 80.19 34.51
N LYS A 560 -9.93 80.77 34.83
CA LYS A 560 -10.62 81.75 33.96
C LYS A 560 -9.70 82.96 33.70
N PRO A 561 -9.66 83.51 32.47
CA PRO A 561 -8.73 84.59 32.16
C PRO A 561 -9.11 85.91 32.79
N GLY A 562 -8.10 86.66 33.23
CA GLY A 562 -8.24 87.94 33.89
C GLY A 562 -7.02 88.84 33.63
N LEU A 563 -7.18 90.11 33.94
CA LEU A 563 -6.19 91.15 33.64
C LEU A 563 -6.06 92.13 34.80
N SER A 564 -4.85 92.23 35.35
CA SER A 564 -4.41 93.39 36.13
C SER A 564 -3.35 94.15 35.35
N MET A 565 -3.30 95.48 35.48
CA MET A 565 -2.31 96.31 34.79
C MET A 565 -1.69 97.32 35.75
N GLU A 566 -0.38 97.51 35.61
CA GLU A 566 0.37 98.59 36.26
C GLU A 566 1.04 99.43 35.16
N SER A 567 1.09 100.74 35.33
CA SER A 567 1.64 101.67 34.34
C SER A 567 2.84 102.42 34.90
N GLU A 568 4.00 102.24 34.29
CA GLU A 568 5.24 102.95 34.61
C GLU A 568 5.53 103.96 33.50
N ASP A 569 5.39 105.24 33.80
CA ASP A 569 5.90 106.31 32.93
C ASP A 569 7.42 106.14 32.82
N ILE A 570 7.91 106.01 31.58
CA ILE A 570 9.34 106.01 31.31
C ILE A 570 9.82 107.46 31.48
N PHE A 571 10.95 107.74 32.15
CA PHE A 571 11.46 109.11 32.37
C PHE A 571 12.89 109.31 31.81
N ASP A 572 13.16 110.50 31.23
CA ASP A 572 14.51 110.84 30.77
C ASP A 572 15.44 111.00 31.97
N LYS A 573 16.39 110.07 32.12
CA LYS A 573 17.32 110.01 33.26
C LYS A 573 18.25 111.23 33.37
N CYS A 574 18.29 112.12 32.37
CA CYS A 574 19.00 113.39 32.43
C CYS A 574 18.09 114.64 32.52
N ALA A 575 16.78 114.52 32.27
CA ALA A 575 15.89 115.69 32.11
C ALA A 575 14.50 115.57 32.79
N GLY A 576 14.16 114.44 33.42
CA GLY A 576 12.98 114.29 34.28
C GLY A 576 11.60 114.41 33.62
N ASN A 577 11.53 114.47 32.29
CA ASN A 577 10.27 114.49 31.55
C ASN A 577 9.80 113.05 31.26
N PRO A 578 8.48 112.79 31.17
CA PRO A 578 7.96 111.50 30.72
C PRO A 578 8.27 111.30 29.24
N ILE A 579 8.61 110.06 28.90
CA ILE A 579 9.27 109.69 27.65
C ILE A 579 8.80 108.36 27.02
N GLY A 580 7.69 107.85 27.49
CA GLY A 580 7.09 106.58 27.12
C GLY A 580 6.22 106.12 28.28
N MET A 581 5.47 105.04 28.11
CA MET A 581 4.89 104.34 29.26
C MET A 581 4.93 102.85 28.98
N TYR A 582 5.50 102.10 29.93
CA TYR A 582 5.38 100.66 29.96
C TYR A 582 4.09 100.30 30.69
N VAL A 583 3.17 99.65 29.98
CA VAL A 583 1.99 99.04 30.61
C VAL A 583 2.32 97.58 30.85
N ASN A 584 2.55 97.26 32.13
CA ASN A 584 2.85 95.92 32.60
C ASN A 584 1.53 95.20 32.87
N PHE A 585 1.16 94.27 31.98
CA PHE A 585 0.01 93.40 32.19
C PHE A 585 0.41 92.15 32.95
N ASP A 586 -0.25 91.92 34.08
CA ASP A 586 -0.32 90.64 34.77
C ASP A 586 -1.57 89.91 34.28
N PHE A 587 -1.37 88.85 33.50
CA PHE A 587 -2.42 87.98 32.98
C PHE A 587 -2.66 86.78 33.90
N THR A 588 -3.91 86.42 34.08
CA THR A 588 -4.32 85.08 34.52
C THR A 588 -5.05 84.37 33.37
N GLY A 589 -5.00 83.03 33.33
CA GLY A 589 -5.55 82.21 32.23
C GLY A 589 -4.46 81.48 31.43
N THR A 590 -4.74 81.18 30.15
CA THR A 590 -3.85 80.40 29.26
C THR A 590 -3.35 81.21 28.05
N PRO A 591 -2.03 81.47 27.92
CA PRO A 591 -1.49 82.18 26.77
C PRO A 591 -1.60 81.35 25.46
N PRO A 592 -1.64 81.99 24.27
CA PRO A 592 -1.51 83.43 24.07
C PRO A 592 -2.76 84.22 24.48
N PHE A 593 -2.53 85.38 25.09
CA PHE A 593 -3.56 86.36 25.44
C PHE A 593 -3.65 87.43 24.37
N LYS A 594 -4.86 87.88 24.04
CA LYS A 594 -5.09 89.03 23.15
C LYS A 594 -5.89 90.08 23.90
N VAL A 595 -5.32 91.28 24.06
CA VAL A 595 -5.98 92.43 24.70
C VAL A 595 -6.51 93.34 23.61
N ARG A 596 -7.81 93.64 23.65
CA ARG A 596 -8.45 94.63 22.76
C ARG A 596 -8.53 95.97 23.46
N TYR A 597 -7.93 97.00 22.85
CA TYR A 597 -7.86 98.35 23.41
C TYR A 597 -8.05 99.42 22.33
N THR A 598 -8.35 100.65 22.74
CA THR A 598 -8.51 101.81 21.87
C THR A 598 -7.58 102.94 22.30
N ILE A 599 -6.84 103.51 21.35
CA ILE A 599 -6.05 104.74 21.55
C ILE A 599 -6.88 105.92 21.08
N SER A 600 -6.95 106.99 21.86
CA SER A 600 -7.53 108.27 21.45
C SER A 600 -6.53 109.42 21.58
N HIS A 601 -6.51 110.30 20.58
CA HIS A 601 -5.67 111.48 20.52
C HIS A 601 -6.35 112.52 19.62
N ARG A 602 -6.48 113.76 20.13
CA ARG A 602 -7.23 114.87 19.46
C ARG A 602 -8.67 114.50 19.06
N GLY A 603 -9.32 113.62 19.83
CA GLY A 603 -10.74 113.27 19.68
C GLY A 603 -11.06 112.13 18.72
N THR A 604 -10.09 111.62 17.94
CA THR A 604 -10.26 110.38 17.15
C THR A 604 -9.77 109.17 17.93
N ALA A 605 -10.47 108.04 17.81
CA ALA A 605 -10.17 106.80 18.50
C ALA A 605 -9.87 105.65 17.51
N PHE A 606 -8.81 104.89 17.78
CA PHE A 606 -8.30 103.81 16.94
C PHE A 606 -8.25 102.50 17.73
N PRO A 607 -8.97 101.44 17.33
CA PRO A 607 -8.85 100.14 17.96
C PRO A 607 -7.52 99.47 17.58
N LYS A 608 -6.89 98.81 18.56
CA LYS A 608 -5.74 97.92 18.40
C LYS A 608 -6.00 96.62 19.15
N VAL A 609 -5.34 95.55 18.71
CA VAL A 609 -5.23 94.29 19.45
C VAL A 609 -3.75 94.03 19.67
N GLN A 610 -3.34 93.78 20.90
CA GLN A 610 -1.98 93.31 21.21
C GLN A 610 -2.06 91.86 21.68
N GLU A 611 -1.22 91.01 21.10
CA GLU A 611 -1.05 89.61 21.49
C GLU A 611 0.18 89.45 22.38
N PHE A 612 0.05 88.61 23.41
CA PHE A 612 1.07 88.34 24.42
C PHE A 612 1.21 86.83 24.63
N SER A 613 2.42 86.31 24.50
CA SER A 613 2.71 84.87 24.55
C SER A 613 3.02 84.34 25.97
N GLY A 614 2.82 85.15 27.02
CA GLY A 614 3.15 84.78 28.40
C GLY A 614 2.22 85.40 29.44
N MET A 615 2.31 84.89 30.67
CA MET A 615 1.53 85.34 31.85
C MET A 615 1.81 86.79 32.25
N ARG A 616 2.91 87.35 31.77
CA ARG A 616 3.21 88.78 31.84
C ARG A 616 3.44 89.30 30.44
N GLY A 617 2.90 90.48 30.16
CA GLY A 617 3.09 91.17 28.89
C GLY A 617 3.32 92.65 29.13
N GLN A 618 4.51 93.13 28.84
CA GLN A 618 4.77 94.56 28.78
C GLN A 618 4.37 95.08 27.41
N MET A 619 3.59 96.17 27.39
CA MET A 619 3.30 96.94 26.18
C MET A 619 4.01 98.29 26.29
N GLU A 620 5.03 98.50 25.46
CA GLU A 620 5.61 99.83 25.27
C GLU A 620 4.63 100.68 24.47
N LEU A 621 3.97 101.61 25.14
CA LEU A 621 3.23 102.68 24.48
C LEU A 621 4.23 103.80 24.17
N ARG A 622 4.44 104.08 22.88
CA ARG A 622 5.48 105.00 22.40
C ARG A 622 5.24 105.46 20.96
N GLU A 623 4.20 106.26 20.81
CA GLU A 623 3.82 106.97 19.61
C GLU A 623 4.93 107.92 19.09
N ARG A 624 5.01 108.14 17.77
CA ARG A 624 6.17 108.79 17.13
C ARG A 624 6.08 110.32 17.03
N ALA A 625 5.04 110.92 17.60
CA ALA A 625 4.80 112.36 17.60
C ALA A 625 4.59 112.84 19.04
N ALA A 626 5.00 114.08 19.33
CA ALA A 626 4.77 114.70 20.64
C ALA A 626 3.31 115.13 20.81
N GLY A 627 2.75 114.96 22.00
CA GLY A 627 1.37 115.26 22.35
C GLY A 627 0.71 114.15 23.17
N SER A 628 -0.27 114.54 23.98
CA SER A 628 -0.90 113.64 24.94
C SER A 628 -1.85 112.62 24.31
N TYR A 629 -1.61 111.34 24.58
CA TYR A 629 -2.44 110.19 24.17
C TYR A 629 -3.27 109.66 25.36
N ILE A 630 -4.41 109.01 25.08
CA ILE A 630 -5.25 108.33 26.09
C ILE A 630 -5.60 106.92 25.59
N TYR A 631 -5.46 105.90 26.43
CA TYR A 631 -5.63 104.49 26.08
C TYR A 631 -6.73 103.85 26.95
N THR A 632 -7.57 102.97 26.39
CA THR A 632 -8.68 102.30 27.11
C THR A 632 -8.80 100.83 26.70
N ILE A 633 -8.91 99.91 27.66
CA ILE A 633 -8.98 98.45 27.41
C ILE A 633 -10.41 97.92 27.59
N HIS A 634 -10.82 96.98 26.74
CA HIS A 634 -12.21 96.51 26.65
C HIS A 634 -12.39 95.01 26.92
N GLU A 635 -11.49 94.17 26.39
CA GLU A 635 -11.65 92.70 26.37
C GLU A 635 -10.29 92.01 26.46
N ILE A 636 -10.28 90.82 27.07
CA ILE A 636 -9.18 89.85 27.04
C ILE A 636 -9.67 88.53 26.41
N GLU A 637 -8.90 87.96 25.49
CA GLU A 637 -9.15 86.64 24.91
C GLU A 637 -7.96 85.73 25.22
N ASP A 638 -8.21 84.54 25.76
CA ASP A 638 -7.18 83.51 26.03
C ASP A 638 -7.41 82.24 25.18
N GLN A 639 -6.48 81.28 25.24
CA GLN A 639 -6.53 80.11 24.37
C GLN A 639 -7.68 79.12 24.68
N VAL A 640 -8.35 79.21 25.84
CA VAL A 640 -9.24 78.15 26.35
C VAL A 640 -10.67 78.62 26.60
N TYR A 641 -10.86 79.80 27.19
CA TYR A 641 -12.15 80.40 27.51
C TYR A 641 -12.68 81.32 26.40
N GLY A 642 -11.80 81.94 25.60
CA GLY A 642 -12.16 82.90 24.56
C GLY A 642 -12.31 84.32 25.10
N SER A 643 -13.04 85.18 24.39
CA SER A 643 -13.15 86.62 24.72
C SER A 643 -14.03 86.87 25.94
N VAL A 644 -13.43 87.41 27.01
CA VAL A 644 -14.06 87.88 28.24
C VAL A 644 -14.03 89.42 28.26
N SER A 645 -15.16 90.03 28.59
CA SER A 645 -15.32 91.49 28.68
C SER A 645 -14.78 92.04 30.00
N LEU A 646 -14.06 93.15 29.95
CA LEU A 646 -13.47 93.85 31.11
C LEU A 646 -14.11 95.23 31.37
N LYS A 647 -15.22 95.54 30.70
CA LYS A 647 -15.90 96.85 30.75
C LYS A 647 -16.25 97.32 32.16
N ASP A 648 -16.55 96.38 33.06
CA ASP A 648 -16.91 96.68 34.46
C ASP A 648 -15.70 97.10 35.32
N GLN A 649 -14.47 97.06 34.80
CA GLN A 649 -13.22 97.38 35.50
C GLN A 649 -12.60 98.75 35.11
N ASN A 650 -13.14 99.43 34.08
CA ASN A 650 -12.82 100.83 33.72
C ASN A 650 -11.31 101.19 33.59
N LEU A 651 -10.57 100.42 32.78
CA LEU A 651 -9.10 100.52 32.65
C LEU A 651 -8.66 101.59 31.61
N VAL A 652 -8.04 102.71 32.06
CA VAL A 652 -7.66 103.88 31.24
C VAL A 652 -6.30 104.51 31.62
N LEU A 653 -5.46 104.94 30.64
CA LEU A 653 -4.07 105.45 30.82
C LEU A 653 -3.72 106.67 29.92
N LYS A 654 -2.62 107.43 30.17
CA LYS A 654 -2.20 108.69 29.43
C LYS A 654 -0.66 108.94 29.36
N GLN A 655 -0.09 109.75 28.42
CA GLN A 655 1.39 109.77 28.13
C GLN A 655 2.04 110.90 27.23
N ASP A 656 3.38 111.12 27.28
CA ASP A 656 4.34 111.84 26.34
C ASP A 656 5.80 111.20 26.27
N ILE A 657 6.78 111.55 25.36
CA ILE A 657 7.83 110.59 24.77
C ILE A 657 9.39 110.99 24.59
N LYS A 658 10.45 110.09 24.72
CA LYS A 658 11.99 110.09 24.39
C LYS A 658 13.12 109.31 25.31
N PRO A 659 13.60 108.01 25.17
CA PRO A 659 14.55 107.26 26.13
C PRO A 659 16.03 106.74 25.80
N PRO A 660 16.95 106.42 26.81
CA PRO A 660 18.29 105.70 26.68
C PRO A 660 18.74 104.52 27.68
N ALA A 661 19.76 103.69 27.28
CA ALA A 661 20.70 102.74 28.01
C ALA A 661 20.26 101.34 28.62
N SER A 662 21.09 100.26 28.53
CA SER A 662 20.76 98.84 28.94
C SER A 662 21.92 97.80 29.07
N ALA A 663 21.64 96.52 29.44
CA ALA A 663 22.51 95.30 29.38
C ALA A 663 21.68 94.01 29.11
N ILE A 664 22.26 92.89 28.58
CA ILE A 664 21.50 91.82 27.85
C ILE A 664 22.11 90.39 28.01
N PHE A 665 21.29 89.32 28.01
CA PHE A 665 21.79 87.92 27.92
C PHE A 665 22.67 87.63 26.67
N HIS A 666 23.52 86.59 26.74
CA HIS A 666 24.34 86.13 25.60
C HIS A 666 23.85 84.79 25.02
N GLY A 667 24.16 84.51 23.75
CA GLY A 667 23.74 83.29 23.04
C GLY A 667 22.38 83.37 22.33
N ASP A 668 21.94 82.25 21.74
CA ASP A 668 20.65 82.11 21.05
C ASP A 668 19.49 82.43 22.01
N ASN A 669 18.47 83.18 21.58
CA ASN A 669 17.45 83.77 22.47
C ASN A 669 16.31 82.81 22.86
N ARG A 670 16.58 81.51 22.87
CA ARG A 670 15.63 80.44 23.20
C ARG A 670 15.65 80.08 24.69
N ALA A 671 14.62 79.36 25.13
CA ALA A 671 14.61 78.75 26.45
C ALA A 671 15.65 77.62 26.55
N VAL A 672 16.33 77.53 27.70
CA VAL A 672 17.36 76.52 27.96
C VAL A 672 16.66 75.22 28.41
N LYS A 673 16.70 74.17 27.61
CA LYS A 673 16.10 72.87 27.97
C LYS A 673 17.04 72.10 28.90
N ALA A 674 16.52 71.59 30.01
CA ALA A 674 17.28 70.89 31.05
C ALA A 674 16.61 69.58 31.50
N CYS A 675 17.41 68.64 31.97
CA CYS A 675 16.93 67.38 32.53
C CYS A 675 16.58 67.53 34.01
N LEU A 676 15.56 66.81 34.48
CA LEU A 676 15.24 66.73 35.91
C LEU A 676 16.45 66.22 36.70
N GLY A 677 16.90 66.99 37.70
CA GLY A 677 18.10 66.69 38.48
C GLY A 677 19.43 67.06 37.83
N SER A 678 19.46 67.86 36.75
CA SER A 678 20.71 68.37 36.15
C SER A 678 20.99 69.85 36.48
N PRO A 679 22.27 70.27 36.60
CA PRO A 679 22.65 71.68 36.74
C PRO A 679 22.60 72.41 35.40
N VAL A 680 22.54 73.75 35.43
CA VAL A 680 22.35 74.60 34.23
C VAL A 680 23.27 75.83 34.27
N SER A 681 23.90 76.19 33.15
CA SER A 681 24.76 77.37 33.00
C SER A 681 24.22 78.36 31.95
N ILE A 682 24.25 79.66 32.24
CA ILE A 682 23.66 80.73 31.38
C ILE A 682 24.61 81.93 31.26
N PRO A 683 25.10 82.28 30.06
CA PRO A 683 25.98 83.44 29.88
C PRO A 683 25.23 84.77 29.71
N VAL A 684 25.79 85.85 30.25
CA VAL A 684 25.24 87.22 30.25
C VAL A 684 26.31 88.20 29.75
N ARG A 685 25.94 89.12 28.85
CA ARG A 685 26.85 90.17 28.36
C ARG A 685 26.50 91.53 28.97
N LEU A 686 27.47 92.13 29.62
CA LEU A 686 27.35 93.40 30.30
C LEU A 686 27.77 94.54 29.36
N ALA A 687 27.18 95.72 29.53
CA ALA A 687 27.48 96.92 28.74
C ALA A 687 27.54 98.13 29.69
N GLY A 688 28.63 98.90 29.62
CA GLY A 688 28.97 99.94 30.61
C GLY A 688 30.49 99.99 30.78
N GLN A 689 30.98 100.46 31.93
CA GLN A 689 32.41 100.43 32.26
C GLN A 689 32.70 99.54 33.47
N GLY A 690 33.44 98.45 33.26
CA GLY A 690 33.74 97.45 34.28
C GLY A 690 34.65 97.95 35.43
N PRO A 691 34.67 97.23 36.58
CA PRO A 691 33.96 95.98 36.85
C PRO A 691 32.45 96.18 37.05
N TRP A 692 31.70 95.08 37.05
CA TRP A 692 30.24 95.08 37.14
C TRP A 692 29.72 94.20 38.28
N ASP A 693 28.68 94.69 38.95
CA ASP A 693 27.86 93.91 39.88
C ASP A 693 26.51 93.58 39.21
N LEU A 694 26.11 92.30 39.21
CA LEU A 694 24.88 91.79 38.58
C LEU A 694 23.96 91.12 39.61
N ASP A 695 22.79 91.72 39.85
CA ASP A 695 21.73 91.14 40.69
C ASP A 695 20.73 90.38 39.81
N TYR A 696 20.49 89.10 40.10
CA TYR A 696 19.50 88.28 39.38
C TYR A 696 18.56 87.51 40.31
N GLU A 697 17.44 87.04 39.76
CA GLU A 697 16.44 86.25 40.47
C GLU A 697 16.12 84.96 39.73
N LEU A 698 16.03 83.84 40.46
CA LEU A 698 15.42 82.61 39.96
C LEU A 698 13.95 82.55 40.40
N VAL A 699 13.05 82.29 39.45
CA VAL A 699 11.59 82.23 39.68
C VAL A 699 11.05 80.88 39.24
N HIS A 700 10.32 80.18 40.11
CA HIS A 700 9.61 78.93 39.82
C HIS A 700 8.36 78.82 40.69
N ALA A 701 7.24 78.35 40.15
CA ALA A 701 5.96 78.19 40.88
C ALA A 701 5.58 79.42 41.76
N GLY A 702 5.81 80.64 41.26
CA GLY A 702 5.59 81.90 41.99
C GLY A 702 6.62 82.26 43.06
N LYS A 703 7.47 81.31 43.48
CA LYS A 703 8.55 81.50 44.47
C LYS A 703 9.74 82.20 43.77
N ARG A 704 10.22 83.33 44.32
CA ARG A 704 11.34 84.13 43.79
C ARG A 704 12.54 84.08 44.74
N LYS A 705 13.75 83.81 44.22
CA LYS A 705 15.00 83.72 45.00
C LYS A 705 16.07 84.63 44.40
N LYS A 706 16.56 85.61 45.17
CA LYS A 706 17.59 86.58 44.75
C LYS A 706 19.00 86.01 44.87
N HIS A 707 19.87 86.37 43.93
CA HIS A 707 21.27 85.99 43.83
C HIS A 707 22.09 87.16 43.24
N HIS A 708 23.42 87.12 43.43
CA HIS A 708 24.33 88.22 43.09
C HIS A 708 25.66 87.67 42.56
N ILE A 709 26.18 88.25 41.49
CA ILE A 709 27.46 87.88 40.85
C ILE A 709 28.27 89.16 40.59
N HIS A 710 29.56 89.12 40.91
CA HIS A 710 30.54 90.14 40.56
C HIS A 710 31.37 89.66 39.35
N SER A 711 31.66 90.54 38.39
CA SER A 711 32.44 90.21 37.19
C SER A 711 33.41 91.34 36.81
N GLU A 712 34.67 90.99 36.59
CA GLU A 712 35.65 91.89 35.94
C GLU A 712 35.53 91.84 34.40
N ASP A 713 35.03 90.73 33.84
CA ASP A 713 34.83 90.53 32.40
C ASP A 713 33.45 91.01 31.90
N GLU A 714 33.39 91.45 30.64
CA GLU A 714 32.14 91.81 29.93
C GLU A 714 31.17 90.64 29.73
N LEU A 715 31.63 89.40 29.90
CA LEU A 715 30.86 88.18 29.71
C LEU A 715 30.98 87.26 30.94
N CYS A 716 29.92 87.19 31.74
CA CYS A 716 29.85 86.34 32.93
C CYS A 716 28.89 85.16 32.72
N THR A 717 28.99 84.11 33.54
CA THR A 717 28.10 82.93 33.47
C THR A 717 27.44 82.66 34.82
N ILE A 718 26.12 82.48 34.80
CA ILE A 718 25.30 82.09 35.94
C ILE A 718 25.25 80.56 36.00
N GLU A 719 25.66 79.95 37.11
CA GLU A 719 25.48 78.51 37.36
C GLU A 719 24.33 78.24 38.33
N LEU A 720 23.54 77.21 38.04
CA LEU A 720 22.38 76.78 38.84
C LEU A 720 22.55 75.32 39.28
N PRO A 721 22.23 74.99 40.54
CA PRO A 721 22.32 73.62 41.07
C PRO A 721 21.25 72.71 40.45
N PRO A 722 21.38 71.37 40.61
CA PRO A 722 20.39 70.38 40.18
C PRO A 722 18.95 70.74 40.56
N LEU A 723 18.09 70.91 39.54
CA LEU A 723 16.70 71.32 39.71
C LEU A 723 15.81 70.08 39.93
N ALA A 724 15.19 69.99 41.11
CA ALA A 724 14.43 68.82 41.58
C ALA A 724 12.94 68.84 41.21
N GLU A 725 12.36 70.01 40.95
CA GLU A 725 10.99 70.19 40.50
C GLU A 725 10.99 70.39 38.97
N GLY A 726 10.07 69.75 38.24
CA GLY A 726 9.96 69.87 36.78
C GLY A 726 9.03 71.01 36.34
N GLY A 727 9.33 71.67 35.23
CA GLY A 727 8.54 72.77 34.68
C GLY A 727 9.39 73.95 34.19
N SER A 728 8.76 75.11 34.02
CA SER A 728 9.48 76.32 33.60
C SER A 728 10.05 77.07 34.80
N TYR A 729 11.33 77.43 34.71
CA TYR A 729 12.00 78.36 35.62
C TYR A 729 12.39 79.60 34.82
N SER A 730 12.39 80.77 35.47
CA SER A 730 12.81 82.03 34.83
C SER A 730 13.95 82.66 35.62
N VAL A 731 15.06 82.94 34.92
CA VAL A 731 16.18 83.74 35.45
C VAL A 731 15.99 85.17 34.98
N VAL A 732 15.69 86.08 35.91
CA VAL A 732 15.46 87.50 35.62
C VAL A 732 16.68 88.30 36.07
N LEU A 733 17.31 89.04 35.16
CA LEU A 733 18.33 90.03 35.52
C LEU A 733 17.59 91.25 36.08
N SER A 734 17.85 91.60 37.34
CA SER A 734 17.10 92.64 38.07
C SER A 734 17.83 93.98 38.13
N GLY A 735 19.16 93.98 38.00
CA GLY A 735 19.93 95.19 37.83
C GLY A 735 21.42 94.93 37.60
N VAL A 736 22.06 95.88 36.93
CA VAL A 736 23.52 95.95 36.80
C VAL A 736 24.01 97.28 37.37
N GLN A 737 25.14 97.25 38.05
CA GLN A 737 25.87 98.41 38.53
C GLN A 737 27.28 98.37 37.94
N ASP A 738 27.72 99.46 37.33
CA ASP A 738 29.06 99.58 36.76
C ASP A 738 29.97 100.49 37.61
N LYS A 739 31.20 100.71 37.17
CA LYS A 739 32.20 101.53 37.89
C LYS A 739 31.77 102.97 38.17
N SER A 740 30.77 103.52 37.45
CA SER A 740 30.20 104.84 37.74
C SER A 740 29.26 104.86 38.96
N ARG A 741 28.93 103.69 39.52
CA ARG A 741 27.88 103.45 40.53
C ARG A 741 26.46 103.74 40.04
N CYS A 742 26.25 103.90 38.73
CA CYS A 742 24.93 104.07 38.14
C CYS A 742 24.19 102.72 38.07
N ARG A 743 23.44 102.38 39.13
CA ARG A 743 22.60 101.17 39.16
C ARG A 743 21.46 101.28 38.15
N THR A 744 21.53 100.50 37.08
CA THR A 744 20.48 100.39 36.07
C THR A 744 19.63 99.15 36.35
N THR A 745 18.32 99.34 36.52
CA THR A 745 17.35 98.25 36.58
C THR A 745 17.28 97.53 35.24
N LEU A 746 17.18 96.20 35.30
CA LEU A 746 17.05 95.33 34.13
C LEU A 746 15.71 94.59 34.17
N GLN A 747 15.22 94.20 33.00
CA GLN A 747 13.99 93.42 32.82
C GLN A 747 14.20 92.24 31.84
N GLU A 748 15.46 91.84 31.64
CA GLU A 748 15.84 90.69 30.81
C GLU A 748 15.47 89.38 31.52
N GLU A 749 14.71 88.52 30.85
CA GLU A 749 14.29 87.20 31.35
C GLU A 749 14.84 86.07 30.46
N ARG A 750 15.49 85.08 31.06
CA ARG A 750 15.88 83.82 30.41
C ARG A 750 15.09 82.66 31.00
N LYS A 751 14.25 82.02 30.17
CA LYS A 751 13.50 80.82 30.56
C LYS A 751 14.36 79.56 30.47
N ILE A 752 14.13 78.66 31.40
CA ILE A 752 14.65 77.30 31.47
C ILE A 752 13.43 76.37 31.45
N GLU A 753 13.49 75.30 30.66
CA GLU A 753 12.47 74.26 30.55
C GLU A 753 13.03 72.97 31.13
N VAL A 754 12.76 72.71 32.41
CA VAL A 754 13.13 71.46 33.09
C VAL A 754 12.06 70.41 32.81
N ARG A 755 12.47 69.23 32.32
CA ARG A 755 11.52 68.12 32.07
C ARG A 755 10.82 67.68 33.36
N GLN A 756 9.54 67.30 33.25
CA GLN A 756 8.75 66.76 34.36
C GLN A 756 9.02 65.28 34.65
N GLU A 757 9.42 64.49 33.65
CA GLU A 757 9.75 63.08 33.79
C GLU A 757 11.07 62.70 33.08
N GLN A 758 11.71 61.65 33.59
CA GLN A 758 12.85 60.99 32.96
C GLN A 758 12.36 59.93 31.96
N PRO A 759 13.06 59.70 30.83
CA PRO A 759 12.69 58.66 29.86
C PRO A 759 12.66 57.26 30.52
N ARG A 760 11.82 56.36 30.01
CA ARG A 760 11.64 55.02 30.57
C ARG A 760 11.66 53.93 29.51
N ALA A 761 12.11 52.74 29.92
CA ALA A 761 12.14 51.54 29.08
C ALA A 761 11.50 50.34 29.77
N ALA A 762 10.78 49.55 28.99
CA ALA A 762 10.23 48.25 29.34
C ALA A 762 10.18 47.36 28.09
N PHE A 763 10.14 46.04 28.26
CA PHE A 763 9.66 45.13 27.22
C PHE A 763 8.13 45.06 27.23
N GLY A 764 7.53 45.11 26.05
CA GLY A 764 6.14 44.73 25.85
C GLY A 764 5.95 43.21 25.95
N ASP A 765 4.69 42.78 25.92
CA ASP A 765 4.34 41.36 26.00
C ASP A 765 4.10 40.78 24.59
N ILE A 766 4.41 39.49 24.41
CA ILE A 766 3.99 38.70 23.24
C ILE A 766 3.02 37.64 23.77
N ASP A 767 1.81 37.57 23.19
CA ASP A 767 0.73 36.66 23.62
C ASP A 767 0.47 36.69 25.16
N GLY A 768 0.64 37.86 25.77
CA GLY A 768 0.46 38.11 27.20
C GLY A 768 1.63 37.66 28.11
N LYS A 769 2.83 37.41 27.55
CA LYS A 769 4.02 36.99 28.31
C LYS A 769 5.31 37.67 27.82
N ARG A 770 6.29 37.82 28.72
CA ARG A 770 7.68 38.23 28.38
C ARG A 770 8.60 37.02 28.11
N SER A 771 8.06 36.02 27.43
CA SER A 771 8.73 34.75 27.16
C SER A 771 8.28 34.20 25.80
N ILE A 772 9.20 33.81 24.93
CA ILE A 772 8.88 33.26 23.61
C ILE A 772 9.65 31.98 23.28
N LEU A 773 8.93 31.04 22.64
CA LEU A 773 9.46 29.84 22.02
C LEU A 773 9.53 30.06 20.51
N ALA A 774 10.73 30.02 19.94
CA ALA A 774 10.98 30.30 18.53
C ALA A 774 11.76 29.17 17.84
N LEU A 775 11.92 29.25 16.52
CA LEU A 775 12.67 28.26 15.73
C LEU A 775 14.15 28.64 15.64
N ASP A 776 15.02 27.72 16.01
CA ASP A 776 16.48 27.87 15.97
C ASP A 776 16.97 28.29 14.57
N GLY A 777 17.74 29.37 14.54
CA GLY A 777 18.23 30.02 13.32
C GLY A 777 17.27 31.03 12.69
N ARG A 778 16.19 31.46 13.36
CA ARG A 778 15.35 32.60 12.93
C ARG A 778 15.45 33.75 13.92
N SER A 779 15.60 34.97 13.41
CA SER A 779 15.51 36.16 14.26
C SER A 779 14.12 36.34 14.84
N VAL A 780 14.08 36.65 16.14
CA VAL A 780 12.87 36.91 16.92
C VAL A 780 12.77 38.41 17.16
N LYS A 781 11.56 38.94 17.10
CA LYS A 781 11.29 40.35 17.41
C LYS A 781 10.72 40.50 18.83
N LEU A 782 11.40 41.27 19.68
CA LEU A 782 10.92 41.60 21.02
C LEU A 782 10.36 43.03 20.99
N PRO A 783 9.11 43.27 21.43
CA PRO A 783 8.54 44.61 21.48
C PRO A 783 9.14 45.41 22.64
N LEU A 784 9.52 46.66 22.38
CA LEU A 784 9.91 47.64 23.40
C LEU A 784 8.76 48.60 23.69
N ARG A 785 8.68 49.11 24.91
CA ARG A 785 7.79 50.19 25.33
C ARG A 785 8.66 51.29 25.92
N LEU A 786 8.80 52.38 25.17
CA LEU A 786 9.72 53.49 25.44
C LEU A 786 8.91 54.77 25.67
N ASN A 787 9.16 55.44 26.80
CA ASN A 787 8.59 56.75 27.11
C ASN A 787 9.71 57.82 27.21
N GLY A 788 9.39 59.09 26.97
CA GLY A 788 10.33 60.19 26.79
C GLY A 788 10.32 60.72 25.36
N PHE A 789 11.47 61.14 24.84
CA PHE A 789 11.56 61.80 23.53
C PHE A 789 12.41 60.99 22.56
N ALA A 790 11.89 60.76 21.34
CA ALA A 790 12.68 60.16 20.28
C ALA A 790 13.85 61.09 19.84
N PRO A 791 15.06 60.57 19.57
CA PRO A 791 15.44 59.16 19.61
C PRO A 791 15.89 58.68 21.00
N TRP A 792 15.58 57.43 21.33
CA TRP A 792 16.06 56.75 22.53
C TRP A 792 17.23 55.83 22.19
N ALA A 793 18.37 55.99 22.85
CA ALA A 793 19.43 55.00 22.92
C ALA A 793 19.13 54.02 24.07
N VAL A 794 18.90 52.75 23.73
CA VAL A 794 18.61 51.68 24.69
C VAL A 794 19.78 50.71 24.69
N ARG A 795 20.29 50.39 25.88
CA ARG A 795 21.38 49.44 26.09
C ARG A 795 20.85 48.13 26.66
N LEU A 796 21.20 47.01 26.02
CA LEU A 796 20.69 45.68 26.35
C LEU A 796 21.83 44.67 26.52
N GLN A 797 21.58 43.61 27.27
CA GLN A 797 22.51 42.49 27.49
C GLN A 797 21.77 41.15 27.43
N ASN A 798 22.42 40.09 26.93
CA ASN A 798 21.96 38.72 27.13
C ASN A 798 22.71 38.10 28.32
N LEU A 799 21.98 37.72 29.36
CA LEU A 799 22.54 37.21 30.61
C LEU A 799 23.12 35.79 30.47
N ASP A 800 22.58 34.97 29.56
CA ASP A 800 22.91 33.55 29.46
C ASP A 800 24.11 33.28 28.52
N ASP A 801 24.44 34.21 27.63
CA ASP A 801 25.53 34.13 26.64
C ASP A 801 26.81 34.87 27.11
N GLY A 802 26.78 35.49 28.29
CA GLY A 802 27.92 36.22 28.88
C GLY A 802 28.40 37.44 28.09
N SER A 803 27.63 37.90 27.11
CA SER A 803 28.00 38.97 26.17
C SER A 803 28.05 40.35 26.84
N ASP A 804 28.95 41.22 26.37
CA ASP A 804 28.94 42.65 26.70
C ASP A 804 27.62 43.32 26.30
N SER A 805 27.20 44.34 27.06
CA SER A 805 25.97 45.08 26.77
C SER A 805 26.12 45.93 25.50
N PHE A 806 25.22 45.78 24.54
CA PHE A 806 25.21 46.54 23.28
C PHE A 806 24.14 47.65 23.31
N GLU A 807 24.32 48.68 22.48
CA GLU A 807 23.43 49.84 22.43
C GLU A 807 22.78 49.98 21.05
N GLN A 808 21.47 50.28 21.03
CA GLN A 808 20.70 50.47 19.82
C GLN A 808 19.77 51.69 19.94
N ILE A 809 19.67 52.47 18.86
CA ILE A 809 18.91 53.72 18.82
C ILE A 809 17.56 53.50 18.13
N PHE A 810 16.48 53.90 18.80
CA PHE A 810 15.09 53.75 18.35
C PHE A 810 14.42 55.13 18.19
N ARG A 811 13.48 55.23 17.25
CA ARG A 811 12.68 56.45 16.99
C ARG A 811 11.16 56.27 17.19
N ASP A 812 10.72 55.04 17.45
CA ASP A 812 9.34 54.68 17.71
C ASP A 812 9.23 54.22 19.17
N ALA A 813 8.22 54.71 19.88
CA ALA A 813 7.93 54.35 21.27
C ALA A 813 7.61 52.85 21.43
N ASN A 814 7.12 52.21 20.37
CA ASN A 814 6.69 50.81 20.36
C ASN A 814 7.60 49.90 19.51
N ALA A 815 8.84 50.33 19.25
CA ALA A 815 9.79 49.68 18.36
C ALA A 815 10.06 48.19 18.70
N GLU A 816 10.46 47.42 17.69
CA GLU A 816 10.82 46.01 17.83
C GLU A 816 12.35 45.83 17.73
N ILE A 817 12.97 45.19 18.72
CA ILE A 817 14.37 44.74 18.63
C ILE A 817 14.43 43.32 18.05
N SER A 818 15.32 43.09 17.09
CA SER A 818 15.53 41.77 16.48
C SER A 818 16.72 41.06 17.11
N VAL A 819 16.51 39.85 17.65
CA VAL A 819 17.53 39.04 18.32
C VAL A 819 17.65 37.66 17.66
N ASP A 820 18.87 37.11 17.61
CA ASP A 820 19.23 35.90 16.86
C ASP A 820 19.83 34.77 17.72
N ARG A 821 19.86 34.95 19.05
CA ARG A 821 20.37 33.98 20.04
C ARG A 821 19.29 33.67 21.10
N PRO A 822 19.38 32.52 21.78
CA PRO A 822 18.53 32.24 22.93
C PRO A 822 19.09 32.95 24.17
N GLY A 823 18.28 33.07 25.21
CA GLY A 823 18.68 33.59 26.52
C GLY A 823 17.75 34.68 27.04
N THR A 824 18.10 35.17 28.22
CA THR A 824 17.37 36.16 28.98
C THR A 824 17.96 37.53 28.66
N TYR A 825 17.26 38.27 27.81
CA TYR A 825 17.62 39.63 27.44
C TYR A 825 17.17 40.60 28.53
N GLU A 826 18.07 41.47 28.99
CA GLU A 826 17.80 42.52 29.97
C GLU A 826 18.09 43.91 29.38
N ILE A 827 17.19 44.87 29.61
CA ILE A 827 17.43 46.28 29.32
C ILE A 827 18.23 46.86 30.50
N VAL A 828 19.46 47.29 30.23
CA VAL A 828 20.42 47.78 31.23
C VAL A 828 20.24 49.27 31.50
N SER A 829 20.03 50.07 30.45
CA SER A 829 19.84 51.53 30.58
C SER A 829 19.14 52.13 29.37
N ILE A 830 18.49 53.27 29.56
CA ILE A 830 17.94 54.11 28.48
C ILE A 830 18.42 55.56 28.62
N HIS A 831 18.67 56.20 27.48
CA HIS A 831 19.02 57.61 27.33
C HIS A 831 18.26 58.20 26.14
N ASP A 832 17.85 59.47 26.19
CA ASP A 832 17.40 60.20 25.01
C ASP A 832 18.30 61.42 24.72
N SER A 833 17.96 62.59 25.26
CA SER A 833 18.92 63.65 25.62
C SER A 833 19.17 63.71 27.13
N CYS A 834 18.42 62.93 27.91
CA CYS A 834 18.50 62.81 29.37
C CYS A 834 18.70 61.33 29.78
N PRO A 835 19.35 61.05 30.91
CA PRO A 835 19.38 59.69 31.47
C PRO A 835 17.99 59.27 31.93
N GLY A 836 17.67 57.97 31.80
CA GLY A 836 16.36 57.41 32.14
C GLY A 836 16.39 56.16 33.01
N VAL A 837 15.20 55.63 33.31
CA VAL A 837 14.98 54.56 34.27
C VAL A 837 14.26 53.38 33.60
N VAL A 838 14.77 52.17 33.79
CA VAL A 838 14.17 50.93 33.28
C VAL A 838 13.17 50.38 34.30
N ASP A 839 11.99 49.90 33.87
CA ASP A 839 11.02 49.29 34.78
C ASP A 839 11.47 47.89 35.23
N SER A 840 11.83 47.76 36.50
CA SER A 840 12.14 46.51 37.21
C SER A 840 11.13 45.35 37.02
N LYS A 841 9.86 45.63 36.68
CA LYS A 841 8.83 44.59 36.44
C LYS A 841 8.82 44.08 34.99
N ALA A 842 9.49 44.80 34.08
CA ALA A 842 9.42 44.59 32.63
C ALA A 842 10.79 44.72 31.94
N ASN A 843 11.89 44.72 32.70
CA ASN A 843 13.24 44.91 32.15
C ASN A 843 13.85 43.64 31.53
N LYS A 844 13.25 42.46 31.72
CA LYS A 844 13.74 41.17 31.19
C LYS A 844 12.74 40.51 30.23
N PHE A 845 13.26 39.83 29.22
CA PHE A 845 12.50 38.99 28.27
C PHE A 845 13.25 37.68 28.00
N GLN A 846 12.56 36.53 28.10
CA GLN A 846 13.15 35.22 27.89
C GLN A 846 12.95 34.72 26.45
N VAL A 847 14.03 34.46 25.73
CA VAL A 847 14.00 33.89 24.37
C VAL A 847 14.52 32.45 24.44
N SER A 848 13.72 31.51 23.93
CA SER A 848 14.04 30.08 23.96
C SER A 848 13.84 29.44 22.60
N TRP A 849 14.78 28.60 22.17
CA TRP A 849 14.61 27.80 20.97
C TRP A 849 13.82 26.53 21.27
N LEU A 850 12.87 26.22 20.40
CA LEU A 850 12.30 24.87 20.30
C LEU A 850 13.45 23.90 19.92
N PRO A 851 13.70 22.83 20.67
CA PRO A 851 14.81 21.91 20.35
C PRO A 851 14.63 21.30 18.96
N ARG A 852 15.72 21.23 18.19
CA ARG A 852 15.73 20.50 16.90
C ARG A 852 15.42 19.02 17.12
N PRO A 853 14.84 18.33 16.13
CA PRO A 853 14.61 16.91 16.24
C PRO A 853 15.92 16.14 16.37
N THR A 854 15.94 15.10 17.22
CA THR A 854 17.13 14.23 17.40
C THR A 854 16.79 12.77 17.13
N LEU A 855 17.80 12.00 16.71
CA LEU A 855 17.73 10.57 16.49
C LEU A 855 18.67 9.85 17.45
N SER A 856 18.12 8.87 18.14
CA SER A 856 18.80 7.89 18.98
C SER A 856 18.57 6.49 18.41
N ILE A 857 19.52 5.58 18.63
CA ILE A 857 19.34 4.16 18.32
C ILE A 857 18.95 3.47 19.61
N LYS A 858 17.82 2.76 19.61
CA LYS A 858 17.20 2.10 20.78
C LYS A 858 17.24 0.57 20.65
N ASP A 859 18.37 0.05 20.21
CA ASP A 859 18.59 -1.37 19.94
C ASP A 859 19.71 -1.88 20.87
N PRO A 860 19.43 -2.81 21.80
CA PRO A 860 20.41 -3.30 22.77
C PRO A 860 21.44 -4.27 22.16
N ALA A 861 21.25 -4.73 20.91
CA ALA A 861 22.13 -5.69 20.23
C ALA A 861 23.20 -5.01 19.34
N ILE A 862 23.58 -3.76 19.67
CA ILE A 862 24.49 -2.93 18.89
C ILE A 862 25.70 -2.52 19.73
N GLY A 863 26.91 -2.77 19.21
CA GLY A 863 28.15 -2.25 19.76
C GLY A 863 28.43 -0.82 19.28
N THR A 864 28.99 0.02 20.14
CA THR A 864 29.49 1.35 19.78
C THR A 864 30.89 1.26 19.17
N GLU A 865 31.04 1.75 17.94
CA GLU A 865 32.29 1.77 17.18
C GLU A 865 32.73 3.23 17.03
N GLY A 866 33.31 3.78 18.10
CA GLY A 866 33.62 5.21 18.23
C GLY A 866 32.46 6.02 18.84
N SER A 867 32.47 7.34 18.65
CA SER A 867 31.56 8.28 19.33
C SER A 867 30.20 8.48 18.64
N LYS A 868 30.08 8.17 17.35
CA LYS A 868 28.82 8.22 16.54
C LYS A 868 28.70 7.08 15.52
N GLY A 869 29.58 6.08 15.63
CA GLY A 869 29.57 4.87 14.83
C GLY A 869 28.97 3.71 15.61
N PHE A 870 28.23 2.85 14.94
CA PHE A 870 27.48 1.74 15.53
C PHE A 870 27.67 0.49 14.68
N ARG A 871 27.89 -0.68 15.30
CA ARG A 871 27.97 -1.96 14.59
C ARG A 871 26.93 -2.91 15.14
N LYS A 872 25.99 -3.33 14.29
CA LYS A 872 24.99 -4.37 14.61
C LYS A 872 25.61 -5.75 14.45
N ALA A 873 25.08 -6.72 15.19
CA ALA A 873 25.41 -8.13 15.02
C ALA A 873 25.33 -8.56 13.54
N ALA A 874 26.27 -9.42 13.12
CA ALA A 874 26.26 -10.02 11.80
C ALA A 874 25.09 -11.00 11.64
N VAL A 875 24.54 -11.07 10.43
CA VAL A 875 23.38 -11.92 10.09
C VAL A 875 23.64 -12.67 8.79
N CYS A 876 22.87 -13.72 8.51
CA CYS A 876 22.96 -14.47 7.28
C CYS A 876 22.13 -13.82 6.17
N GLN A 877 22.50 -14.09 4.91
CA GLN A 877 21.80 -13.56 3.75
C GLN A 877 20.36 -14.11 3.70
N GLY A 878 19.38 -13.21 3.82
CA GLY A 878 17.95 -13.53 3.89
C GLY A 878 17.33 -13.46 5.29
N ASP A 879 18.13 -13.34 6.36
CA ASP A 879 17.61 -13.17 7.73
C ASP A 879 16.90 -11.82 7.88
N GLU A 880 15.88 -11.75 8.75
CA GLU A 880 15.25 -10.47 9.10
C GLU A 880 16.14 -9.66 10.06
N SER A 881 16.47 -8.43 9.67
CA SER A 881 17.29 -7.52 10.47
C SER A 881 16.59 -6.15 10.58
N VAL A 882 16.27 -5.73 11.80
CA VAL A 882 15.53 -4.50 12.07
C VAL A 882 16.32 -3.60 13.01
N LEU A 883 16.37 -2.30 12.71
CA LEU A 883 16.97 -1.26 13.54
C LEU A 883 15.87 -0.47 14.27
N ALA A 884 15.92 -0.44 15.60
CA ALA A 884 15.04 0.39 16.41
C ALA A 884 15.60 1.81 16.58
N LEU A 885 14.78 2.82 16.26
CA LEU A 885 15.09 4.24 16.36
C LEU A 885 14.18 4.92 17.39
N GLY A 886 14.77 5.78 18.23
CA GLY A 886 14.04 6.71 19.09
C GLY A 886 14.20 8.14 18.56
N LEU A 887 13.09 8.83 18.32
CA LEU A 887 13.04 10.20 17.81
C LEU A 887 12.47 11.14 18.87
N THR A 888 13.10 12.31 19.04
CA THR A 888 12.58 13.39 19.89
C THR A 888 12.31 14.61 19.03
N GLY A 889 11.15 15.26 19.18
CA GLY A 889 10.73 16.41 18.38
C GLY A 889 9.23 16.37 18.07
N SER A 890 8.79 17.06 17.03
CA SER A 890 7.37 17.23 16.69
C SER A 890 6.98 16.44 15.42
N PRO A 891 6.28 15.30 15.51
CA PRO A 891 5.92 14.51 14.34
C PRO A 891 4.98 15.27 13.39
N PRO A 892 4.97 14.93 12.08
CA PRO A 892 5.76 13.87 11.44
C PRO A 892 7.24 14.24 11.27
N PHE A 893 8.11 13.25 11.53
CA PHE A 893 9.55 13.34 11.28
C PHE A 893 9.88 12.97 9.83
N HIS A 894 10.88 13.62 9.25
CA HIS A 894 11.38 13.38 7.91
C HIS A 894 12.87 13.01 7.96
N LEU A 895 13.17 11.72 7.87
CA LEU A 895 14.52 11.15 7.96
C LEU A 895 15.04 10.81 6.55
N LYS A 896 16.29 11.14 6.25
CA LYS A 896 16.98 10.63 5.05
C LYS A 896 18.24 9.86 5.45
N TYR A 897 18.36 8.66 4.90
CA TYR A 897 19.58 7.86 5.02
C TYR A 897 20.08 7.37 3.67
N GLN A 898 21.40 7.18 3.61
CA GLN A 898 22.10 6.59 2.48
C GLN A 898 22.52 5.18 2.87
N GLN A 899 21.98 4.19 2.18
CA GLN A 899 22.44 2.79 2.25
C GLN A 899 23.57 2.62 1.23
N LYS A 900 24.75 2.23 1.71
CA LYS A 900 25.90 1.81 0.89
C LYS A 900 26.12 0.31 1.11
N PHE A 901 26.19 -0.45 0.02
CA PHE A 901 26.45 -1.88 0.02
C PHE A 901 27.79 -2.17 -0.65
N GLU A 902 28.69 -2.84 0.07
CA GLU A 902 30.00 -3.26 -0.41
C GLU A 902 30.01 -4.79 -0.58
N PRO A 903 29.86 -5.28 -1.83
CA PRO A 903 29.82 -6.71 -2.10
C PRO A 903 31.21 -7.34 -1.92
N ILE A 904 31.24 -8.61 -1.50
CA ILE A 904 32.47 -9.41 -1.36
C ILE A 904 33.29 -9.43 -2.67
N LYS A 905 32.62 -9.29 -3.84
CA LYS A 905 33.24 -9.06 -5.15
C LYS A 905 32.35 -8.14 -6.00
N GLY A 906 32.91 -7.06 -6.54
CA GLY A 906 32.23 -6.16 -7.47
C GLY A 906 32.28 -4.68 -7.04
N PRO A 907 31.65 -3.77 -7.80
CA PRO A 907 31.54 -2.37 -7.42
C PRO A 907 30.53 -2.17 -6.28
N ALA A 908 30.82 -1.23 -5.37
CA ALA A 908 29.89 -0.84 -4.32
C ALA A 908 28.64 -0.14 -4.90
N ALA A 909 27.48 -0.38 -4.27
CA ALA A 909 26.20 0.22 -4.65
C ALA A 909 25.75 1.23 -3.59
N ILE A 910 25.08 2.31 -4.02
CA ILE A 910 24.54 3.37 -3.14
C ILE A 910 23.06 3.58 -3.46
N SER A 911 22.22 3.67 -2.42
CA SER A 911 20.79 3.95 -2.49
C SER A 911 20.42 5.00 -1.44
N ASN A 912 19.75 6.08 -1.86
CA ASN A 912 19.26 7.13 -0.98
C ASN A 912 17.78 6.89 -0.68
N LYS A 913 17.42 6.76 0.60
CA LYS A 913 16.06 6.42 1.04
C LYS A 913 15.51 7.51 1.98
N PRO A 914 14.52 8.29 1.54
CA PRO A 914 13.73 9.16 2.43
C PRO A 914 12.64 8.34 3.14
N VAL A 915 12.38 8.63 4.42
CA VAL A 915 11.33 8.01 5.22
C VAL A 915 10.62 9.07 6.06
N THR A 916 9.29 9.03 6.09
CA THR A 916 8.46 9.87 6.96
C THR A 916 7.91 9.02 8.10
N LEU A 917 8.04 9.48 9.34
CA LEU A 917 7.77 8.72 10.56
C LEU A 917 6.83 9.51 11.49
N ALA A 918 5.72 8.90 11.89
CA ALA A 918 4.65 9.61 12.62
C ALA A 918 4.79 9.61 14.15
N GLY A 919 5.75 8.86 14.71
CA GLY A 919 5.91 8.69 16.17
C GLY A 919 7.34 8.86 16.65
N SER A 920 7.51 8.94 17.97
CA SER A 920 8.79 9.03 18.69
C SER A 920 9.58 7.71 18.75
N SER A 921 9.00 6.63 18.21
CA SER A 921 9.66 5.35 17.98
C SER A 921 9.43 4.91 16.53
N ALA A 922 10.46 4.34 15.92
CA ALA A 922 10.41 3.85 14.55
C ALA A 922 11.29 2.61 14.37
N GLN A 923 11.00 1.83 13.34
CA GLN A 923 11.80 0.68 12.95
C GLN A 923 12.20 0.82 11.48
N VAL A 924 13.46 0.51 11.18
CA VAL A 924 14.01 0.49 9.81
C VAL A 924 14.52 -0.91 9.51
N ASN A 925 13.88 -1.57 8.55
CA ASN A 925 14.32 -2.88 8.07
C ASN A 925 15.62 -2.71 7.28
N LEU A 926 16.65 -3.42 7.71
CA LEU A 926 17.96 -3.45 7.07
C LEU A 926 17.95 -4.51 5.96
N ASP A 927 18.65 -4.22 4.88
CA ASP A 927 18.73 -5.07 3.69
C ASP A 927 19.76 -6.19 3.91
N THR A 928 19.29 -7.43 3.92
CA THR A 928 20.09 -8.66 4.06
C THR A 928 20.07 -9.50 2.77
N SER A 929 19.58 -8.95 1.66
CA SER A 929 19.28 -9.72 0.44
C SER A 929 20.51 -10.25 -0.29
N LYS A 930 21.70 -9.72 -0.01
CA LYS A 930 22.98 -10.08 -0.62
C LYS A 930 24.08 -10.14 0.43
N ALA A 931 25.08 -11.00 0.23
CA ALA A 931 26.24 -11.07 1.12
C ALA A 931 27.25 -9.94 0.85
N GLY A 932 27.76 -9.31 1.92
CA GLY A 932 28.67 -8.15 1.88
C GLY A 932 28.59 -7.33 3.17
N GLU A 933 29.27 -6.19 3.21
CA GLU A 933 29.11 -5.22 4.30
C GLU A 933 28.12 -4.13 3.87
N TYR A 934 27.13 -3.85 4.72
CA TYR A 934 26.19 -2.75 4.54
C TYR A 934 26.51 -1.64 5.54
N SER A 935 26.51 -0.40 5.07
CA SER A 935 26.58 0.79 5.91
C SER A 935 25.41 1.72 5.65
N TYR A 936 24.79 2.21 6.73
CA TYR A 936 23.64 3.09 6.72
C TYR A 936 24.04 4.43 7.34
N VAL A 937 24.11 5.47 6.51
CA VAL A 937 24.48 6.82 6.92
C VAL A 937 23.21 7.67 7.03
N PHE A 938 22.73 7.86 8.26
CA PHE A 938 21.66 8.82 8.56
C PHE A 938 22.26 10.22 8.44
N SER A 939 21.70 11.07 7.56
CA SER A 939 22.37 12.30 7.12
C SER A 939 21.54 13.58 7.22
N GLU A 940 20.20 13.46 7.23
CA GLU A 940 19.29 14.59 7.45
C GLU A 940 18.10 14.12 8.29
N LEU A 941 17.71 14.94 9.26
CA LEU A 941 16.48 14.77 10.03
C LEU A 941 15.75 16.12 10.09
N GLY A 942 14.47 16.10 9.76
CA GLY A 942 13.52 17.19 9.99
C GLY A 942 12.29 16.69 10.73
N ASP A 943 11.40 17.62 11.07
CA ASP A 943 10.12 17.37 11.74
C ASP A 943 9.05 18.37 11.26
N ALA A 944 7.88 18.42 11.91
CA ALA A 944 6.80 19.33 11.52
C ALA A 944 7.15 20.83 11.58
N ARG A 945 8.23 21.21 12.29
CA ARG A 945 8.68 22.60 12.47
C ARG A 945 10.00 22.88 11.75
N TYR A 946 10.88 21.89 11.67
CA TYR A 946 12.21 21.98 11.11
C TYR A 946 12.34 21.20 9.80
N SER A 947 12.58 21.91 8.68
CA SER A 947 12.92 21.25 7.42
C SER A 947 14.22 20.42 7.55
N PRO A 948 14.35 19.26 6.89
CA PRO A 948 15.57 18.46 6.93
C PRO A 948 16.78 19.26 6.40
N ASP A 949 17.80 19.40 7.23
CA ASP A 949 19.02 20.15 6.93
C ASP A 949 20.27 19.34 7.31
N LYS A 950 21.29 19.44 6.45
CA LYS A 950 22.61 18.79 6.62
C LYS A 950 23.52 19.52 7.60
N LYS A 951 23.26 20.80 7.92
CA LYS A 951 24.06 21.54 8.91
C LYS A 951 23.55 21.32 10.34
N GLY A 952 22.23 21.26 10.52
CA GLY A 952 21.59 21.05 11.82
C GLY A 952 21.60 19.61 12.37
N PHE A 953 21.91 18.59 11.56
CA PHE A 953 21.94 17.19 11.98
C PHE A 953 23.34 16.58 11.83
N THR A 954 23.91 16.03 12.92
CA THR A 954 25.22 15.35 12.83
C THR A 954 25.03 13.91 12.35
N PRO A 955 25.67 13.47 11.26
CA PRO A 955 25.46 12.12 10.73
C PRO A 955 25.77 11.01 11.72
N ILE A 956 24.98 9.93 11.63
CA ILE A 956 25.15 8.69 12.41
C ILE A 956 25.37 7.55 11.40
N VAL A 957 26.34 6.70 11.67
CA VAL A 957 26.70 5.58 10.78
C VAL A 957 26.51 4.25 11.48
N LEU A 958 25.78 3.34 10.83
CA LEU A 958 25.57 1.97 11.27
C LEU A 958 26.17 0.99 10.27
N TRP A 959 27.02 0.06 10.72
CA TRP A 959 27.52 -1.07 9.94
C TRP A 959 26.80 -2.37 10.30
N GLN A 960 26.53 -3.21 9.30
CA GLN A 960 26.13 -4.61 9.48
C GLN A 960 26.80 -5.50 8.43
N GLN A 961 27.37 -6.61 8.90
CA GLN A 961 27.92 -7.66 8.04
C GLN A 961 26.82 -8.67 7.69
N VAL A 962 26.69 -9.01 6.40
CA VAL A 962 25.76 -10.04 5.92
C VAL A 962 26.56 -11.20 5.32
N TYR A 963 26.49 -12.36 5.97
CA TYR A 963 27.22 -13.57 5.56
C TYR A 963 26.51 -14.32 4.42
N PRO A 964 27.24 -14.89 3.44
CA PRO A 964 26.64 -15.69 2.39
C PRO A 964 26.11 -17.01 2.94
N LEU A 965 24.96 -17.46 2.44
CA LEU A 965 24.48 -18.81 2.72
C LEU A 965 25.49 -19.86 2.20
N PRO A 966 25.82 -20.89 2.99
CA PRO A 966 26.63 -22.01 2.50
C PRO A 966 25.87 -22.80 1.44
N SER A 967 26.58 -23.49 0.55
CA SER A 967 25.95 -24.43 -0.38
C SER A 967 26.76 -25.71 -0.54
N ALA A 968 26.05 -26.82 -0.73
CA ALA A 968 26.62 -28.16 -0.87
C ALA A 968 26.06 -28.84 -2.12
N LYS A 969 26.85 -29.70 -2.75
CA LYS A 969 26.43 -30.47 -3.94
C LYS A 969 27.19 -31.78 -4.06
N PHE A 970 26.56 -32.79 -4.65
CA PHE A 970 27.23 -34.01 -5.09
C PHE A 970 28.16 -33.71 -6.27
N SER A 971 29.38 -34.27 -6.25
CA SER A 971 30.38 -34.05 -7.30
C SER A 971 30.07 -34.78 -8.61
N GLN A 972 29.17 -35.75 -8.59
CA GLN A 972 28.76 -36.58 -9.73
C GLN A 972 27.22 -36.53 -9.89
N ALA A 973 26.70 -35.33 -10.13
CA ALA A 973 25.28 -35.04 -10.25
C ALA A 973 24.55 -35.97 -11.24
N GLY A 974 23.36 -36.46 -10.87
CA GLY A 974 22.52 -37.31 -11.71
C GLY A 974 23.04 -38.73 -11.98
N LYS A 975 24.21 -39.11 -11.44
CA LYS A 975 24.74 -40.49 -11.55
C LYS A 975 23.80 -41.49 -10.90
N THR A 976 23.65 -42.66 -11.55
CA THR A 976 22.93 -43.81 -11.00
C THR A 976 23.94 -44.87 -10.54
N TYR A 977 23.81 -45.30 -9.29
CA TYR A 977 24.53 -46.41 -8.67
C TYR A 977 23.67 -47.68 -8.72
N GLY A 978 24.26 -48.87 -8.83
CA GLY A 978 23.52 -50.12 -9.10
C GLY A 978 23.96 -51.30 -8.24
N TYR A 979 23.01 -51.94 -7.57
CA TYR A 979 23.25 -53.01 -6.59
C TYR A 979 22.28 -54.20 -6.80
N CYS A 980 22.74 -55.44 -6.59
CA CYS A 980 21.95 -56.67 -6.64
C CYS A 980 21.86 -57.22 -5.21
N LYS A 981 20.68 -57.09 -4.58
CA LYS A 981 20.46 -57.45 -3.17
C LYS A 981 20.47 -58.98 -3.05
N TYR A 982 21.30 -59.52 -2.15
CA TYR A 982 21.52 -60.96 -1.93
C TYR A 982 22.33 -61.73 -3.00
N ASP A 983 23.33 -61.11 -3.65
CA ASP A 983 24.32 -61.85 -4.45
C ASP A 983 25.31 -62.64 -3.54
N PRO A 984 25.34 -63.99 -3.59
CA PRO A 984 26.20 -64.82 -2.74
C PRO A 984 27.70 -64.78 -3.12
N THR A 985 28.09 -64.01 -4.14
CA THR A 985 29.52 -63.80 -4.48
C THR A 985 30.17 -62.63 -3.74
N PHE A 986 29.38 -61.77 -3.07
CA PHE A 986 29.86 -60.56 -2.39
C PHE A 986 29.91 -60.65 -0.85
N THR A 987 29.53 -61.79 -0.24
CA THR A 987 29.33 -61.93 1.22
C THR A 987 30.59 -62.02 2.08
N ASN A 988 31.79 -61.89 1.48
CA ASN A 988 33.04 -62.37 2.10
C ASN A 988 34.09 -61.29 2.41
N SER A 989 33.78 -59.99 2.29
CA SER A 989 34.73 -58.92 2.63
C SER A 989 34.04 -57.62 3.06
N ALA A 990 34.23 -57.20 4.31
CA ALA A 990 33.60 -56.00 4.90
C ALA A 990 33.98 -54.70 4.17
N GLU A 991 35.20 -54.58 3.66
CA GLU A 991 35.65 -53.43 2.86
C GLU A 991 34.87 -53.26 1.55
N ALA A 992 34.20 -54.30 1.07
CA ALA A 992 33.36 -54.24 -0.12
C ALA A 992 31.92 -53.78 0.16
N GLU A 993 31.53 -53.51 1.43
CA GLU A 993 30.14 -53.19 1.80
C GLU A 993 29.75 -51.71 1.64
N THR A 994 30.68 -50.77 1.77
CA THR A 994 30.39 -49.32 1.67
C THR A 994 30.73 -48.78 0.29
N GLU A 995 29.80 -48.04 -0.34
CA GLU A 995 30.10 -47.23 -1.53
C GLU A 995 30.16 -45.75 -1.16
N ASN A 996 31.12 -45.01 -1.73
CA ASN A 996 31.47 -43.66 -1.31
C ASN A 996 30.93 -42.61 -2.28
N ILE A 997 30.11 -41.67 -1.78
CA ILE A 997 29.49 -40.61 -2.59
C ILE A 997 30.17 -39.26 -2.25
N PRO A 998 30.91 -38.64 -3.19
CA PRO A 998 31.65 -37.41 -2.93
C PRO A 998 30.75 -36.16 -2.97
N ILE A 999 30.83 -35.36 -1.90
CA ILE A 999 30.13 -34.08 -1.69
C ILE A 999 31.18 -32.96 -1.69
N THR A 1000 30.81 -31.78 -2.23
CA THR A 1000 31.60 -30.55 -2.17
C THR A 1000 30.82 -29.42 -1.51
N PHE A 1001 31.50 -28.59 -0.73
CA PHE A 1001 30.94 -27.52 0.09
C PHE A 1001 31.53 -26.15 -0.25
N THR A 1002 30.73 -25.12 -0.02
CA THR A 1002 31.07 -23.70 -0.12
C THR A 1002 30.55 -22.97 1.12
N GLY A 1003 31.31 -22.02 1.64
CA GLY A 1003 31.13 -21.43 2.97
C GLY A 1003 32.34 -21.68 3.88
N THR A 1004 32.13 -21.59 5.20
CA THR A 1004 33.19 -21.65 6.22
C THR A 1004 33.12 -22.94 7.03
N PRO A 1005 34.14 -23.83 6.98
CA PRO A 1005 34.15 -25.04 7.79
C PRO A 1005 34.36 -24.74 9.30
N PRO A 1006 33.93 -25.62 10.21
CA PRO A 1006 33.25 -26.90 9.95
C PRO A 1006 31.81 -26.76 9.43
N PHE A 1007 31.42 -27.67 8.54
CA PHE A 1007 30.04 -27.78 8.03
C PHE A 1007 29.25 -28.87 8.77
N SER A 1008 27.93 -28.73 8.79
CA SER A 1008 26.98 -29.82 9.07
C SER A 1008 26.00 -29.93 7.91
N VAL A 1009 25.58 -31.14 7.55
CA VAL A 1009 24.71 -31.41 6.40
C VAL A 1009 23.63 -32.44 6.75
N GLU A 1010 22.40 -32.16 6.31
CA GLU A 1010 21.32 -33.14 6.27
C GLU A 1010 21.21 -33.74 4.87
N ILE A 1011 21.32 -35.06 4.78
CA ILE A 1011 21.16 -35.84 3.55
C ILE A 1011 19.83 -36.58 3.64
N ALA A 1012 18.95 -36.38 2.67
CA ALA A 1012 17.67 -37.06 2.57
C ALA A 1012 17.74 -38.23 1.58
N ILE A 1013 17.29 -39.42 2.00
CA ILE A 1013 17.06 -40.59 1.14
C ILE A 1013 15.56 -40.78 0.95
N ILE A 1014 15.08 -40.75 -0.30
CA ILE A 1014 13.70 -41.03 -0.67
C ILE A 1014 13.62 -42.43 -1.27
N HIS A 1015 12.92 -43.33 -0.58
CA HIS A 1015 12.69 -44.71 -1.00
C HIS A 1015 11.41 -44.82 -1.84
N HIS A 1016 11.54 -44.71 -3.18
CA HIS A 1016 10.39 -44.63 -4.07
C HIS A 1016 9.57 -45.92 -4.03
N GLY A 1017 8.32 -45.81 -3.60
CA GLY A 1017 7.38 -46.92 -3.45
C GLY A 1017 7.25 -47.50 -2.04
N VAL A 1018 8.16 -47.16 -1.10
CA VAL A 1018 8.10 -47.63 0.30
C VAL A 1018 7.63 -46.52 1.24
N SER A 1019 8.19 -45.31 1.12
CA SER A 1019 7.85 -44.18 1.99
C SER A 1019 7.83 -42.87 1.21
N THR A 1020 6.84 -42.03 1.47
CA THR A 1020 6.79 -40.62 1.02
C THR A 1020 7.54 -39.67 1.96
N ARG A 1021 7.93 -40.12 3.16
CA ARG A 1021 8.81 -39.40 4.08
C ARG A 1021 10.26 -39.82 3.80
N PRO A 1022 11.21 -38.89 3.58
CA PRO A 1022 12.61 -39.24 3.45
C PRO A 1022 13.21 -39.72 4.78
N GLU A 1023 14.14 -40.67 4.72
CA GLU A 1023 15.11 -40.90 5.80
C GLU A 1023 16.10 -39.72 5.81
N ILE A 1024 16.42 -39.17 6.99
CA ILE A 1024 17.28 -37.98 7.13
C ILE A 1024 18.54 -38.35 7.92
N ILE A 1025 19.67 -38.39 7.21
CA ILE A 1025 20.99 -38.70 7.77
C ILE A 1025 21.72 -37.39 8.05
N ARG A 1026 22.15 -37.21 9.29
CA ARG A 1026 22.82 -35.99 9.78
C ARG A 1026 24.31 -36.22 9.91
N GLN A 1027 25.11 -35.44 9.21
CA GLN A 1027 26.57 -35.41 9.33
C GLN A 1027 27.00 -34.05 9.90
N LYS A 1028 27.96 -34.04 10.82
CA LYS A 1028 28.42 -32.84 11.56
C LYS A 1028 29.94 -32.71 11.48
N GLU A 1029 30.44 -31.54 11.88
CA GLU A 1029 31.88 -31.28 12.11
C GLU A 1029 32.78 -31.54 10.89
N ILE A 1030 32.25 -31.38 9.68
CA ILE A 1030 32.99 -31.57 8.43
C ILE A 1030 33.96 -30.40 8.23
N ALA A 1031 35.20 -30.56 8.69
CA ALA A 1031 36.25 -29.53 8.64
C ALA A 1031 36.76 -29.21 7.22
N THR A 1032 36.41 -30.01 6.21
CA THR A 1032 36.91 -29.89 4.83
C THR A 1032 35.84 -29.45 3.83
N ARG A 1033 36.23 -28.73 2.77
CA ARG A 1033 35.32 -28.36 1.66
C ARG A 1033 34.98 -29.50 0.69
N SER A 1034 35.52 -30.69 0.94
CA SER A 1034 35.16 -31.94 0.27
C SER A 1034 34.97 -33.03 1.33
N TYR A 1035 34.00 -33.91 1.10
CA TYR A 1035 33.67 -35.01 2.01
C TYR A 1035 33.25 -36.24 1.19
N SER A 1036 33.73 -37.41 1.60
CA SER A 1036 33.33 -38.69 1.02
C SER A 1036 32.28 -39.30 1.95
N TRP A 1037 31.00 -39.21 1.60
CA TRP A 1037 29.94 -39.75 2.44
C TRP A 1037 29.83 -41.28 2.22
N PRO A 1038 30.00 -42.12 3.26
CA PRO A 1038 29.86 -43.57 3.14
C PRO A 1038 28.37 -43.96 3.16
N LEU A 1039 27.90 -44.54 2.06
CA LEU A 1039 26.55 -45.08 1.96
C LEU A 1039 26.50 -46.48 2.60
N SER A 1040 25.72 -46.61 3.67
CA SER A 1040 25.37 -47.93 4.23
C SER A 1040 24.39 -48.65 3.31
N ARG A 1041 24.69 -49.90 2.94
CA ARG A 1041 23.76 -50.72 2.14
C ARG A 1041 22.62 -51.34 2.96
N ALA A 1042 22.72 -51.31 4.29
CA ALA A 1042 21.72 -51.89 5.17
C ALA A 1042 20.38 -51.12 5.15
N THR A 1043 20.40 -49.81 4.87
CA THR A 1043 19.18 -48.96 4.79
C THR A 1043 18.52 -48.96 3.39
N LEU A 1044 18.99 -49.79 2.46
CA LEU A 1044 18.52 -49.78 1.07
C LEU A 1044 17.68 -51.01 0.73
N ASP A 1045 16.39 -50.78 0.44
CA ASP A 1045 15.47 -51.81 -0.02
C ASP A 1045 15.41 -51.98 -1.54
N LEU A 1046 14.62 -52.94 -2.03
CA LEU A 1046 14.43 -53.17 -3.46
C LEU A 1046 13.76 -51.96 -4.12
N GLY A 1047 14.18 -51.63 -5.35
CA GLY A 1047 13.63 -50.51 -6.14
C GLY A 1047 14.64 -49.37 -6.34
N THR A 1048 14.12 -48.15 -6.56
CA THR A 1048 14.94 -46.96 -6.79
C THR A 1048 14.89 -46.03 -5.59
N HIS A 1049 16.06 -45.59 -5.13
CA HIS A 1049 16.20 -44.57 -4.11
C HIS A 1049 16.79 -43.30 -4.74
N THR A 1050 16.40 -42.13 -4.23
CA THR A 1050 17.02 -40.84 -4.59
C THR A 1050 17.65 -40.24 -3.35
N VAL A 1051 18.92 -39.84 -3.47
CA VAL A 1051 19.65 -39.14 -2.42
C VAL A 1051 19.80 -37.68 -2.82
N SER A 1052 19.36 -36.79 -1.95
CA SER A 1052 19.34 -35.34 -2.13
C SER A 1052 19.83 -34.64 -0.87
N ILE A 1053 20.62 -33.58 -1.00
CA ILE A 1053 20.98 -32.72 0.14
C ILE A 1053 19.77 -31.89 0.54
N ARG A 1054 19.43 -31.88 1.84
CA ARG A 1054 18.25 -31.21 2.40
C ARG A 1054 18.58 -29.85 3.03
N SER A 1055 19.62 -29.78 3.84
CA SER A 1055 20.18 -28.51 4.30
C SER A 1055 21.67 -28.62 4.58
N VAL A 1056 22.36 -27.48 4.55
CA VAL A 1056 23.76 -27.34 4.96
C VAL A 1056 23.91 -26.13 5.86
N LYS A 1057 24.60 -26.30 6.98
CA LYS A 1057 24.93 -25.27 7.96
C LYS A 1057 26.46 -25.13 8.06
N ASP A 1058 26.95 -23.91 8.26
CA ASP A 1058 28.39 -23.63 8.36
C ASP A 1058 28.80 -23.05 9.73
N ALA A 1059 30.10 -22.79 9.91
CA ALA A 1059 30.68 -22.31 11.16
C ALA A 1059 30.21 -20.90 11.58
N LEU A 1060 29.65 -20.11 10.66
CA LEU A 1060 29.07 -18.80 10.95
C LEU A 1060 27.62 -18.91 11.43
N GLY A 1061 27.07 -20.13 11.51
CA GLY A 1061 25.71 -20.43 11.94
C GLY A 1061 24.68 -20.40 10.81
N CYS A 1062 25.05 -19.91 9.63
CA CYS A 1062 24.16 -19.78 8.48
C CYS A 1062 23.73 -21.15 7.95
N GLU A 1063 22.44 -21.30 7.63
CA GLU A 1063 21.86 -22.54 7.10
C GLU A 1063 21.14 -22.30 5.77
N SER A 1064 21.50 -23.08 4.76
CA SER A 1064 20.80 -23.12 3.48
C SER A 1064 19.94 -24.38 3.42
N ILE A 1065 18.63 -24.19 3.21
CA ILE A 1065 17.66 -25.27 3.04
C ILE A 1065 17.37 -25.42 1.53
N LEU A 1066 17.37 -26.66 1.05
CA LEU A 1066 17.19 -27.02 -0.35
C LEU A 1066 15.86 -27.78 -0.53
N ASP A 1067 14.83 -27.11 -1.05
CA ASP A 1067 13.55 -27.74 -1.40
C ASP A 1067 13.71 -28.79 -2.52
N SER A 1068 14.74 -28.64 -3.35
CA SER A 1068 15.09 -29.57 -4.43
C SER A 1068 16.58 -29.47 -4.75
N ASP A 1069 17.29 -30.59 -4.66
CA ASP A 1069 18.73 -30.69 -4.96
C ASP A 1069 18.95 -31.03 -6.45
N PRO A 1070 19.46 -30.09 -7.28
CA PRO A 1070 19.75 -30.36 -8.70
C PRO A 1070 20.96 -31.28 -8.90
N SER A 1071 21.75 -31.57 -7.85
CA SER A 1071 22.86 -32.51 -7.87
C SER A 1071 22.48 -33.93 -7.43
N ALA A 1072 21.21 -34.17 -7.05
CA ALA A 1072 20.74 -35.43 -6.50
C ALA A 1072 21.16 -36.66 -7.33
N VAL A 1073 21.49 -37.74 -6.63
CA VAL A 1073 21.97 -39.00 -7.21
C VAL A 1073 20.95 -40.12 -6.99
N ARG A 1074 20.99 -41.16 -7.84
CA ARG A 1074 20.05 -42.28 -7.78
C ARG A 1074 20.76 -43.57 -7.42
N ILE A 1075 20.08 -44.45 -6.70
CA ILE A 1075 20.56 -45.80 -6.38
C ILE A 1075 19.48 -46.78 -6.82
N HIS A 1076 19.83 -47.74 -7.67
CA HIS A 1076 18.94 -48.80 -8.14
C HIS A 1076 19.32 -50.13 -7.51
N VAL A 1077 18.39 -50.74 -6.77
CA VAL A 1077 18.58 -51.99 -6.03
C VAL A 1077 17.68 -53.06 -6.64
N SER A 1078 18.28 -53.96 -7.39
CA SER A 1078 17.61 -55.06 -8.08
C SER A 1078 17.62 -56.33 -7.22
N SER A 1079 16.59 -57.16 -7.37
CA SER A 1079 16.57 -58.55 -6.89
C SER A 1079 17.14 -59.50 -7.94
N PRO A 1080 17.69 -60.67 -7.56
CA PRO A 1080 18.13 -61.68 -8.50
C PRO A 1080 16.95 -62.32 -9.27
N PRO A 1081 17.12 -62.63 -10.56
CA PRO A 1081 16.03 -63.14 -11.39
C PRO A 1081 15.60 -64.55 -10.99
N ALA A 1082 14.30 -64.82 -11.09
CA ALA A 1082 13.71 -66.12 -10.81
C ALA A 1082 13.10 -66.75 -12.05
N ILE A 1083 13.23 -68.07 -12.17
CA ILE A 1083 12.50 -68.90 -13.13
C ILE A 1083 11.62 -69.89 -12.34
N ILE A 1084 10.34 -69.94 -12.69
CA ILE A 1084 9.28 -70.67 -11.98
C ILE A 1084 8.43 -71.38 -13.04
N PRO A 1085 8.11 -72.68 -12.92
CA PRO A 1085 7.19 -73.34 -13.85
C PRO A 1085 5.80 -72.67 -13.78
N LEU A 1086 5.15 -72.48 -14.93
CA LEU A 1086 3.80 -71.90 -14.99
C LEU A 1086 2.74 -72.94 -14.63
N GLU A 1087 2.87 -74.16 -15.15
CA GLU A 1087 2.07 -75.30 -14.71
C GLU A 1087 2.83 -76.07 -13.62
N SER A 1088 2.18 -76.40 -12.50
CA SER A 1088 2.75 -77.29 -11.48
C SER A 1088 2.86 -78.73 -11.99
N GLN A 1089 1.96 -79.15 -12.89
CA GLN A 1089 1.85 -80.53 -13.40
C GLN A 1089 3.19 -81.10 -13.88
N GLU A 1090 3.59 -82.24 -13.34
CA GLU A 1090 4.75 -83.02 -13.84
C GLU A 1090 4.38 -83.81 -15.10
N HIS A 1091 3.09 -83.89 -15.41
CA HIS A 1091 2.48 -84.59 -16.52
C HIS A 1091 1.68 -83.62 -17.39
N TYR A 1092 2.04 -83.51 -18.67
CA TYR A 1092 1.34 -82.79 -19.73
C TYR A 1092 0.60 -83.76 -20.65
N CYS A 1093 -0.16 -83.25 -21.61
CA CYS A 1093 -0.69 -84.01 -22.76
C CYS A 1093 0.01 -83.59 -24.08
N VAL A 1094 -0.03 -84.44 -25.12
CA VAL A 1094 0.58 -84.16 -26.43
C VAL A 1094 -0.15 -82.99 -27.10
N GLY A 1095 0.61 -81.99 -27.56
CA GLY A 1095 0.08 -80.73 -28.08
C GLY A 1095 -0.09 -79.62 -27.03
N GLU A 1096 0.25 -79.86 -25.76
CA GLU A 1096 0.35 -78.81 -24.75
C GLU A 1096 1.71 -78.08 -24.80
N HIS A 1097 1.83 -76.98 -24.05
CA HIS A 1097 3.07 -76.20 -23.97
C HIS A 1097 3.70 -76.35 -22.59
N VAL A 1098 4.98 -76.66 -22.53
CA VAL A 1098 5.76 -76.58 -21.29
C VAL A 1098 6.20 -75.13 -21.12
N SER A 1099 5.72 -74.48 -20.05
CA SER A 1099 5.81 -73.02 -19.91
C SER A 1099 6.44 -72.62 -18.57
N PHE A 1100 7.30 -71.61 -18.58
CA PHE A 1100 8.02 -71.11 -17.40
C PHE A 1100 7.97 -69.58 -17.34
N SER A 1101 7.60 -69.07 -16.18
CA SER A 1101 7.56 -67.65 -15.83
C SER A 1101 8.97 -67.18 -15.50
N LEU A 1102 9.45 -66.16 -16.21
CA LEU A 1102 10.69 -65.45 -15.92
C LEU A 1102 10.34 -64.17 -15.15
N SER A 1103 11.05 -63.92 -14.06
CA SER A 1103 10.88 -62.75 -13.19
C SER A 1103 12.24 -62.08 -12.99
N GLY A 1104 12.26 -60.74 -13.08
CA GLY A 1104 13.47 -59.94 -13.28
C GLY A 1104 13.32 -59.05 -14.52
N GLN A 1105 14.43 -58.51 -15.03
CA GLN A 1105 14.43 -57.53 -16.12
C GLN A 1105 14.89 -58.13 -17.46
N ALA A 1106 13.92 -58.42 -18.33
CA ALA A 1106 14.14 -58.86 -19.71
C ALA A 1106 15.08 -57.90 -20.49
N PRO A 1107 15.90 -58.39 -21.44
CA PRO A 1107 15.94 -59.76 -21.97
C PRO A 1107 16.76 -60.74 -21.10
N PHE A 1108 16.19 -61.91 -20.82
CA PHE A 1108 16.80 -62.98 -20.03
C PHE A 1108 17.65 -63.94 -20.88
N ASP A 1109 18.56 -64.66 -20.22
CA ASP A 1109 19.12 -65.94 -20.72
C ASP A 1109 18.59 -67.09 -19.85
N VAL A 1110 18.11 -68.16 -20.48
CA VAL A 1110 17.64 -69.40 -19.83
C VAL A 1110 18.49 -70.58 -20.30
N PHE A 1111 18.87 -71.46 -19.37
CA PHE A 1111 19.71 -72.63 -19.61
C PHE A 1111 18.94 -73.91 -19.22
N TYR A 1112 18.90 -74.92 -20.10
CA TYR A 1112 18.01 -76.09 -19.95
C TYR A 1112 18.51 -77.33 -20.70
N THR A 1113 17.86 -78.49 -20.50
CA THR A 1113 18.10 -79.74 -21.24
C THR A 1113 16.79 -80.43 -21.67
N PHE A 1114 16.84 -81.20 -22.75
CA PHE A 1114 15.74 -82.09 -23.20
C PHE A 1114 16.34 -83.34 -23.85
N GLN A 1115 15.80 -84.53 -23.54
CA GLN A 1115 16.34 -85.82 -24.00
C GLN A 1115 17.88 -85.91 -23.84
N ASN A 1116 18.38 -85.53 -22.66
CA ASN A 1116 19.82 -85.47 -22.29
C ASN A 1116 20.72 -84.60 -23.20
N ARG A 1117 20.21 -83.49 -23.77
CA ARG A 1117 21.02 -82.50 -24.51
C ARG A 1117 20.88 -81.08 -23.93
N GLU A 1118 21.99 -80.46 -23.54
CA GLU A 1118 22.03 -79.07 -23.05
C GLU A 1118 21.73 -78.02 -24.13
N ARG A 1119 21.06 -76.94 -23.74
CA ARG A 1119 20.60 -75.85 -24.60
C ARG A 1119 20.59 -74.50 -23.85
N LYS A 1120 20.70 -73.40 -24.60
CA LYS A 1120 20.53 -72.03 -24.11
C LYS A 1120 19.51 -71.29 -24.98
N ALA A 1121 18.54 -70.63 -24.36
CA ALA A 1121 17.60 -69.74 -25.02
C ALA A 1121 17.78 -68.29 -24.52
N ARG A 1122 17.81 -67.31 -25.43
CA ARG A 1122 17.61 -65.89 -25.08
C ARG A 1122 16.12 -65.60 -25.15
N VAL A 1123 15.57 -64.96 -24.12
CA VAL A 1123 14.13 -64.72 -24.00
C VAL A 1123 13.90 -63.22 -23.77
N SER A 1124 13.31 -62.54 -24.74
CA SER A 1124 13.02 -61.10 -24.69
C SER A 1124 11.74 -60.73 -23.93
N GLY A 1125 10.91 -61.72 -23.59
CA GLY A 1125 9.73 -61.56 -22.74
C GLY A 1125 9.86 -62.32 -21.41
N ASN A 1126 8.82 -62.24 -20.58
CA ASN A 1126 8.79 -62.82 -19.23
C ASN A 1126 8.30 -64.28 -19.20
N GLU A 1127 8.37 -64.98 -20.33
CA GLU A 1127 7.85 -66.33 -20.53
C GLU A 1127 8.80 -67.13 -21.43
N PHE A 1128 9.33 -68.24 -20.90
CA PHE A 1128 9.97 -69.29 -21.70
C PHE A 1128 8.92 -70.38 -21.93
N ARG A 1129 8.42 -70.49 -23.17
CA ARG A 1129 7.37 -71.44 -23.57
C ARG A 1129 7.77 -72.24 -24.81
N ARG A 1130 7.47 -73.54 -24.82
CA ARG A 1130 7.81 -74.48 -25.90
C ARG A 1130 6.71 -75.54 -26.07
N LEU A 1131 6.39 -75.91 -27.32
CA LEU A 1131 5.36 -76.91 -27.63
C LEU A 1131 5.87 -78.36 -27.40
N ALA A 1132 5.07 -79.19 -26.72
CA ALA A 1132 5.28 -80.61 -26.52
C ALA A 1132 4.81 -81.41 -27.76
N GLU A 1133 5.71 -81.57 -28.73
CA GLU A 1133 5.49 -82.26 -30.00
C GLU A 1133 5.35 -83.79 -29.88
N SER A 1134 5.91 -84.38 -28.81
CA SER A 1134 6.00 -85.83 -28.58
C SER A 1134 6.28 -86.12 -27.10
N PRO A 1135 5.99 -87.33 -26.58
CA PRO A 1135 6.25 -87.68 -25.18
C PRO A 1135 7.75 -87.81 -24.84
N GLY A 1136 8.18 -87.28 -23.69
CA GLY A 1136 9.58 -87.33 -23.20
C GLY A 1136 9.84 -86.51 -21.92
N GLU A 1137 11.09 -86.49 -21.42
CA GLU A 1137 11.53 -85.72 -20.22
C GLU A 1137 12.29 -84.41 -20.56
N PHE A 1138 12.03 -83.36 -19.79
CA PHE A 1138 12.59 -82.00 -19.92
C PHE A 1138 13.14 -81.46 -18.58
N VAL A 1139 14.27 -80.72 -18.57
CA VAL A 1139 14.94 -80.20 -17.34
C VAL A 1139 15.48 -78.75 -17.48
N ILE A 1140 15.55 -77.92 -16.42
CA ILE A 1140 16.12 -76.54 -16.42
C ILE A 1140 17.31 -76.38 -15.47
N THR A 1141 18.34 -75.58 -15.83
CA THR A 1141 19.59 -75.39 -15.04
C THR A 1141 19.88 -73.96 -14.54
N GLY A 1142 19.25 -72.91 -15.07
CA GLY A 1142 19.43 -71.54 -14.52
C GLY A 1142 18.93 -70.37 -15.37
N VAL A 1143 19.06 -69.15 -14.82
CA VAL A 1143 18.59 -67.89 -15.44
C VAL A 1143 19.47 -66.67 -15.08
N SER A 1144 19.62 -65.72 -16.00
CA SER A 1144 20.20 -64.38 -15.75
C SER A 1144 19.43 -63.29 -16.48
N ASP A 1145 19.49 -62.05 -16.01
CA ASP A 1145 18.75 -60.91 -16.55
C ASP A 1145 19.64 -59.71 -16.92
N SER A 1146 19.02 -58.58 -17.27
CA SER A 1146 19.71 -57.36 -17.71
C SER A 1146 19.80 -56.24 -16.66
N ALA A 1147 19.28 -56.44 -15.44
CA ALA A 1147 18.90 -55.35 -14.52
C ALA A 1147 20.03 -54.43 -14.04
N MET A 1148 21.28 -54.88 -14.11
CA MET A 1148 22.47 -54.09 -13.71
C MET A 1148 23.30 -53.58 -14.90
N GLY A 1149 22.92 -53.92 -16.14
CA GLY A 1149 23.84 -53.93 -17.27
C GLY A 1149 24.88 -55.07 -17.19
N ASN A 1150 25.40 -55.48 -18.34
CA ASN A 1150 26.44 -56.51 -18.48
C ASN A 1150 26.14 -57.85 -17.76
N ASN A 1151 24.85 -58.24 -17.66
CA ASN A 1151 24.40 -59.60 -17.28
C ASN A 1151 24.87 -60.09 -15.89
N LYS A 1152 25.18 -59.18 -14.94
CA LYS A 1152 25.91 -59.51 -13.69
C LYS A 1152 25.12 -60.27 -12.61
N CYS A 1153 23.81 -60.10 -12.50
CA CYS A 1153 22.97 -60.70 -11.45
C CYS A 1153 22.36 -62.03 -11.98
N ARG A 1154 22.75 -63.19 -11.45
CA ARG A 1154 22.44 -64.54 -12.00
C ARG A 1154 21.96 -65.54 -10.93
N ALA A 1155 20.98 -66.38 -11.26
CA ALA A 1155 20.49 -67.47 -10.42
C ALA A 1155 20.69 -68.87 -11.04
N ARG A 1156 20.86 -69.89 -10.18
CA ARG A 1156 20.96 -71.33 -10.53
C ARG A 1156 19.70 -72.08 -10.08
N LYS A 1157 19.25 -73.12 -10.80
CA LYS A 1157 18.02 -73.91 -10.52
C LYS A 1157 18.14 -75.36 -11.04
N ASP A 1158 17.22 -76.24 -10.63
CA ASP A 1158 16.96 -77.59 -11.17
C ASP A 1158 15.43 -77.86 -11.15
N ILE A 1159 14.81 -78.29 -12.25
CA ILE A 1159 13.33 -78.45 -12.43
C ILE A 1159 13.03 -79.45 -13.57
N ARG A 1160 12.07 -80.41 -13.45
CA ARG A 1160 11.82 -81.56 -14.39
C ARG A 1160 10.34 -81.78 -14.80
N LYS A 1161 9.99 -82.37 -15.99
CA LYS A 1161 8.60 -82.60 -16.55
C LYS A 1161 8.42 -83.78 -17.58
N VAL A 1162 7.18 -84.30 -17.83
CA VAL A 1162 6.74 -85.51 -18.66
C VAL A 1162 5.35 -85.35 -19.41
N ILE A 1163 4.89 -86.19 -20.40
CA ILE A 1163 3.75 -85.94 -21.40
C ILE A 1163 2.83 -87.19 -21.83
N HIS A 1164 1.49 -87.06 -22.15
CA HIS A 1164 0.37 -88.11 -22.32
C HIS A 1164 -0.84 -87.88 -23.38
N PRO A 1165 -1.94 -88.73 -23.53
CA PRO A 1165 -3.09 -88.63 -24.54
C PRO A 1165 -4.64 -88.68 -24.08
N TYR A 1166 -5.68 -88.53 -24.97
CA TYR A 1166 -7.14 -88.03 -24.75
C TYR A 1166 -8.46 -88.96 -24.89
N PRO A 1167 -9.71 -88.54 -24.43
CA PRO A 1167 -11.06 -89.28 -24.37
C PRO A 1167 -12.40 -88.72 -25.07
N THR A 1168 -13.65 -89.31 -24.95
CA THR A 1168 -14.95 -88.96 -25.72
C THR A 1168 -16.40 -89.11 -25.05
N VAL A 1169 -17.53 -88.47 -25.52
CA VAL A 1169 -18.89 -88.30 -24.81
C VAL A 1169 -20.19 -88.09 -25.68
N GLU A 1170 -21.44 -88.27 -25.19
CA GLU A 1170 -22.75 -87.87 -25.83
C GLU A 1170 -23.88 -87.33 -24.88
N ILE A 1171 -25.00 -86.81 -25.44
CA ILE A 1171 -26.20 -86.29 -24.70
C ILE A 1171 -27.53 -86.63 -25.40
N GLY A 1172 -28.59 -86.92 -24.63
CA GLY A 1172 -30.00 -86.83 -25.07
C GLY A 1172 -30.38 -87.68 -26.29
N LYS A 1173 -29.64 -88.77 -26.54
CA LYS A 1173 -29.68 -89.55 -27.81
C LYS A 1173 -29.53 -88.68 -29.07
N GLY A 1174 -28.85 -87.52 -28.95
CA GLY A 1174 -28.50 -86.58 -30.02
C GLY A 1174 -29.50 -85.46 -30.35
N LYS A 1175 -30.38 -85.00 -29.43
CA LYS A 1175 -31.55 -84.10 -29.74
C LYS A 1175 -31.67 -82.86 -28.77
N THR A 1176 -32.72 -82.00 -28.82
CA THR A 1176 -32.65 -80.54 -28.42
C THR A 1176 -33.95 -79.82 -27.87
N VAL A 1177 -33.89 -78.80 -26.95
CA VAL A 1177 -35.06 -78.14 -26.17
C VAL A 1177 -35.01 -76.57 -25.92
N ILE A 1178 -35.94 -75.93 -25.12
CA ILE A 1178 -36.22 -74.43 -24.89
C ILE A 1178 -37.04 -74.10 -23.56
N SER A 1179 -36.81 -72.96 -22.81
CA SER A 1179 -37.67 -72.33 -21.71
C SER A 1179 -37.13 -70.98 -21.09
N ASP A 1180 -37.97 -70.07 -20.50
CA ASP A 1180 -37.66 -68.71 -19.91
C ASP A 1180 -38.22 -68.46 -18.45
N ILE A 1181 -37.67 -67.53 -17.60
CA ILE A 1181 -38.18 -67.13 -16.23
C ILE A 1181 -37.98 -65.63 -15.79
N HIS A 1182 -38.52 -65.22 -14.61
CA HIS A 1182 -38.07 -64.05 -13.79
C HIS A 1182 -36.99 -64.51 -12.75
N GLU A 1183 -36.70 -63.82 -11.64
CA GLU A 1183 -35.73 -64.29 -10.62
C GLU A 1183 -36.20 -65.55 -9.80
N GLY A 1184 -36.36 -66.75 -10.42
CA GLY A 1184 -36.23 -68.15 -9.85
C GLY A 1184 -37.22 -69.35 -10.24
N GLY A 1185 -36.78 -70.53 -10.81
CA GLY A 1185 -37.50 -71.89 -10.93
C GLY A 1185 -37.03 -73.00 -11.97
N GLU A 1186 -37.20 -74.36 -11.81
CA GLU A 1186 -36.47 -75.57 -12.45
C GLU A 1186 -37.14 -76.58 -13.51
N VAL A 1187 -36.33 -77.39 -14.29
CA VAL A 1187 -36.67 -78.54 -15.25
C VAL A 1187 -35.50 -79.56 -15.65
N ASP A 1188 -35.74 -80.79 -16.22
CA ASP A 1188 -34.85 -82.04 -16.32
C ASP A 1188 -33.98 -82.39 -17.63
N ILE A 1189 -32.92 -83.27 -17.57
CA ILE A 1189 -31.79 -83.52 -18.58
C ILE A 1189 -31.07 -84.97 -18.55
N LEU A 1190 -30.25 -85.44 -19.56
CA LEU A 1190 -29.69 -86.86 -19.77
C LEU A 1190 -28.36 -87.11 -20.66
N PHE A 1191 -27.39 -88.03 -20.35
CA PHE A 1191 -25.97 -88.17 -20.91
C PHE A 1191 -25.25 -89.58 -21.02
N THR A 1192 -24.09 -89.73 -21.74
CA THR A 1192 -23.20 -90.97 -21.95
C THR A 1192 -21.66 -90.75 -22.27
N PHE A 1193 -20.68 -91.68 -22.02
CA PHE A 1193 -19.16 -91.44 -21.99
C PHE A 1193 -18.16 -92.55 -22.54
N THR A 1194 -16.84 -92.28 -22.77
CA THR A 1194 -15.66 -93.26 -22.90
C THR A 1194 -14.24 -92.67 -22.58
N GLY A 1195 -13.23 -93.50 -22.17
CA GLY A 1195 -11.80 -93.12 -21.94
C GLY A 1195 -11.08 -93.92 -20.82
N THR A 1196 -10.08 -93.33 -20.11
CA THR A 1196 -9.49 -93.88 -18.87
C THR A 1196 -10.27 -93.43 -17.61
N PRO A 1197 -11.11 -94.29 -16.98
CA PRO A 1197 -12.02 -93.84 -15.92
C PRO A 1197 -11.29 -93.28 -14.67
N PRO A 1198 -11.95 -92.40 -13.89
CA PRO A 1198 -13.36 -91.98 -13.98
C PRO A 1198 -13.63 -90.96 -15.09
N PHE A 1199 -14.91 -90.76 -15.44
CA PHE A 1199 -15.34 -89.77 -16.44
C PHE A 1199 -15.94 -88.52 -15.81
N GLU A 1200 -15.52 -87.39 -16.35
CA GLU A 1200 -15.97 -86.05 -15.96
C GLU A 1200 -16.49 -85.34 -17.21
N PHE A 1201 -17.73 -84.88 -17.25
CA PHE A 1201 -18.32 -84.26 -18.44
C PHE A 1201 -19.06 -82.95 -18.13
N THR A 1202 -19.14 -82.07 -19.12
CA THR A 1202 -19.66 -80.71 -18.94
C THR A 1202 -20.70 -80.36 -20.00
N TYR A 1203 -21.84 -79.80 -19.57
CA TYR A 1203 -22.84 -79.22 -20.46
C TYR A 1203 -23.14 -77.75 -20.14
N THR A 1204 -23.08 -76.91 -21.18
CA THR A 1204 -23.28 -75.47 -21.13
C THR A 1204 -24.74 -75.13 -21.38
N ARG A 1205 -25.19 -74.01 -20.83
CA ARG A 1205 -26.55 -73.48 -20.88
C ARG A 1205 -26.50 -72.07 -21.52
N THR A 1206 -26.73 -71.84 -22.83
CA THR A 1206 -26.57 -70.57 -23.65
C THR A 1206 -27.83 -69.67 -23.99
N GLU A 1207 -27.86 -68.61 -24.84
CA GLU A 1207 -28.90 -67.51 -24.78
C GLU A 1207 -30.08 -67.40 -25.82
N ASN A 1208 -31.08 -66.53 -25.52
CA ASN A 1208 -32.35 -66.30 -26.28
C ASN A 1208 -32.15 -65.49 -27.57
N LEU A 1209 -31.41 -66.04 -28.53
CA LEU A 1209 -31.24 -65.36 -29.81
C LEU A 1209 -32.56 -65.29 -30.59
N ARG A 1210 -33.21 -64.12 -30.54
CA ARG A 1210 -34.26 -63.75 -31.49
C ARG A 1210 -33.66 -63.74 -32.90
N LYS A 1211 -34.34 -64.40 -33.83
CA LYS A 1211 -33.83 -64.75 -35.17
C LYS A 1211 -33.21 -63.55 -35.91
N GLY A 1212 -31.96 -63.72 -36.38
CA GLY A 1212 -31.38 -62.87 -37.42
C GLY A 1212 -29.85 -62.86 -37.44
N THR A 1213 -29.20 -62.81 -36.28
CA THR A 1213 -27.75 -62.63 -36.15
C THR A 1213 -27.19 -63.34 -34.92
N GLY A 1214 -25.91 -63.74 -34.97
CA GLY A 1214 -25.13 -64.20 -33.80
C GLY A 1214 -25.00 -65.72 -33.60
N LYS A 1215 -24.01 -66.11 -32.78
CA LYS A 1215 -23.92 -67.40 -32.08
C LYS A 1215 -24.51 -67.23 -30.68
N ALA A 1216 -25.22 -68.23 -30.15
CA ALA A 1216 -25.83 -68.11 -28.83
C ALA A 1216 -24.77 -68.16 -27.69
N ARG A 1217 -24.91 -67.25 -26.71
CA ARG A 1217 -23.95 -66.97 -25.62
C ARG A 1217 -24.20 -67.84 -24.38
N VAL A 1218 -23.19 -68.49 -23.81
CA VAL A 1218 -23.32 -69.34 -22.59
C VAL A 1218 -23.73 -68.51 -21.35
N LEU A 1219 -24.51 -69.09 -20.43
CA LEU A 1219 -25.19 -68.44 -19.28
C LEU A 1219 -25.13 -69.25 -17.96
N GLU A 1220 -25.42 -70.55 -17.97
CA GLU A 1220 -24.96 -71.50 -16.94
C GLU A 1220 -24.03 -72.53 -17.58
N THR A 1221 -23.28 -73.27 -16.78
CA THR A 1221 -22.60 -74.49 -17.23
C THR A 1221 -22.56 -75.45 -16.07
N ARG A 1222 -23.08 -76.67 -16.26
CA ARG A 1222 -23.08 -77.72 -15.25
C ARG A 1222 -22.10 -78.81 -15.64
N HIS A 1223 -21.43 -79.33 -14.62
CA HIS A 1223 -20.43 -80.37 -14.71
C HIS A 1223 -20.89 -81.53 -13.85
N ASP A 1224 -20.69 -82.76 -14.34
CA ASP A 1224 -21.15 -83.95 -13.66
C ASP A 1224 -20.22 -85.14 -13.97
N THR A 1225 -20.21 -86.14 -13.10
CA THR A 1225 -19.23 -87.23 -13.10
C THR A 1225 -19.87 -88.61 -13.17
N SER A 1226 -19.16 -89.57 -13.75
CA SER A 1226 -19.61 -90.96 -13.84
C SER A 1226 -18.41 -91.90 -13.82
N ASP A 1227 -18.39 -92.79 -12.83
CA ASP A 1227 -17.52 -93.99 -12.84
C ASP A 1227 -18.10 -95.06 -13.78
N GLU A 1228 -19.40 -94.96 -14.09
CA GLU A 1228 -20.10 -95.69 -15.14
C GLU A 1228 -20.11 -94.90 -16.46
N PHE A 1229 -20.98 -95.30 -17.40
CA PHE A 1229 -21.03 -94.75 -18.75
C PHE A 1229 -22.32 -93.93 -19.09
N SER A 1230 -23.17 -93.52 -18.12
CA SER A 1230 -24.41 -92.69 -18.37
C SER A 1230 -25.00 -91.90 -17.15
N LYS A 1231 -25.85 -90.84 -17.33
CA LYS A 1231 -26.42 -89.99 -16.21
C LYS A 1231 -27.65 -89.04 -16.52
N MET A 1232 -28.34 -88.44 -15.51
CA MET A 1232 -29.53 -87.49 -15.62
C MET A 1232 -29.64 -86.38 -14.51
N ILE A 1233 -30.24 -85.18 -14.77
CA ILE A 1233 -30.16 -83.92 -13.93
C ILE A 1233 -31.41 -82.96 -14.03
N ARG A 1234 -31.53 -81.86 -13.23
CA ARG A 1234 -32.51 -80.71 -13.29
C ARG A 1234 -31.86 -79.30 -13.22
N ALA A 1235 -32.47 -78.20 -13.70
CA ALA A 1235 -31.94 -76.81 -13.68
C ALA A 1235 -32.96 -75.67 -13.99
N SER A 1236 -32.67 -74.40 -13.61
CA SER A 1236 -33.66 -73.30 -13.50
C SER A 1236 -33.60 -72.11 -14.47
N ASP A 1237 -32.53 -71.33 -14.39
CA ASP A 1237 -32.49 -69.95 -14.87
C ASP A 1237 -32.12 -69.86 -16.36
N GLU A 1238 -31.74 -68.67 -16.82
CA GLU A 1238 -31.44 -68.36 -18.23
C GLU A 1238 -30.51 -69.39 -18.92
N GLY A 1239 -30.96 -70.35 -19.76
CA GLY A 1239 -30.14 -70.75 -20.92
C GLY A 1239 -30.23 -72.16 -21.61
N ILE A 1240 -29.40 -72.37 -22.65
CA ILE A 1240 -29.32 -73.39 -23.72
C ILE A 1240 -28.47 -74.64 -23.43
N TYR A 1241 -29.04 -75.75 -22.95
CA TYR A 1241 -28.30 -76.95 -22.48
C TYR A 1241 -27.67 -77.83 -23.59
N GLU A 1242 -26.33 -77.91 -23.68
CA GLU A 1242 -25.56 -78.71 -24.64
C GLU A 1242 -24.20 -79.23 -24.09
N VAL A 1243 -23.78 -80.47 -24.39
CA VAL A 1243 -22.47 -80.98 -23.89
C VAL A 1243 -21.32 -80.36 -24.67
N VAL A 1244 -20.24 -80.01 -23.96
CA VAL A 1244 -19.06 -79.32 -24.48
C VAL A 1244 -17.73 -80.01 -24.18
N SER A 1245 -17.64 -80.82 -23.13
CA SER A 1245 -16.37 -81.38 -22.66
C SER A 1245 -16.51 -82.78 -22.07
N ILE A 1246 -15.43 -83.56 -22.17
CA ILE A 1246 -15.14 -84.73 -21.33
C ILE A 1246 -13.67 -84.71 -20.87
N LYS A 1247 -13.42 -85.24 -19.69
CA LYS A 1247 -12.11 -85.52 -19.11
C LYS A 1247 -12.06 -86.97 -18.59
N ASP A 1248 -10.86 -87.55 -18.68
CA ASP A 1248 -10.51 -88.84 -18.09
C ASP A 1248 -9.45 -88.65 -16.98
N ARG A 1249 -8.85 -89.74 -16.49
CA ARG A 1249 -7.83 -89.67 -15.43
C ARG A 1249 -6.65 -88.70 -15.71
N PHE A 1250 -6.23 -88.52 -16.97
CA PHE A 1250 -5.02 -87.76 -17.30
C PHE A 1250 -5.24 -86.60 -18.27
N CYS A 1251 -6.10 -86.73 -19.28
CA CYS A 1251 -6.26 -85.71 -20.31
C CYS A 1251 -7.74 -85.38 -20.57
N SER A 1252 -7.99 -84.17 -21.10
CA SER A 1252 -9.35 -83.65 -21.30
C SER A 1252 -9.56 -83.09 -22.70
N TYR A 1253 -10.70 -83.42 -23.31
CA TYR A 1253 -11.11 -82.88 -24.59
C TYR A 1253 -12.37 -82.02 -24.44
N THR A 1254 -12.33 -80.83 -25.04
CA THR A 1254 -13.44 -79.89 -25.14
C THR A 1254 -13.66 -79.51 -26.60
N LYS A 1255 -14.90 -79.55 -27.08
CA LYS A 1255 -15.22 -79.30 -28.49
C LYS A 1255 -14.76 -77.89 -28.91
N PRO A 1256 -14.02 -77.72 -30.02
CA PRO A 1256 -13.44 -76.41 -30.38
C PRO A 1256 -14.48 -75.30 -30.63
N SER A 1257 -15.71 -75.67 -31.01
CA SER A 1257 -16.83 -74.71 -31.10
C SER A 1257 -17.20 -74.07 -29.75
N HIS A 1258 -16.91 -74.74 -28.63
CA HIS A 1258 -17.21 -74.31 -27.26
C HIS A 1258 -15.97 -73.95 -26.43
N LYS A 1259 -14.76 -74.38 -26.81
CA LYS A 1259 -13.52 -73.74 -26.31
C LYS A 1259 -13.52 -72.21 -26.54
N ALA A 1260 -14.24 -71.74 -27.56
CA ALA A 1260 -14.46 -70.32 -27.85
C ALA A 1260 -15.55 -69.64 -27.00
N ALA A 1261 -16.36 -70.39 -26.25
CA ALA A 1261 -17.41 -69.87 -25.36
C ALA A 1261 -17.02 -69.96 -23.88
N GLY A 1262 -16.29 -71.01 -23.50
CA GLY A 1262 -15.59 -71.09 -22.20
C GLY A 1262 -14.38 -70.16 -22.07
N ASN A 1263 -14.05 -69.37 -23.10
CA ASN A 1263 -12.95 -68.41 -23.07
C ASN A 1263 -13.16 -67.20 -24.02
N GLY A 1264 -14.39 -66.65 -24.03
CA GLY A 1264 -14.73 -65.44 -24.78
C GLY A 1264 -15.91 -64.70 -24.15
N GLY A 1265 -15.79 -63.43 -23.74
CA GLY A 1265 -14.59 -62.58 -23.71
C GLY A 1265 -13.65 -62.92 -22.54
N GLY A 1266 -12.34 -63.02 -22.71
CA GLY A 1266 -11.49 -62.20 -23.57
C GLY A 1266 -10.84 -61.07 -22.75
N LEU A 1267 -9.51 -60.98 -22.82
CA LEU A 1267 -8.71 -59.86 -22.30
C LEU A 1267 -8.78 -59.60 -20.77
N MET A 1268 -8.45 -60.63 -19.98
CA MET A 1268 -7.68 -60.40 -18.74
C MET A 1268 -6.34 -61.12 -18.84
N GLY A 1269 -5.25 -60.36 -18.70
CA GLY A 1269 -3.92 -60.92 -18.49
C GLY A 1269 -3.86 -61.62 -17.14
N GLY A 1270 -3.10 -62.71 -17.04
CA GLY A 1270 -3.12 -63.57 -15.86
C GLY A 1270 -2.65 -62.87 -14.58
N GLN A 1271 -3.57 -62.50 -13.70
CA GLN A 1271 -3.26 -62.40 -12.28
C GLN A 1271 -3.24 -63.82 -11.69
N LYS A 1272 -2.03 -64.29 -11.39
CA LYS A 1272 -1.83 -65.42 -10.48
C LYS A 1272 -2.58 -65.10 -9.19
N LYS A 1273 -3.52 -65.96 -8.76
CA LYS A 1273 -3.93 -65.95 -7.35
C LYS A 1273 -2.66 -66.24 -6.54
N LEU A 1274 -2.29 -65.34 -5.63
CA LEU A 1274 -1.41 -65.72 -4.55
C LEU A 1274 -2.17 -66.76 -3.72
N LEU A 1275 -1.66 -68.00 -3.74
CA LEU A 1275 -1.60 -68.73 -2.49
C LEU A 1275 -0.51 -68.07 -1.66
N THR A 1276 -0.84 -67.81 -0.40
CA THR A 1276 0.06 -67.23 0.61
C THR A 1276 1.39 -67.98 0.67
N TYR A 1277 2.48 -67.24 0.49
CA TYR A 1277 2.93 -66.39 1.60
C TYR A 1277 2.68 -64.92 1.23
#